data_AF-A0A2N9AI26-F1
#
_entry.id   AF-A0A2N9AI26-F1
#
_cell.length_a   1.000
_cell.length_b   1.000
_cell.length_c   1.000
_cell.angle_alpha   90.00
_cell.angle_beta   90.00
_cell.angle_gamma   90.00
#
_symmetry.space_group_name_H-M   'P 1'
#
loop_
_entity.id
_entity.type
_entity.pdbx_description
1 polymer ?
#
loop_
_entity_poly.entity_id
_entity_poly.type
_entity_poly.pdbx_seq_one_letter_code
_entity_poly.pdbx_strand_id
1 'polypeptide(L)'
;MVQWAERYRRLSKESSNGGRFIASRVEVARGPMLWATEPGVSKITLMACTQLLKTTCIENIAGRFIHVEPCPILGVFPKDDAAETFSKDRLAPMIRDTRVLRDLFGDAKSRDSGATLTHKQFPWGHITLVGANSPTNLAMRPIRLLVCDEIDKYPLSAGGEGSPIDLAEERQAEFKANSLTVVACSPTIAGRSAIEASYDESDQRKPFVCCPHCAAWQSMEWEQVRFDKDGGGKIIAASARYECVTCEQPWTEAQRLVALRKIEWRQTASFTCCGENQVPEQWAPEAHGVRRALCRSCGCEAVPNDHAGGQASKLYAPKQTIKETVAKFARALRRGPEALRTFFNTQLARTWKEGADAPEWQDVYSRRDDYLTGTVPSGALILFAGADVQKDRIEVTVWGFGRNRERWLIEHRVLTGDTSRGEVWAELEAMFSETWEHTSGSEMMVRDWGIDSSAFTAEVYAFVRSQAGRGNVHAIDGQDSYSGAFLGLGNKDSTAKGKKLRRGLKTVRVGASFAKQELMGCLGLQRPSGDAPFPAGFIHLPRDIPEDGVRQLTAEELVVSVSRGRTRREWVPIGGRRNEWLDCANYARGLAAMRGWDRWRETHWRGLEDALGIQRTTIAPAAEITTPAVAAGSLADRNLRRSTRRSVVRKGTDEVGMPGYTEKQRDALKRAIASGAPDCRKPRYGPDHLPQSRRDAAGARDDRAQPCRRSDRRDASAPDACDRDVGQRRVVAVATPVRFRIKGTRDYVAPLAMDVAGDVPGVAASSAYEVAGGTGRRSRAWRVGSFGPNSALTYALDELRRKSRDQARKNPLAGAAVDRLTANVVGTGIVPRSTAARSTAGLSKREAKRVKAEDAAYRAEVQRLWLEWTDQADSVGAHDFYGLQALAVRGMIEGGETFVRLRTRRLTDGLPVPLQLQVLEGDHCPHTRTEPTNRIRQGIQYDAIGRRIGYWLYREHPGDSMQSLSGFEQVQVSADDVCHLYRAMRPGQDRGEPWLARALRTLYDLDGYLDAELVRKKNTTRLVGFIKKSLDESGDPIAPGGGPLGSDAPDDDGVATLDFDPGTLQVLADGEDITFSDPKDVGPNFEAFVREAKRGIAAACGLLYEVLSGDYSQLNDRTLRAALNDFRRAVEGWQHHLVVFQLCRPVWARWIDLALLSGALKPPAGMTRQQAAAVGWIPQAWPYIHPVQDVQGKTMEIQAGLSSRSRKVAEGGYDAETIDAENQADNERADTLGLSYTSDGRRSAKDAEAPDAVEPPEGDQPPTT
;
A
#
# COMPACT_ATOMS: atom_id res chain seq x y z
N MET A 1 13.29 -40.14 -22.61
CA MET A 1 13.30 -38.69 -22.34
C MET A 1 14.68 -38.11 -21.97
N VAL A 2 15.30 -38.50 -20.85
CA VAL A 2 16.55 -37.87 -20.34
C VAL A 2 17.72 -37.90 -21.34
N GLN A 3 17.86 -38.98 -22.12
CA GLN A 3 18.87 -39.07 -23.19
C GLN A 3 18.75 -37.94 -24.21
N TRP A 4 17.52 -37.51 -24.54
CA TRP A 4 17.30 -36.36 -25.44
C TRP A 4 17.80 -35.07 -24.79
N ALA A 5 17.42 -34.82 -23.53
CA ALA A 5 17.82 -33.62 -22.81
C ALA A 5 19.35 -33.53 -22.70
N GLU A 6 20.01 -34.61 -22.28
CA GLU A 6 21.46 -34.62 -22.19
C GLU A 6 22.13 -34.53 -23.56
N ARG A 7 21.60 -35.15 -24.63
CA ARG A 7 22.22 -35.09 -25.96
C ARG A 7 22.06 -33.73 -26.65
N TYR A 8 20.90 -33.11 -26.53
CA TYR A 8 20.53 -31.96 -27.37
C TYR A 8 20.38 -30.65 -26.59
N ARG A 9 19.80 -30.65 -25.38
CA ARG A 9 19.48 -29.41 -24.65
C ARG A 9 20.75 -28.62 -24.31
N ARG A 10 20.78 -27.35 -24.73
CA ARG A 10 21.80 -26.36 -24.34
C ARG A 10 21.20 -25.30 -23.44
N LEU A 11 21.76 -25.13 -22.25
CA LEU A 11 21.47 -24.03 -21.35
C LEU A 11 22.16 -22.77 -21.88
N SER A 12 21.44 -21.65 -21.87
CA SER A 12 21.90 -20.40 -22.45
C SER A 12 23.09 -19.81 -21.69
N LYS A 13 23.92 -18.99 -22.35
CA LYS A 13 25.11 -18.38 -21.74
C LYS A 13 24.76 -17.44 -20.58
N GLU A 14 23.57 -16.88 -20.62
CA GLU A 14 23.01 -16.00 -19.60
C GLU A 14 22.65 -16.78 -18.31
N SER A 15 22.62 -18.11 -18.36
CA SER A 15 22.43 -18.95 -17.18
C SER A 15 23.75 -19.26 -16.47
N SER A 16 23.73 -19.33 -15.13
CA SER A 16 24.90 -19.67 -14.29
C SER A 16 25.50 -21.06 -14.55
N ASN A 17 24.84 -21.88 -15.37
CA ASN A 17 25.24 -23.25 -15.73
C ASN A 17 25.36 -23.43 -17.26
N GLY A 18 25.62 -22.35 -18.00
CA GLY A 18 25.64 -22.34 -19.47
C GLY A 18 26.42 -23.50 -20.10
N GLY A 19 25.91 -24.03 -21.21
CA GLY A 19 26.49 -25.19 -21.89
C GLY A 19 25.52 -26.37 -21.99
N ARG A 20 26.03 -27.59 -21.95
CA ARG A 20 25.22 -28.81 -22.11
C ARG A 20 24.38 -29.07 -20.85
N PHE A 21 23.11 -29.43 -21.00
CA PHE A 21 22.31 -29.90 -19.89
C PHE A 21 22.85 -31.25 -19.40
N ILE A 22 22.97 -31.40 -18.08
CA ILE A 22 23.49 -32.61 -17.43
C ILE A 22 22.53 -32.95 -16.29
N ALA A 23 21.85 -34.09 -16.37
CA ALA A 23 20.81 -34.44 -15.40
C ALA A 23 21.39 -34.68 -14.00
N SER A 24 22.60 -35.23 -13.90
CA SER A 24 23.29 -35.51 -12.63
C SER A 24 23.64 -34.27 -11.80
N ARG A 25 23.57 -33.05 -12.38
CA ARG A 25 23.71 -31.81 -11.60
C ARG A 25 22.53 -31.53 -10.68
N VAL A 26 21.35 -32.07 -11.00
CA VAL A 26 20.12 -32.01 -10.20
C VAL A 26 19.41 -33.35 -10.37
N GLU A 27 20.02 -34.41 -9.83
CA GLU A 27 19.63 -35.80 -10.10
C GLU A 27 18.15 -36.09 -9.76
N VAL A 28 17.57 -35.38 -8.79
CA VAL A 28 16.15 -35.50 -8.42
C VAL A 28 15.20 -35.19 -9.59
N ALA A 29 15.62 -34.40 -10.58
CA ALA A 29 14.84 -34.11 -11.78
C ALA A 29 14.79 -35.27 -12.80
N ARG A 30 15.68 -36.28 -12.68
CA ARG A 30 15.78 -37.39 -13.63
C ARG A 30 14.47 -38.19 -13.72
N GLY A 31 13.90 -38.56 -12.56
CA GLY A 31 12.64 -39.32 -12.47
C GLY A 31 11.50 -38.61 -13.20
N PRO A 32 11.09 -37.40 -12.77
CA PRO A 32 10.06 -36.59 -13.43
C PRO A 32 10.19 -36.47 -14.95
N MET A 33 11.42 -36.36 -15.46
CA MET A 33 11.65 -36.34 -16.90
C MET A 33 11.37 -37.72 -17.54
N LEU A 34 11.76 -38.83 -16.92
CA LEU A 34 11.51 -40.16 -17.46
C LEU A 34 10.02 -40.55 -17.47
N TRP A 35 9.24 -40.09 -16.48
CA TRP A 35 7.80 -40.34 -16.36
C TRP A 35 7.00 -39.82 -17.57
N ALA A 36 7.47 -38.74 -18.21
CA ALA A 36 6.86 -38.21 -19.44
C ALA A 36 6.90 -39.16 -20.65
N THR A 37 7.61 -40.29 -20.52
CA THR A 37 7.71 -41.37 -21.52
C THR A 37 7.40 -42.73 -20.91
N GLU A 38 6.80 -42.75 -19.72
CA GLU A 38 6.39 -43.97 -19.03
C GLU A 38 5.05 -44.47 -19.59
N PRO A 39 4.92 -45.76 -19.97
CA PRO A 39 3.66 -46.30 -20.45
C PRO A 39 2.56 -46.20 -19.39
N GLY A 40 1.39 -45.72 -19.80
CA GLY A 40 0.21 -45.59 -18.95
C GLY A 40 0.06 -44.23 -18.26
N VAL A 41 1.13 -43.43 -18.12
CA VAL A 41 1.08 -42.12 -17.46
C VAL A 41 0.44 -41.08 -18.39
N SER A 42 -0.72 -40.52 -17.99
CA SER A 42 -1.41 -39.42 -18.68
C SER A 42 -1.27 -38.08 -17.94
N LYS A 43 -0.96 -38.09 -16.63
CA LYS A 43 -0.80 -36.88 -15.81
C LYS A 43 0.45 -36.96 -14.93
N ILE A 44 1.19 -35.85 -14.85
CA ILE A 44 2.37 -35.68 -14.01
C ILE A 44 2.16 -34.49 -13.08
N THR A 45 2.25 -34.71 -11.78
CA THR A 45 2.19 -33.66 -10.74
C THR A 45 3.56 -33.45 -10.12
N LEU A 46 4.03 -32.20 -10.07
CA LEU A 46 5.32 -31.83 -9.47
C LEU A 46 5.10 -30.83 -8.32
N MET A 47 4.88 -31.35 -7.13
CA MET A 47 4.82 -30.59 -5.88
C MET A 47 6.24 -30.39 -5.34
N ALA A 48 6.95 -29.41 -5.89
CA ALA A 48 8.37 -29.23 -5.60
C ALA A 48 8.73 -27.79 -5.22
N CYS A 49 9.80 -27.66 -4.44
CA CYS A 49 10.24 -26.39 -3.89
C CYS A 49 10.71 -25.41 -4.98
N THR A 50 10.84 -24.14 -4.63
CA THR A 50 11.20 -23.10 -5.60
C THR A 50 12.64 -23.30 -6.11
N GLN A 51 12.85 -23.17 -7.41
CA GLN A 51 14.16 -23.32 -8.08
C GLN A 51 14.85 -24.68 -7.81
N LEU A 52 14.11 -25.80 -7.92
CA LEU A 52 14.69 -27.14 -7.88
C LEU A 52 14.59 -27.86 -9.23
N LEU A 53 13.39 -28.31 -9.60
CA LEU A 53 13.19 -29.14 -10.81
C LEU A 53 12.07 -28.64 -11.73
N LYS A 54 10.98 -28.07 -11.19
CA LYS A 54 9.71 -27.74 -11.89
C LYS A 54 9.89 -27.20 -13.33
N THR A 55 10.34 -25.96 -13.46
CA THR A 55 10.46 -25.26 -14.75
C THR A 55 11.42 -25.96 -15.71
N THR A 56 12.51 -26.55 -15.20
CA THR A 56 13.50 -27.25 -16.04
C THR A 56 12.91 -28.55 -16.62
N CYS A 57 12.12 -29.28 -15.83
CA CYS A 57 11.40 -30.46 -16.31
C CYS A 57 10.39 -30.08 -17.40
N ILE A 58 9.61 -29.01 -17.18
CA ILE A 58 8.65 -28.46 -18.15
C ILE A 58 9.33 -28.12 -19.48
N GLU A 59 10.43 -27.34 -19.44
CA GLU A 59 11.19 -26.97 -20.64
C GLU A 59 11.70 -28.19 -21.40
N ASN A 60 12.27 -29.16 -20.68
CA ASN A 60 12.84 -30.35 -21.30
C ASN A 60 11.75 -31.23 -21.91
N ILE A 61 10.64 -31.45 -21.22
CA ILE A 61 9.50 -32.23 -21.73
C ILE A 61 8.97 -31.56 -23.01
N ALA A 62 8.66 -30.26 -22.95
CA ALA A 62 8.18 -29.52 -24.11
C ALA A 62 9.18 -29.59 -25.28
N GLY A 63 10.47 -29.38 -25.04
CA GLY A 63 11.50 -29.46 -26.07
C GLY A 63 11.62 -30.85 -26.72
N ARG A 64 11.49 -31.93 -25.94
CA ARG A 64 11.51 -33.30 -26.49
C ARG A 64 10.29 -33.59 -27.34
N PHE A 65 9.10 -33.17 -26.91
CA PHE A 65 7.90 -33.31 -27.73
C PHE A 65 8.01 -32.49 -29.01
N ILE A 66 8.48 -31.24 -28.96
CA ILE A 66 8.72 -30.44 -30.18
C ILE A 66 9.67 -31.14 -31.16
N HIS A 67 10.73 -31.79 -30.69
CA HIS A 67 11.74 -32.40 -31.56
C HIS A 67 11.41 -33.82 -32.03
N VAL A 68 10.95 -34.68 -31.12
CA VAL A 68 10.86 -36.14 -31.35
C VAL A 68 9.43 -36.56 -31.71
N GLU A 69 8.43 -35.92 -31.13
CA GLU A 69 7.02 -36.23 -31.36
C GLU A 69 6.20 -34.92 -31.49
N PRO A 70 6.43 -34.13 -32.56
CA PRO A 70 5.84 -32.81 -32.69
C PRO A 70 4.31 -32.89 -32.58
N CYS A 71 3.74 -32.03 -31.73
CA CYS A 71 2.30 -32.02 -31.46
C CYS A 71 1.81 -30.63 -31.04
N PRO A 72 0.48 -30.42 -30.93
CA PRO A 72 -0.08 -29.22 -30.30
C PRO A 72 0.18 -29.19 -28.78
N ILE A 73 0.81 -28.11 -28.32
CA ILE A 73 1.23 -27.89 -26.92
C ILE A 73 0.57 -26.62 -26.37
N LEU A 74 0.00 -26.69 -25.18
CA LEU A 74 -0.51 -25.54 -24.43
C LEU A 74 0.26 -25.36 -23.13
N GLY A 75 0.86 -24.18 -22.94
CA GLY A 75 1.47 -23.75 -21.70
C GLY A 75 0.56 -22.77 -20.96
N VAL A 76 0.08 -23.14 -19.79
CA VAL A 76 -0.75 -22.29 -18.93
C VAL A 76 0.11 -21.70 -17.82
N PHE A 77 -0.05 -20.40 -17.58
CA PHE A 77 0.65 -19.65 -16.54
C PHE A 77 -0.35 -18.82 -15.72
N PRO A 78 0.01 -18.33 -14.52
CA PRO A 78 -0.94 -17.63 -13.66
C PRO A 78 -1.57 -16.38 -14.32
N LYS A 79 -0.81 -15.68 -15.18
CA LYS A 79 -1.22 -14.46 -15.88
C LYS A 79 -0.57 -14.41 -17.26
N ASP A 80 -1.14 -13.63 -18.18
CA ASP A 80 -0.59 -13.44 -19.54
C ASP A 80 0.83 -12.87 -19.52
N ASP A 81 1.13 -11.92 -18.63
CA ASP A 81 2.49 -11.37 -18.46
C ASP A 81 3.53 -12.45 -18.08
N ALA A 82 3.12 -13.44 -17.29
CA ALA A 82 3.98 -14.56 -16.91
C ALA A 82 4.24 -15.49 -18.11
N ALA A 83 3.22 -15.72 -18.94
CA ALA A 83 3.36 -16.47 -20.20
C ALA A 83 4.29 -15.75 -21.19
N GLU A 84 4.18 -14.43 -21.32
CA GLU A 84 5.11 -13.64 -22.13
C GLU A 84 6.55 -13.69 -21.63
N THR A 85 6.73 -13.58 -20.30
CA THR A 85 8.05 -13.63 -19.66
C THR A 85 8.69 -14.99 -19.87
N PHE A 86 7.94 -16.09 -19.68
CA PHE A 86 8.42 -17.43 -19.97
C PHE A 86 8.83 -17.57 -21.46
N SER A 87 8.05 -17.01 -22.38
CA SER A 87 8.38 -17.03 -23.80
C SER A 87 9.72 -16.35 -24.11
N LYS A 88 9.92 -15.13 -23.59
CA LYS A 88 11.10 -14.29 -23.84
C LYS A 88 12.35 -14.82 -23.15
N ASP A 89 12.23 -15.22 -21.88
CA ASP A 89 13.39 -15.48 -21.03
C ASP A 89 13.79 -16.95 -20.97
N ARG A 90 12.87 -17.87 -21.32
CA ARG A 90 13.10 -19.32 -21.22
C ARG A 90 12.96 -20.04 -22.56
N LEU A 91 11.79 -19.96 -23.19
CA LEU A 91 11.49 -20.71 -24.41
C LEU A 91 12.30 -20.22 -25.62
N ALA A 92 12.38 -18.90 -25.86
CA ALA A 92 13.13 -18.35 -26.98
C ALA A 92 14.66 -18.64 -26.87
N PRO A 93 15.33 -18.44 -25.71
CA PRO A 93 16.72 -18.86 -25.54
C PRO A 93 16.90 -20.37 -25.68
N MET A 94 15.96 -21.18 -25.21
CA MET A 94 16.00 -22.63 -25.40
C MET A 94 16.02 -23.02 -26.88
N ILE A 95 15.13 -22.44 -27.67
CA ILE A 95 15.05 -22.66 -29.12
C ILE A 95 16.34 -22.19 -29.80
N ARG A 96 16.80 -20.97 -29.50
CA ARG A 96 18.02 -20.37 -30.08
C ARG A 96 19.25 -21.26 -29.87
N ASP A 97 19.48 -21.71 -28.64
CA ASP A 97 20.74 -22.35 -28.24
C ASP A 97 20.72 -23.88 -28.50
N THR A 98 19.54 -24.49 -28.55
CA THR A 98 19.38 -25.92 -28.85
C THR A 98 19.25 -26.12 -30.35
N ARG A 99 20.33 -26.56 -31.02
CA ARG A 99 20.40 -26.68 -32.49
C ARG A 99 19.19 -27.37 -33.12
N VAL A 100 18.80 -28.54 -32.61
CA VAL A 100 17.68 -29.31 -33.18
C VAL A 100 16.33 -28.61 -33.07
N LEU A 101 16.15 -27.72 -32.09
CA LEU A 101 14.95 -26.89 -31.98
C LEU A 101 15.06 -25.68 -32.91
N ARG A 102 16.20 -25.01 -32.95
CA ARG A 102 16.45 -23.91 -33.88
C ARG A 102 16.21 -24.32 -35.33
N ASP A 103 16.68 -25.50 -35.73
CA ASP A 103 16.53 -26.01 -37.10
C ASP A 103 15.05 -26.29 -37.44
N LEU A 104 14.19 -26.58 -36.44
CA LEU A 104 12.73 -26.76 -36.63
C LEU A 104 11.95 -25.44 -36.71
N PHE A 105 12.38 -24.41 -35.97
CA PHE A 105 11.73 -23.09 -35.97
C PHE A 105 12.29 -22.13 -37.04
N GLY A 106 13.44 -22.46 -37.66
CA GLY A 106 14.11 -21.64 -38.66
C GLY A 106 14.85 -20.41 -38.09
N ASP A 107 15.45 -19.62 -38.98
CA ASP A 107 16.05 -18.33 -38.62
C ASP A 107 14.93 -17.31 -38.39
N ALA A 108 14.95 -16.62 -37.24
CA ALA A 108 13.96 -15.64 -36.79
C ALA A 108 13.77 -14.38 -37.69
N LYS A 109 14.26 -14.41 -38.93
CA LYS A 109 14.20 -13.33 -39.92
C LYS A 109 13.18 -13.55 -41.05
N SER A 110 12.59 -14.74 -41.23
CA SER A 110 11.45 -14.89 -42.13
C SER A 110 10.17 -14.44 -41.40
N ARG A 111 9.51 -13.41 -41.93
CA ARG A 111 8.17 -12.99 -41.50
C ARG A 111 7.15 -14.07 -41.89
N ASP A 112 7.10 -15.16 -41.13
CA ASP A 112 5.94 -16.05 -41.18
C ASP A 112 4.77 -15.35 -40.51
N SER A 113 3.71 -15.11 -41.28
CA SER A 113 2.53 -14.34 -40.88
C SER A 113 1.70 -14.97 -39.74
N GLY A 114 2.14 -16.09 -39.17
CA GLY A 114 1.43 -16.87 -38.13
C GLY A 114 2.13 -16.97 -36.77
N ALA A 115 3.38 -16.54 -36.62
CA ALA A 115 4.12 -16.67 -35.35
C ALA A 115 4.05 -15.38 -34.51
N THR A 116 3.47 -15.46 -33.31
CA THR A 116 3.46 -14.37 -32.32
C THR A 116 4.42 -14.66 -31.16
N LEU A 117 4.51 -13.74 -30.21
CA LEU A 117 5.34 -13.92 -29.01
C LEU A 117 4.89 -15.15 -28.20
N THR A 118 3.60 -15.35 -28.04
CA THR A 118 3.00 -16.41 -27.21
C THR A 118 2.48 -17.60 -28.03
N HIS A 119 2.49 -17.53 -29.35
CA HIS A 119 2.13 -18.64 -30.24
C HIS A 119 3.24 -18.88 -31.27
N LYS A 120 3.91 -20.03 -31.19
CA LYS A 120 4.98 -20.43 -32.11
C LYS A 120 4.61 -21.71 -32.84
N GLN A 121 4.72 -21.69 -34.16
CA GLN A 121 4.43 -22.84 -35.02
C GLN A 121 5.73 -23.56 -35.39
N PHE A 122 5.64 -24.87 -35.58
CA PHE A 122 6.72 -25.73 -36.06
C PHE A 122 6.13 -26.88 -36.89
N PRO A 123 6.91 -27.60 -37.69
CA PRO A 123 6.39 -28.70 -38.48
C PRO A 123 5.58 -29.68 -37.63
N TRP A 124 4.34 -29.96 -38.05
CA TRP A 124 3.43 -30.91 -37.41
C TRP A 124 2.93 -30.54 -36.01
N GLY A 125 3.10 -29.29 -35.56
CA GLY A 125 2.61 -28.85 -34.25
C GLY A 125 2.71 -27.34 -34.00
N HIS A 126 2.35 -26.93 -32.79
CA HIS A 126 2.51 -25.55 -32.33
C HIS A 126 2.60 -25.53 -30.80
N ILE A 127 3.17 -24.46 -30.24
CA ILE A 127 3.16 -24.18 -28.81
C ILE A 127 2.48 -22.83 -28.57
N THR A 128 1.40 -22.85 -27.78
CA THR A 128 0.66 -21.66 -27.36
C THR A 128 0.83 -21.46 -25.87
N LEU A 129 1.09 -20.22 -25.44
CA LEU A 129 1.24 -19.84 -24.03
C LEU A 129 0.11 -18.89 -23.64
N VAL A 130 -0.60 -19.19 -22.56
CA VAL A 130 -1.81 -18.45 -22.14
C VAL A 130 -1.83 -18.21 -20.62
N GLY A 131 -2.48 -17.14 -20.19
CA GLY A 131 -2.82 -16.93 -18.79
C GLY A 131 -4.07 -17.71 -18.36
N ALA A 132 -4.06 -18.21 -17.12
CA ALA A 132 -5.15 -18.98 -16.52
C ALA A 132 -6.48 -18.21 -16.35
N ASN A 133 -6.45 -16.87 -16.47
CA ASN A 133 -7.63 -16.01 -16.32
C ASN A 133 -8.51 -15.91 -17.58
N SER A 134 -8.11 -16.46 -18.73
CA SER A 134 -8.81 -16.29 -20.00
C SER A 134 -9.45 -17.61 -20.48
N PRO A 135 -10.74 -17.86 -20.18
CA PRO A 135 -11.45 -19.07 -20.62
C PRO A 135 -11.41 -19.23 -22.13
N THR A 136 -11.59 -18.14 -22.87
CA THR A 136 -11.56 -18.14 -24.33
C THR A 136 -10.23 -18.66 -24.88
N ASN A 137 -9.11 -18.29 -24.25
CA ASN A 137 -7.77 -18.75 -24.66
C ASN A 137 -7.50 -20.20 -24.25
N LEU A 138 -8.06 -20.64 -23.12
CA LEU A 138 -7.97 -22.04 -22.66
C LEU A 138 -8.84 -22.98 -23.51
N ALA A 139 -10.00 -22.52 -23.97
CA ALA A 139 -11.00 -23.33 -24.68
C ALA A 139 -10.78 -23.44 -26.20
N MET A 140 -9.73 -22.83 -26.74
CA MET A 140 -9.69 -22.44 -28.15
C MET A 140 -9.28 -23.55 -29.15
N ARG A 141 -8.49 -24.56 -28.75
CA ARG A 141 -7.84 -25.52 -29.68
C ARG A 141 -7.67 -26.92 -29.07
N PRO A 142 -7.69 -28.00 -29.86
CA PRO A 142 -7.27 -29.34 -29.42
C PRO A 142 -5.78 -29.37 -29.08
N ILE A 143 -5.42 -30.02 -27.97
CA ILE A 143 -4.04 -30.08 -27.45
C ILE A 143 -3.65 -31.51 -27.08
N ARG A 144 -2.40 -31.91 -27.34
CA ARG A 144 -1.88 -33.22 -26.92
C ARG A 144 -1.04 -33.11 -25.64
N LEU A 145 -0.20 -32.09 -25.53
CA LEU A 145 0.61 -31.83 -24.33
C LEU A 145 0.11 -30.56 -23.63
N LEU A 146 -0.36 -30.72 -22.40
CA LEU A 146 -0.75 -29.61 -21.53
C LEU A 146 0.33 -29.42 -20.47
N VAL A 147 0.80 -28.18 -20.28
CA VAL A 147 1.75 -27.85 -19.24
C VAL A 147 1.25 -26.67 -18.43
N CYS A 148 1.03 -26.85 -17.14
CA CYS A 148 0.55 -25.83 -16.22
C CYS A 148 1.62 -25.54 -15.16
N ASP A 149 2.21 -24.34 -15.22
CA ASP A 149 3.19 -23.89 -14.23
C ASP A 149 2.52 -22.98 -13.19
N GLU A 150 2.93 -23.14 -11.93
CA GLU A 150 2.48 -22.37 -10.75
C GLU A 150 0.96 -22.42 -10.51
N ILE A 151 0.38 -23.64 -10.55
CA ILE A 151 -1.08 -23.85 -10.53
C ILE A 151 -1.81 -23.34 -9.27
N ASP A 152 -1.15 -23.26 -8.11
CA ASP A 152 -1.76 -22.69 -6.89
C ASP A 152 -1.99 -21.17 -7.00
N LYS A 153 -1.39 -20.52 -7.99
CA LYS A 153 -1.59 -19.08 -8.24
C LYS A 153 -2.72 -18.83 -9.24
N TYR A 154 -3.39 -19.87 -9.73
CA TYR A 154 -4.48 -19.75 -10.68
C TYR A 154 -5.74 -19.25 -9.96
N PRO A 155 -6.64 -18.55 -10.65
CA PRO A 155 -7.95 -18.25 -10.07
C PRO A 155 -8.71 -19.57 -9.84
N LEU A 156 -9.59 -19.60 -8.84
CA LEU A 156 -10.51 -20.72 -8.62
C LEU A 156 -11.43 -20.97 -9.83
N SER A 157 -11.72 -19.91 -10.58
CA SER A 157 -12.50 -20.00 -11.82
C SER A 157 -11.94 -19.05 -12.88
N ALA A 158 -11.66 -19.58 -14.08
CA ALA A 158 -11.34 -18.75 -15.23
C ALA A 158 -12.65 -18.06 -15.69
N GLY A 159 -12.73 -16.73 -15.60
CA GLY A 159 -13.85 -15.94 -16.14
C GLY A 159 -15.27 -16.33 -15.68
N GLY A 160 -15.41 -17.15 -14.62
CA GLY A 160 -16.70 -17.69 -14.17
C GLY A 160 -17.12 -19.02 -14.80
N GLU A 161 -16.31 -19.61 -15.70
CA GLU A 161 -16.65 -20.83 -16.47
C GLU A 161 -16.20 -22.14 -15.81
N GLY A 162 -15.29 -22.10 -14.83
CA GLY A 162 -14.81 -23.28 -14.11
C GLY A 162 -13.32 -23.27 -13.82
N SER A 163 -12.79 -24.36 -13.25
CA SER A 163 -11.36 -24.54 -12.96
C SER A 163 -10.54 -24.36 -14.24
N PRO A 164 -9.51 -23.49 -14.26
CA PRO A 164 -8.67 -23.29 -15.44
C PRO A 164 -7.95 -24.58 -15.90
N ILE A 165 -7.64 -25.49 -14.96
CA ILE A 165 -6.97 -26.76 -15.25
C ILE A 165 -7.94 -27.67 -16.00
N ASP A 166 -9.15 -27.84 -15.48
CA ASP A 166 -10.18 -28.71 -16.05
C ASP A 166 -10.56 -28.22 -17.45
N LEU A 167 -10.76 -26.90 -17.62
CA LEU A 167 -11.04 -26.30 -18.94
C LEU A 167 -9.94 -26.59 -19.97
N ALA A 168 -8.67 -26.61 -19.53
CA ALA A 168 -7.54 -26.93 -20.38
C ALA A 168 -7.43 -28.45 -20.65
N GLU A 169 -7.68 -29.29 -19.65
CA GLU A 169 -7.70 -30.76 -19.79
C GLU A 169 -8.79 -31.23 -20.76
N GLU A 170 -9.96 -30.58 -20.78
CA GLU A 170 -11.02 -30.85 -21.75
C GLU A 170 -10.56 -30.69 -23.21
N ARG A 171 -9.52 -29.90 -23.47
CA ARG A 171 -8.96 -29.76 -24.83
C ARG A 171 -8.15 -30.97 -25.29
N GLN A 172 -7.86 -31.92 -24.40
CA GLN A 172 -7.20 -33.18 -24.72
C GLN A 172 -8.16 -34.28 -25.17
N ALA A 173 -9.48 -34.00 -25.25
CA ALA A 173 -10.50 -34.99 -25.60
C ALA A 173 -10.21 -35.74 -26.92
N GLU A 174 -9.62 -35.08 -27.93
CA GLU A 174 -9.23 -35.71 -29.20
C GLU A 174 -8.00 -36.64 -29.08
N PHE A 175 -7.19 -36.45 -28.03
CA PHE A 175 -5.93 -37.16 -27.81
C PHE A 175 -5.95 -38.07 -26.58
N LYS A 176 -7.13 -38.48 -26.06
CA LYS A 176 -7.27 -39.26 -24.80
C LYS A 176 -6.33 -40.48 -24.68
N ALA A 177 -6.00 -41.13 -25.79
CA ALA A 177 -5.15 -42.32 -25.80
C ALA A 177 -3.64 -42.01 -25.65
N ASN A 178 -3.20 -40.77 -25.89
CA ASN A 178 -1.78 -40.39 -25.91
C ASN A 178 -1.50 -38.93 -25.48
N SER A 179 -2.41 -38.32 -24.73
CA SER A 179 -2.24 -36.99 -24.14
C SER A 179 -1.40 -37.06 -22.88
N LEU A 180 -0.73 -35.94 -22.56
CA LEU A 180 0.05 -35.80 -21.34
C LEU A 180 -0.22 -34.43 -20.72
N THR A 181 -0.58 -34.42 -19.43
CA THR A 181 -0.72 -33.20 -18.63
C THR A 181 0.40 -33.12 -17.60
N VAL A 182 1.09 -31.99 -17.53
CA VAL A 182 2.16 -31.74 -16.54
C VAL A 182 1.77 -30.52 -15.72
N VAL A 183 1.50 -30.73 -14.43
CA VAL A 183 1.20 -29.64 -13.48
C VAL A 183 2.34 -29.50 -12.48
N ALA A 184 2.77 -28.26 -12.21
CA ALA A 184 3.87 -28.01 -11.29
C ALA A 184 3.62 -26.77 -10.43
N CYS A 185 3.85 -26.87 -9.12
CA CYS A 185 3.82 -25.71 -8.24
C CYS A 185 4.58 -25.98 -6.94
N SER A 186 4.94 -24.91 -6.22
CA SER A 186 5.24 -25.03 -4.79
C SER A 186 3.91 -24.89 -4.05
N PRO A 187 3.60 -25.77 -3.09
CA PRO A 187 2.31 -25.76 -2.42
C PRO A 187 2.10 -24.49 -1.60
N THR A 188 0.84 -24.17 -1.30
CA THR A 188 0.45 -22.97 -0.56
C THR A 188 -0.13 -23.30 0.80
N ILE A 189 -1.45 -23.26 0.94
CA ILE A 189 -2.15 -23.50 2.20
C ILE A 189 -2.80 -24.88 2.14
N ALA A 190 -2.69 -25.64 3.22
CA ALA A 190 -3.28 -26.98 3.30
C ALA A 190 -4.79 -26.93 3.01
N GLY A 191 -5.29 -27.89 2.22
CA GLY A 191 -6.71 -27.96 1.86
C GLY A 191 -7.18 -26.93 0.82
N ARG A 192 -6.32 -26.00 0.39
CA ARG A 192 -6.59 -25.05 -0.71
C ARG A 192 -5.59 -25.15 -1.86
N SER A 193 -4.49 -25.85 -1.63
CA SER A 193 -3.40 -25.98 -2.58
C SER A 193 -3.81 -26.95 -3.69
N ALA A 194 -4.01 -26.43 -4.90
CA ALA A 194 -4.39 -27.25 -6.06
C ALA A 194 -3.32 -28.29 -6.40
N ILE A 195 -2.04 -27.98 -6.18
CA ILE A 195 -0.94 -28.93 -6.36
C ILE A 195 -0.90 -30.01 -5.28
N GLU A 196 -1.34 -29.72 -4.06
CA GLU A 196 -1.48 -30.72 -2.99
C GLU A 196 -2.61 -31.70 -3.34
N ALA A 197 -3.80 -31.18 -3.69
CA ALA A 197 -4.92 -32.02 -4.13
C ALA A 197 -4.53 -32.92 -5.32
N SER A 198 -3.86 -32.35 -6.34
CA SER A 198 -3.39 -33.13 -7.48
C SER A 198 -2.23 -34.09 -7.14
N TYR A 199 -1.51 -33.89 -6.04
CA TYR A 199 -0.51 -34.85 -5.57
C TYR A 199 -1.18 -35.98 -4.79
N ASP A 200 -2.20 -35.68 -3.99
CA ASP A 200 -2.92 -36.67 -3.20
C ASP A 200 -3.72 -37.64 -4.08
N GLU A 201 -4.26 -37.16 -5.22
CA GLU A 201 -4.91 -37.97 -6.27
C GLU A 201 -3.96 -38.92 -7.02
N SER A 202 -2.64 -38.69 -6.93
CA SER A 202 -1.63 -39.42 -7.69
C SER A 202 -1.08 -40.65 -6.96
N ASP A 203 -0.11 -41.32 -7.55
CA ASP A 203 0.66 -42.42 -6.93
C ASP A 203 1.70 -41.98 -5.87
N GLN A 204 1.76 -40.68 -5.54
CA GLN A 204 2.54 -40.08 -4.46
C GLN A 204 4.00 -40.58 -4.41
N ARG A 205 4.76 -40.38 -5.48
CA ARG A 205 6.18 -40.73 -5.56
C ARG A 205 7.04 -39.82 -4.68
N LYS A 206 7.96 -40.44 -3.93
CA LYS A 206 9.02 -39.75 -3.18
C LYS A 206 10.42 -40.15 -3.65
N PRO A 207 11.41 -39.24 -3.62
CA PRO A 207 12.79 -39.56 -3.93
C PRO A 207 13.49 -40.19 -2.72
N PHE A 208 14.14 -41.34 -2.92
CA PHE A 208 14.93 -42.03 -1.90
C PHE A 208 16.41 -41.90 -2.20
N VAL A 209 17.20 -41.72 -1.15
CA VAL A 209 18.66 -41.68 -1.16
C VAL A 209 19.23 -42.80 -0.30
N CYS A 210 20.38 -43.32 -0.68
CA CYS A 210 21.08 -44.35 0.07
C CYS A 210 21.97 -43.69 1.14
N CYS A 211 21.87 -44.17 2.38
CA CYS A 211 22.71 -43.69 3.48
C CYS A 211 24.18 -44.09 3.26
N PRO A 212 25.14 -43.16 3.37
CA PRO A 212 26.56 -43.47 3.19
C PRO A 212 27.15 -44.30 4.33
N HIS A 213 26.45 -44.45 5.46
CA HIS A 213 26.93 -45.19 6.63
C HIS A 213 26.36 -46.61 6.69
N CYS A 214 25.04 -46.78 6.57
CA CYS A 214 24.37 -48.07 6.71
C CYS A 214 23.79 -48.63 5.41
N ALA A 215 23.95 -47.93 4.27
CA ALA A 215 23.38 -48.27 2.97
C ALA A 215 21.83 -48.37 2.90
N ALA A 216 21.11 -48.07 3.99
CA ALA A 216 19.66 -48.04 3.99
C ALA A 216 19.11 -46.92 3.08
N TRP A 217 18.02 -47.20 2.38
CA TRP A 217 17.32 -46.24 1.52
C TRP A 217 16.27 -45.46 2.32
N GLN A 218 16.29 -44.14 2.23
CA GLN A 218 15.36 -43.27 2.95
C GLN A 218 14.97 -42.03 2.13
N SER A 219 13.78 -41.48 2.41
CA SER A 219 13.42 -40.12 1.98
C SER A 219 14.08 -39.10 2.91
N MET A 220 14.60 -38.00 2.34
CA MET A 220 15.08 -36.84 3.09
C MET A 220 13.91 -35.98 3.59
N GLU A 221 13.65 -36.08 4.88
CA GLU A 221 12.57 -35.35 5.56
C GLU A 221 13.14 -34.26 6.50
N TRP A 222 12.41 -33.17 6.71
CA TRP A 222 12.86 -32.06 7.56
C TRP A 222 13.06 -32.49 9.02
N GLU A 223 12.27 -33.46 9.46
CA GLU A 223 12.28 -34.08 10.78
C GLU A 223 13.59 -34.78 11.12
N GLN A 224 14.49 -34.99 10.15
CA GLN A 224 15.82 -35.57 10.37
C GLN A 224 16.94 -34.52 10.40
N VAL A 225 16.61 -33.24 10.20
CA VAL A 225 17.56 -32.14 10.35
C VAL A 225 17.66 -31.77 11.82
N ARG A 226 18.85 -31.94 12.41
CA ARG A 226 19.18 -31.49 13.77
C ARG A 226 20.04 -30.25 13.75
N PHE A 227 19.91 -29.43 14.79
CA PHE A 227 20.71 -28.23 15.03
C PHE A 227 20.65 -27.90 16.52
N ASP A 228 21.73 -27.32 17.03
CA ASP A 228 21.82 -26.98 18.45
C ASP A 228 21.33 -25.55 18.70
N LYS A 229 21.05 -25.23 19.96
CA LYS A 229 20.67 -23.89 20.41
C LYS A 229 21.72 -23.37 21.40
N ASP A 230 21.98 -22.07 21.37
CA ASP A 230 22.83 -21.44 22.39
C ASP A 230 22.09 -21.31 23.73
N GLY A 231 22.79 -20.87 24.78
CA GLY A 231 22.24 -20.70 26.13
C GLY A 231 21.06 -19.70 26.22
N GLY A 232 20.80 -18.93 25.17
CA GLY A 232 19.65 -18.03 25.05
C GLY A 232 18.51 -18.61 24.19
N GLY A 233 18.59 -19.88 23.79
CA GLY A 233 17.57 -20.56 22.98
C GLY A 233 17.61 -20.22 21.48
N LYS A 234 18.65 -19.53 21.00
CA LYS A 234 18.80 -19.16 19.59
C LYS A 234 19.50 -20.27 18.81
N ILE A 235 18.96 -20.57 17.63
CA ILE A 235 19.45 -21.64 16.75
C ILE A 235 20.86 -21.33 16.21
N ILE A 236 21.79 -22.27 16.39
CA ILE A 236 23.14 -22.25 15.84
C ILE A 236 23.14 -22.96 14.48
N ALA A 237 22.95 -22.22 13.40
CA ALA A 237 22.87 -22.82 12.06
C ALA A 237 24.16 -23.55 11.62
N ALA A 238 25.31 -23.24 12.23
CA ALA A 238 26.58 -23.89 11.92
C ALA A 238 26.64 -25.38 12.35
N SER A 239 25.88 -25.78 13.37
CA SER A 239 25.81 -27.17 13.85
C SER A 239 24.70 -28.00 13.18
N ALA A 240 24.07 -27.43 12.15
CA ALA A 240 23.05 -28.13 11.38
C ALA A 240 23.61 -29.37 10.67
N ARG A 241 22.93 -30.51 10.86
CA ARG A 241 23.28 -31.82 10.30
C ARG A 241 22.01 -32.60 9.97
N TYR A 242 22.11 -33.58 9.07
CA TYR A 242 21.02 -34.51 8.75
C TYR A 242 21.35 -35.88 9.36
N GLU A 243 20.46 -36.43 10.17
CA GLU A 243 20.63 -37.75 10.81
C GLU A 243 19.88 -38.83 10.02
N CYS A 244 20.46 -40.03 9.92
CA CYS A 244 19.81 -41.13 9.22
C CYS A 244 18.66 -41.72 10.06
N VAL A 245 17.50 -41.99 9.45
CA VAL A 245 16.34 -42.58 10.15
C VAL A 245 16.62 -43.99 10.70
N THR A 246 17.59 -44.72 10.12
CA THR A 246 17.88 -46.11 10.49
C THR A 246 19.05 -46.25 11.45
N CYS A 247 20.15 -45.51 11.23
CA CYS A 247 21.37 -45.64 12.03
C CYS A 247 21.70 -44.40 12.88
N GLU A 248 20.89 -43.34 12.77
CA GLU A 248 21.00 -42.07 13.52
C GLU A 248 22.33 -41.31 13.33
N GLN A 249 23.26 -41.85 12.53
CA GLN A 249 24.54 -41.22 12.25
C GLN A 249 24.35 -39.89 11.49
N PRO A 250 24.99 -38.80 11.92
CA PRO A 250 24.91 -37.51 11.25
C PRO A 250 25.69 -37.52 9.94
N TRP A 251 25.15 -36.84 8.94
CA TRP A 251 25.77 -36.68 7.63
C TRP A 251 26.51 -35.35 7.55
N THR A 252 27.75 -35.41 7.11
CA THR A 252 28.46 -34.23 6.61
C THR A 252 27.86 -33.78 5.27
N GLU A 253 28.10 -32.53 4.89
CA GLU A 253 27.62 -32.00 3.60
C GLU A 253 28.20 -32.78 2.41
N ALA A 254 29.47 -33.22 2.49
CA ALA A 254 30.08 -34.07 1.46
C ALA A 254 29.37 -35.43 1.35
N GLN A 255 29.05 -36.06 2.49
CA GLN A 255 28.29 -37.32 2.54
C GLN A 255 26.87 -37.16 1.97
N ARG A 256 26.19 -36.04 2.27
CA ARG A 256 24.90 -35.70 1.64
C ARG A 256 25.03 -35.59 0.14
N LEU A 257 26.03 -34.88 -0.37
CA LEU A 257 26.25 -34.73 -1.81
C LEU A 257 26.54 -36.07 -2.50
N VAL A 258 27.24 -37.01 -1.84
CA VAL A 258 27.43 -38.38 -2.34
C VAL A 258 26.09 -39.12 -2.39
N ALA A 259 25.28 -39.03 -1.34
CA ALA A 259 23.94 -39.65 -1.31
C ALA A 259 23.03 -39.11 -2.43
N LEU A 260 23.12 -37.82 -2.75
CA LEU A 260 22.35 -37.19 -3.83
C LEU A 260 22.79 -37.57 -5.25
N ARG A 261 23.92 -38.27 -5.44
CA ARG A 261 24.38 -38.72 -6.78
C ARG A 261 23.50 -39.82 -7.35
N LYS A 262 22.79 -40.57 -6.51
CA LYS A 262 21.87 -41.63 -6.92
C LYS A 262 20.56 -41.49 -6.15
N ILE A 263 19.50 -41.14 -6.85
CA ILE A 263 18.15 -40.98 -6.29
C ILE A 263 17.23 -41.99 -6.97
N GLU A 264 16.51 -42.77 -6.17
CA GLU A 264 15.49 -43.71 -6.65
C GLU A 264 14.11 -43.16 -6.28
N TRP A 265 13.25 -42.89 -7.26
CA TRP A 265 11.86 -42.54 -6.98
C TRP A 265 11.04 -43.79 -6.70
N ARG A 266 10.20 -43.77 -5.67
CA ARG A 266 9.34 -44.89 -5.27
C ARG A 266 7.91 -44.41 -5.05
N GLN A 267 6.93 -45.19 -5.50
CA GLN A 267 5.51 -44.94 -5.18
C GLN A 267 5.28 -45.11 -3.68
N THR A 268 4.66 -44.12 -3.03
CA THR A 268 4.38 -44.16 -1.58
C THR A 268 2.91 -44.01 -1.22
N ALA A 269 2.02 -43.90 -2.22
CA ALA A 269 0.58 -43.92 -1.99
C ALA A 269 0.14 -45.23 -1.34
N SER A 270 -0.63 -45.13 -0.25
CA SER A 270 -1.33 -46.26 0.35
C SER A 270 -2.36 -46.83 -0.62
N PHE A 271 -2.54 -48.14 -0.63
CA PHE A 271 -3.49 -48.80 -1.54
C PHE A 271 -4.24 -49.93 -0.83
N THR A 272 -5.42 -50.24 -1.36
CA THR A 272 -6.21 -51.39 -0.91
C THR A 272 -5.99 -52.55 -1.87
N CYS A 273 -5.46 -53.66 -1.37
CA CYS A 273 -5.28 -54.88 -2.17
C CYS A 273 -5.45 -56.11 -1.27
N CYS A 274 -6.03 -57.19 -1.81
CA CYS A 274 -6.33 -58.42 -1.07
C CYS A 274 -7.20 -58.20 0.18
N GLY A 275 -8.05 -57.16 0.19
CA GLY A 275 -8.93 -56.84 1.33
C GLY A 275 -8.26 -56.05 2.47
N GLU A 276 -6.99 -55.68 2.33
CA GLU A 276 -6.25 -54.90 3.33
C GLU A 276 -5.78 -53.55 2.77
N ASN A 277 -5.81 -52.51 3.60
CA ASN A 277 -5.14 -51.24 3.33
C ASN A 277 -3.65 -51.38 3.70
N GLN A 278 -2.78 -51.21 2.73
CA GLN A 278 -1.33 -51.40 2.86
C GLN A 278 -0.60 -50.09 2.58
N VAL A 279 0.45 -49.82 3.36
CA VAL A 279 1.48 -48.82 3.02
C VAL A 279 2.58 -49.53 2.22
N PRO A 280 3.07 -48.98 1.10
CA PRO A 280 4.12 -49.61 0.30
C PRO A 280 5.40 -49.91 1.10
N GLU A 281 5.75 -51.19 1.21
CA GLU A 281 7.01 -51.67 1.82
C GLU A 281 7.91 -52.43 0.82
N GLN A 282 7.32 -52.90 -0.28
CA GLN A 282 8.00 -53.64 -1.34
C GLN A 282 7.78 -52.94 -2.67
N TRP A 283 8.80 -52.95 -3.52
CA TRP A 283 8.72 -52.34 -4.83
C TRP A 283 9.33 -53.21 -5.92
N ALA A 284 8.76 -53.11 -7.12
CA ALA A 284 9.28 -53.71 -8.33
C ALA A 284 10.69 -53.17 -8.65
N PRO A 285 11.46 -53.88 -9.51
CA PRO A 285 12.66 -53.32 -10.12
C PRO A 285 12.38 -51.97 -10.78
N GLU A 286 13.38 -51.08 -10.76
CA GLU A 286 13.23 -49.74 -11.34
C GLU A 286 12.99 -49.80 -12.85
N ALA A 287 11.93 -49.17 -13.31
CA ALA A 287 11.61 -48.96 -14.72
C ALA A 287 11.19 -47.50 -14.92
N HIS A 288 11.58 -46.89 -16.04
CA HIS A 288 11.23 -45.48 -16.35
C HIS A 288 11.56 -44.46 -15.23
N GLY A 289 12.57 -44.75 -14.40
CA GLY A 289 12.98 -43.86 -13.31
C GLY A 289 12.07 -43.87 -12.09
N VAL A 290 11.28 -44.93 -11.90
CA VAL A 290 10.45 -45.17 -10.71
C VAL A 290 10.47 -46.65 -10.33
N ARG A 291 10.34 -46.95 -9.04
CA ARG A 291 9.98 -48.28 -8.55
C ARG A 291 8.50 -48.31 -8.14
N ARG A 292 7.73 -49.22 -8.73
CA ARG A 292 6.29 -49.36 -8.48
C ARG A 292 6.01 -50.18 -7.23
N ALA A 293 5.00 -49.81 -6.46
CA ALA A 293 4.65 -50.47 -5.22
C ALA A 293 4.03 -51.86 -5.48
N LEU A 294 4.48 -52.87 -4.73
CA LEU A 294 3.97 -54.23 -4.77
C LEU A 294 3.13 -54.51 -3.53
N CYS A 295 2.00 -55.17 -3.72
CA CYS A 295 1.22 -55.72 -2.62
C CYS A 295 1.99 -56.85 -1.93
N ARG A 296 2.08 -56.79 -0.60
CA ARG A 296 2.79 -57.78 0.23
C ARG A 296 2.19 -59.19 0.11
N SER A 297 0.89 -59.29 -0.17
CA SER A 297 0.14 -60.55 -0.20
C SER A 297 0.10 -61.21 -1.59
N CYS A 298 -0.26 -60.47 -2.64
CA CYS A 298 -0.34 -61.02 -4.02
C CYS A 298 0.91 -60.78 -4.88
N GLY A 299 1.83 -59.89 -4.46
CA GLY A 299 2.95 -59.44 -5.30
C GLY A 299 2.53 -58.60 -6.52
N CYS A 300 1.26 -58.19 -6.60
CA CYS A 300 0.71 -57.44 -7.72
C CYS A 300 0.90 -55.93 -7.55
N GLU A 301 1.08 -55.21 -8.67
CA GLU A 301 1.23 -53.74 -8.69
C GLU A 301 -0.13 -53.08 -8.45
N ALA A 302 -0.44 -52.81 -7.18
CA ALA A 302 -1.78 -52.39 -6.76
C ALA A 302 -2.03 -50.88 -6.86
N VAL A 303 -0.98 -50.06 -6.98
CA VAL A 303 -1.10 -48.61 -7.17
C VAL A 303 -1.29 -48.28 -8.66
N PRO A 304 -2.35 -47.55 -9.05
CA PRO A 304 -2.55 -47.07 -10.41
C PRO A 304 -1.35 -46.25 -10.90
N ASN A 305 -1.08 -46.30 -12.21
CA ASN A 305 0.08 -45.65 -12.82
C ASN A 305 -0.29 -44.59 -13.87
N ASP A 306 -1.55 -44.17 -13.90
CA ASP A 306 -2.06 -43.16 -14.83
C ASP A 306 -1.66 -41.74 -14.40
N HIS A 307 -1.50 -41.51 -13.10
CA HIS A 307 -1.14 -40.21 -12.53
C HIS A 307 0.13 -40.29 -11.67
N ALA A 308 1.25 -39.82 -12.22
CA ALA A 308 2.55 -39.80 -11.56
C ALA A 308 2.76 -38.49 -10.77
N GLY A 309 2.73 -38.52 -9.44
CA GLY A 309 2.95 -37.31 -8.62
C GLY A 309 4.24 -37.35 -7.82
N GLY A 310 5.09 -36.34 -7.93
CA GLY A 310 6.36 -36.25 -7.23
C GLY A 310 6.44 -35.08 -6.26
N GLN A 311 6.87 -35.36 -5.02
CA GLN A 311 7.21 -34.33 -4.02
C GLN A 311 8.72 -34.21 -3.83
N ALA A 312 9.29 -32.99 -3.88
CA ALA A 312 10.71 -32.78 -3.56
C ALA A 312 11.00 -31.44 -2.87
N SER A 313 11.68 -31.53 -1.72
CA SER A 313 12.13 -30.39 -0.92
C SER A 313 13.53 -29.88 -1.33
N LYS A 314 13.96 -28.75 -0.76
CA LYS A 314 15.30 -28.18 -0.98
C LYS A 314 16.41 -29.04 -0.37
N LEU A 315 16.10 -30.06 0.44
CA LEU A 315 17.08 -31.02 0.96
C LEU A 315 17.75 -31.83 -0.17
N TYR A 316 17.10 -31.94 -1.32
CA TYR A 316 17.65 -32.58 -2.51
C TYR A 316 18.44 -31.62 -3.43
N ALA A 317 18.58 -30.34 -3.06
CA ALA A 317 19.32 -29.36 -3.86
C ALA A 317 20.84 -29.49 -3.63
N PRO A 318 21.65 -29.71 -4.68
CA PRO A 318 23.12 -29.79 -4.51
C PRO A 318 23.77 -28.43 -4.25
N LYS A 319 23.14 -27.33 -4.68
CA LYS A 319 23.67 -25.96 -4.56
C LYS A 319 23.34 -25.26 -3.23
N GLN A 320 22.45 -25.83 -2.43
CA GLN A 320 22.04 -25.24 -1.14
C GLN A 320 22.35 -26.24 -0.03
N THR A 321 23.10 -25.80 0.97
CA THR A 321 23.52 -26.67 2.08
C THR A 321 22.42 -26.80 3.14
N ILE A 322 22.52 -27.82 3.99
CA ILE A 322 21.61 -27.95 5.15
C ILE A 322 21.75 -26.74 6.07
N LYS A 323 22.99 -26.26 6.30
CA LYS A 323 23.29 -25.09 7.13
C LYS A 323 22.58 -23.83 6.64
N GLU A 324 22.60 -23.56 5.32
CA GLU A 324 21.88 -22.44 4.73
C GLU A 324 20.36 -22.57 4.88
N THR A 325 19.83 -23.78 4.78
CA THR A 325 18.40 -24.08 4.95
C THR A 325 17.97 -23.84 6.41
N VAL A 326 18.75 -24.29 7.39
CA VAL A 326 18.52 -24.01 8.82
C VAL A 326 18.69 -22.51 9.12
N ALA A 327 19.65 -21.82 8.50
CA ALA A 327 19.77 -20.37 8.66
C ALA A 327 18.55 -19.61 8.11
N LYS A 328 17.94 -20.08 7.01
CA LYS A 328 16.66 -19.53 6.51
C LYS A 328 15.52 -19.83 7.48
N PHE A 329 15.44 -21.04 8.04
CA PHE A 329 14.46 -21.40 9.06
C PHE A 329 14.58 -20.52 10.31
N ALA A 330 15.79 -20.35 10.85
CA ALA A 330 16.05 -19.50 12.02
C ALA A 330 15.75 -18.01 11.77
N ARG A 331 15.85 -17.54 10.52
CA ARG A 331 15.41 -16.18 10.13
C ARG A 331 13.89 -16.09 10.02
N ALA A 332 13.24 -17.12 9.48
CA ALA A 332 11.79 -17.19 9.37
C ALA A 332 11.14 -17.20 10.77
N LEU A 333 11.66 -18.01 11.70
CA LEU A 333 11.20 -18.09 13.09
C LEU A 333 11.25 -16.73 13.80
N ARG A 334 12.28 -15.92 13.54
CA ARG A 334 12.42 -14.55 14.08
C ARG A 334 11.45 -13.54 13.47
N ARG A 335 11.05 -13.73 12.21
CA ARG A 335 10.17 -12.81 11.47
C ARG A 335 8.68 -13.10 11.66
N GLY A 336 8.33 -14.23 12.26
CA GLY A 336 6.96 -14.59 12.59
C GLY A 336 6.28 -15.52 11.58
N PRO A 337 4.98 -15.80 11.78
CA PRO A 337 4.25 -16.87 11.08
C PRO A 337 4.24 -16.76 9.55
N GLU A 338 4.14 -15.56 8.97
CA GLU A 338 4.14 -15.39 7.51
C GLU A 338 5.47 -15.80 6.85
N ALA A 339 6.59 -15.54 7.55
CA ALA A 339 7.91 -15.92 7.08
C ALA A 339 8.13 -17.44 7.21
N LEU A 340 7.55 -18.07 8.25
CA LEU A 340 7.54 -19.53 8.39
C LEU A 340 6.69 -20.18 7.29
N ARG A 341 5.49 -19.68 7.01
CA ARG A 341 4.68 -20.11 5.85
C ARG A 341 5.50 -20.11 4.56
N THR A 342 6.18 -19.01 4.29
CA THR A 342 7.04 -18.90 3.09
C THR A 342 8.16 -19.95 3.10
N PHE A 343 8.73 -20.26 4.26
CA PHE A 343 9.77 -21.28 4.39
C PHE A 343 9.24 -22.69 4.06
N PHE A 344 8.14 -23.13 4.69
CA PHE A 344 7.56 -24.46 4.45
C PHE A 344 7.17 -24.64 2.98
N ASN A 345 6.48 -23.66 2.41
CA ASN A 345 5.99 -23.70 1.04
C ASN A 345 7.14 -23.71 0.01
N THR A 346 8.10 -22.78 0.16
CA THR A 346 9.12 -22.55 -0.88
C THR A 346 10.40 -23.36 -0.69
N GLN A 347 10.73 -23.80 0.53
CA GLN A 347 11.90 -24.63 0.82
C GLN A 347 11.52 -26.10 0.99
N LEU A 348 10.50 -26.41 1.78
CA LEU A 348 10.16 -27.81 2.08
C LEU A 348 9.22 -28.46 1.08
N ALA A 349 8.55 -27.67 0.23
CA ALA A 349 7.48 -28.15 -0.65
C ALA A 349 6.38 -28.88 0.14
N ARG A 350 6.00 -28.29 1.26
CA ARG A 350 4.88 -28.72 2.10
C ARG A 350 3.92 -27.55 2.27
N THR A 351 2.63 -27.84 2.36
CA THR A 351 1.61 -26.84 2.66
C THR A 351 1.77 -26.29 4.07
N TRP A 352 1.27 -25.08 4.28
CA TRP A 352 1.20 -24.43 5.58
C TRP A 352 -0.23 -24.45 6.10
N LYS A 353 -0.41 -24.80 7.38
CA LYS A 353 -1.70 -24.74 8.08
C LYS A 353 -1.86 -23.35 8.73
N GLU A 354 -2.96 -22.64 8.47
CA GLU A 354 -3.23 -21.30 9.02
C GLU A 354 -4.25 -21.37 10.16
N GLY A 355 -3.87 -20.98 11.39
CA GLY A 355 -4.83 -20.78 12.49
C GLY A 355 -4.33 -21.25 13.85
N ALA A 356 -5.09 -20.95 14.91
CA ALA A 356 -4.96 -21.68 16.17
C ALA A 356 -5.67 -23.02 15.95
N ASP A 357 -4.90 -24.10 15.99
CA ASP A 357 -5.34 -25.44 15.59
C ASP A 357 -6.52 -25.92 16.43
N ALA A 358 -7.49 -26.58 15.79
CA ALA A 358 -8.20 -27.65 16.47
C ALA A 358 -7.16 -28.75 16.73
N PRO A 359 -6.91 -29.14 18.00
CA PRO A 359 -5.92 -30.17 18.31
C PRO A 359 -6.30 -31.49 17.63
N GLU A 360 -5.30 -32.29 17.25
CA GLU A 360 -5.55 -33.62 16.68
C GLU A 360 -6.35 -34.45 17.69
N TRP A 361 -7.42 -35.08 17.21
CA TRP A 361 -8.38 -35.76 18.09
C TRP A 361 -7.73 -36.90 18.88
N GLN A 362 -6.68 -37.53 18.36
CA GLN A 362 -5.92 -38.58 19.07
C GLN A 362 -5.19 -38.03 20.30
N ASP A 363 -4.64 -36.83 20.22
CA ASP A 363 -3.94 -36.20 21.33
C ASP A 363 -4.93 -35.84 22.44
N VAL A 364 -6.08 -35.27 22.07
CA VAL A 364 -7.19 -34.99 23.00
C VAL A 364 -7.74 -36.28 23.60
N TYR A 365 -7.91 -37.33 22.78
CA TYR A 365 -8.37 -38.64 23.22
C TYR A 365 -7.40 -39.21 24.25
N SER A 366 -6.09 -39.21 24.02
CA SER A 366 -5.11 -39.77 24.95
C SER A 366 -5.10 -39.14 26.37
N ARG A 367 -5.69 -37.95 26.53
CA ARG A 367 -5.71 -37.13 27.76
C ARG A 367 -6.91 -37.39 28.69
N ARG A 368 -7.74 -38.40 28.42
CA ARG A 368 -8.92 -38.74 29.26
C ARG A 368 -8.58 -38.87 30.75
N ASP A 369 -9.54 -38.52 31.59
CA ASP A 369 -9.47 -38.65 33.04
C ASP A 369 -10.14 -39.92 33.55
N ASP A 370 -9.88 -40.25 34.81
CA ASP A 370 -10.26 -41.52 35.44
C ASP A 370 -11.72 -41.61 35.93
N TYR A 371 -12.58 -40.65 35.59
CA TYR A 371 -14.01 -40.69 35.92
C TYR A 371 -14.85 -41.27 34.78
N LEU A 372 -16.02 -41.82 35.12
CA LEU A 372 -16.97 -42.42 34.17
C LEU A 372 -18.06 -41.42 33.77
N THR A 373 -18.62 -41.64 32.58
CA THR A 373 -19.78 -40.91 32.08
C THR A 373 -20.97 -41.04 33.06
N GLY A 374 -21.63 -39.93 33.38
CA GLY A 374 -22.75 -39.86 34.33
C GLY A 374 -22.34 -39.52 35.77
N THR A 375 -21.06 -39.58 36.14
CA THR A 375 -20.56 -39.16 37.46
C THR A 375 -20.01 -37.73 37.41
N VAL A 376 -20.31 -36.90 38.41
CA VAL A 376 -19.82 -35.51 38.49
C VAL A 376 -18.56 -35.40 39.37
N PRO A 377 -17.38 -35.08 38.81
CA PRO A 377 -16.12 -35.00 39.57
C PRO A 377 -16.09 -33.82 40.55
N SER A 378 -15.26 -33.89 41.59
CA SER A 378 -15.20 -32.93 42.70
C SER A 378 -14.87 -31.48 42.30
N GLY A 379 -14.25 -31.28 41.13
CA GLY A 379 -13.97 -29.96 40.57
C GLY A 379 -15.18 -29.30 39.88
N ALA A 380 -16.21 -30.08 39.50
CA ALA A 380 -17.39 -29.59 38.81
C ALA A 380 -18.47 -29.16 39.82
N LEU A 381 -18.63 -27.85 39.99
CA LEU A 381 -19.46 -27.26 41.05
C LEU A 381 -20.88 -26.88 40.57
N ILE A 382 -21.12 -26.88 39.26
CA ILE A 382 -22.41 -26.53 38.66
C ILE A 382 -22.57 -27.15 37.28
N LEU A 383 -23.81 -27.52 36.91
CA LEU A 383 -24.11 -28.21 35.65
C LEU A 383 -24.95 -27.33 34.70
N PHE A 384 -24.61 -27.37 33.41
CA PHE A 384 -25.35 -26.77 32.30
C PHE A 384 -25.47 -27.76 31.14
N ALA A 385 -26.56 -27.72 30.39
CA ALA A 385 -26.77 -28.63 29.25
C ALA A 385 -27.04 -27.87 27.95
N GLY A 386 -26.51 -28.42 26.85
CA GLY A 386 -26.79 -27.98 25.48
C GLY A 386 -27.46 -29.10 24.69
N ALA A 387 -28.52 -28.77 23.96
CA ALA A 387 -29.25 -29.70 23.10
C ALA A 387 -29.26 -29.20 21.66
N ASP A 388 -28.86 -30.04 20.71
CA ASP A 388 -28.92 -29.79 19.28
C ASP A 388 -30.05 -30.60 18.64
N VAL A 389 -30.86 -29.95 17.80
CA VAL A 389 -32.12 -30.49 17.26
C VAL A 389 -31.93 -30.81 15.79
N GLN A 390 -31.93 -32.10 15.47
CA GLN A 390 -31.84 -32.62 14.11
C GLN A 390 -33.22 -33.13 13.64
N LYS A 391 -33.33 -33.57 12.38
CA LYS A 391 -34.63 -34.04 11.83
C LYS A 391 -35.12 -35.33 12.48
N ASP A 392 -34.21 -36.23 12.84
CA ASP A 392 -34.49 -37.61 13.25
C ASP A 392 -34.04 -37.93 14.69
N ARG A 393 -33.51 -36.94 15.42
CA ARG A 393 -33.01 -37.08 16.80
C ARG A 393 -32.75 -35.73 17.48
N ILE A 394 -32.60 -35.75 18.80
CA ILE A 394 -32.08 -34.63 19.60
C ILE A 394 -30.83 -35.11 20.35
N GLU A 395 -29.71 -34.41 20.17
CA GLU A 395 -28.45 -34.71 20.86
C GLU A 395 -28.27 -33.78 22.06
N VAL A 396 -28.11 -34.36 23.25
CA VAL A 396 -28.08 -33.62 24.52
C VAL A 396 -26.77 -33.89 25.23
N THR A 397 -26.04 -32.82 25.58
CA THR A 397 -24.77 -32.94 26.30
C THR A 397 -24.79 -32.13 27.59
N VAL A 398 -24.44 -32.77 28.71
CA VAL A 398 -24.34 -32.18 30.04
C VAL A 398 -22.88 -31.87 30.38
N TRP A 399 -22.62 -30.63 30.78
CA TRP A 399 -21.30 -30.10 31.10
C TRP A 399 -21.24 -29.55 32.52
N GLY A 400 -20.19 -29.93 33.25
CA GLY A 400 -19.85 -29.40 34.56
C GLY A 400 -18.84 -28.26 34.47
N PHE A 401 -19.00 -27.24 35.32
CA PHE A 401 -18.13 -26.05 35.35
C PHE A 401 -17.58 -25.81 36.76
N GLY A 402 -16.31 -25.45 36.86
CA GLY A 402 -15.59 -25.32 38.13
C GLY A 402 -14.69 -24.09 38.21
N ARG A 403 -13.83 -24.08 39.23
CA ARG A 403 -12.81 -23.04 39.44
C ARG A 403 -11.81 -23.03 38.28
N ASN A 404 -11.00 -21.97 38.18
CA ASN A 404 -9.91 -21.87 37.20
C ASN A 404 -10.36 -22.02 35.72
N ARG A 405 -11.65 -21.82 35.45
CA ARG A 405 -12.32 -22.03 34.16
C ARG A 405 -12.30 -23.48 33.64
N GLU A 406 -12.10 -24.44 34.53
CA GLU A 406 -12.11 -25.86 34.18
C GLU A 406 -13.53 -26.35 33.87
N ARG A 407 -13.61 -27.32 32.96
CA ARG A 407 -14.87 -27.88 32.44
C ARG A 407 -14.79 -29.40 32.34
N TRP A 408 -15.88 -30.08 32.67
CA TRP A 408 -16.00 -31.54 32.63
C TRP A 408 -17.14 -31.92 31.71
N LEU A 409 -16.87 -32.80 30.75
CA LEU A 409 -17.94 -33.50 30.04
C LEU A 409 -18.51 -34.56 30.97
N ILE A 410 -19.80 -34.49 31.29
CA ILE A 410 -20.46 -35.41 32.24
C ILE A 410 -21.18 -36.52 31.49
N GLU A 411 -22.04 -36.16 30.55
CA GLU A 411 -22.86 -37.13 29.81
C GLU A 411 -23.24 -36.58 28.44
N HIS A 412 -23.34 -37.48 27.44
CA HIS A 412 -23.96 -37.20 26.15
C HIS A 412 -25.02 -38.27 25.85
N ARG A 413 -26.23 -37.86 25.48
CA ARG A 413 -27.38 -38.73 25.22
C ARG A 413 -28.03 -38.37 23.89
N VAL A 414 -28.35 -39.38 23.08
CA VAL A 414 -29.03 -39.21 21.79
C VAL A 414 -30.46 -39.71 21.92
N LEU A 415 -31.44 -38.80 21.84
CA LEU A 415 -32.87 -39.12 21.86
C LEU A 415 -33.34 -39.33 20.42
N THR A 416 -33.70 -40.57 20.07
CA THR A 416 -33.98 -40.95 18.67
C THR A 416 -35.47 -40.82 18.35
N GLY A 417 -35.81 -40.10 17.27
CA GLY A 417 -37.17 -40.01 16.74
C GLY A 417 -37.44 -38.73 15.94
N ASP A 418 -38.56 -38.68 15.24
CA ASP A 418 -38.94 -37.54 14.39
C ASP A 418 -39.28 -36.31 15.24
N THR A 419 -38.50 -35.24 15.10
CA THR A 419 -38.63 -34.01 15.91
C THR A 419 -39.84 -33.15 15.54
N SER A 420 -40.58 -33.53 14.49
CA SER A 420 -41.92 -32.99 14.19
C SER A 420 -43.03 -33.60 15.07
N ARG A 421 -42.75 -34.71 15.76
CA ARG A 421 -43.70 -35.42 16.65
C ARG A 421 -43.36 -35.19 18.12
N GLY A 422 -44.36 -35.24 18.99
CA GLY A 422 -44.22 -34.91 20.43
C GLY A 422 -43.48 -35.93 21.30
N GLU A 423 -43.22 -37.16 20.81
CA GLU A 423 -42.63 -38.25 21.62
C GLU A 423 -41.19 -37.94 22.07
N VAL A 424 -40.33 -37.49 21.15
CA VAL A 424 -38.93 -37.14 21.45
C VAL A 424 -38.82 -35.93 22.39
N TRP A 425 -39.75 -34.98 22.29
CA TRP A 425 -39.82 -33.82 23.17
C TRP A 425 -40.25 -34.19 24.60
N ALA A 426 -41.09 -35.23 24.77
CA ALA A 426 -41.47 -35.74 26.08
C ALA A 426 -40.29 -36.44 26.78
N GLU A 427 -39.43 -37.14 26.03
CA GLU A 427 -38.18 -37.72 26.56
C GLU A 427 -37.20 -36.62 27.01
N LEU A 428 -37.05 -35.55 26.22
CA LEU A 428 -36.24 -34.39 26.62
C LEU A 428 -36.81 -33.70 27.87
N GLU A 429 -38.14 -33.60 27.98
CA GLU A 429 -38.79 -33.03 29.16
C GLU A 429 -38.57 -33.86 30.43
N ALA A 430 -38.53 -35.20 30.31
CA ALA A 430 -38.23 -36.09 31.42
C ALA A 430 -36.82 -35.85 31.98
N MET A 431 -35.84 -35.59 31.10
CA MET A 431 -34.45 -35.31 31.50
C MET A 431 -34.28 -34.06 32.37
N PHE A 432 -35.20 -33.09 32.30
CA PHE A 432 -35.11 -31.86 33.09
C PHE A 432 -35.28 -32.07 34.60
N SER A 433 -35.82 -33.22 35.00
CA SER A 433 -36.03 -33.60 36.39
C SER A 433 -35.01 -34.65 36.88
N GLU A 434 -34.07 -35.07 36.02
CA GLU A 434 -33.01 -36.01 36.39
C GLU A 434 -31.94 -35.35 37.28
N THR A 435 -31.32 -36.16 38.14
CA THR A 435 -30.19 -35.78 39.00
C THR A 435 -28.96 -36.61 38.67
N TRP A 436 -27.78 -36.01 38.82
CA TRP A 436 -26.47 -36.64 38.64
C TRP A 436 -25.73 -36.72 39.96
N GLU A 437 -25.09 -37.84 40.24
CA GLU A 437 -24.35 -38.06 41.48
C GLU A 437 -22.98 -37.36 41.43
N HIS A 438 -22.74 -36.47 42.39
CA HIS A 438 -21.44 -35.84 42.59
C HIS A 438 -20.55 -36.71 43.47
N THR A 439 -19.23 -36.71 43.23
CA THR A 439 -18.24 -37.47 44.02
C THR A 439 -18.24 -37.18 45.54
N SER A 440 -18.90 -36.10 46.00
CA SER A 440 -19.17 -35.84 47.42
C SER A 440 -20.37 -36.61 48.00
N GLY A 441 -21.10 -37.37 47.17
CA GLY A 441 -22.35 -38.05 47.51
C GLY A 441 -23.60 -37.15 47.40
N SER A 442 -23.48 -35.94 46.86
CA SER A 442 -24.62 -35.02 46.66
C SER A 442 -25.25 -35.19 45.28
N GLU A 443 -26.57 -35.11 45.20
CA GLU A 443 -27.29 -35.11 43.91
C GLU A 443 -27.33 -33.70 43.30
N MET A 444 -26.92 -33.56 42.04
CA MET A 444 -26.88 -32.31 41.29
C MET A 444 -27.90 -32.32 40.15
N MET A 445 -28.67 -31.24 40.01
CA MET A 445 -29.51 -31.00 38.83
C MET A 445 -28.81 -30.06 37.84
N VAL A 446 -29.15 -30.19 36.56
CA VAL A 446 -28.78 -29.19 35.55
C VAL A 446 -29.47 -27.87 35.84
N ARG A 447 -28.67 -26.80 35.95
CA ARG A 447 -29.18 -25.48 36.34
C ARG A 447 -29.96 -24.79 35.23
N ASP A 448 -29.41 -24.78 34.01
CA ASP A 448 -30.05 -24.21 32.83
C ASP A 448 -29.82 -25.10 31.60
N TRP A 449 -30.84 -25.19 30.75
CA TRP A 449 -30.88 -25.97 29.52
C TRP A 449 -30.97 -25.06 28.30
N GLY A 450 -30.12 -25.31 27.30
CA GLY A 450 -30.04 -24.51 26.08
C GLY A 450 -30.35 -25.36 24.86
N ILE A 451 -31.45 -25.06 24.17
CA ILE A 451 -31.91 -25.83 23.01
C ILE A 451 -31.66 -25.00 21.75
N ASP A 452 -30.93 -25.56 20.78
CA ASP A 452 -30.69 -24.86 19.51
C ASP A 452 -31.98 -24.61 18.75
N SER A 453 -32.12 -23.40 18.23
CA SER A 453 -33.25 -22.96 17.41
C SER A 453 -32.88 -22.66 15.96
N SER A 454 -31.62 -22.90 15.58
CA SER A 454 -31.08 -22.65 14.23
C SER A 454 -31.76 -23.52 13.16
N ALA A 455 -32.10 -24.77 13.51
CA ALA A 455 -32.94 -25.68 12.75
C ALA A 455 -34.27 -25.93 13.49
N PHE A 456 -35.38 -26.14 12.77
CA PHE A 456 -36.71 -26.42 13.35
C PHE A 456 -37.18 -25.37 14.39
N THR A 457 -36.99 -24.09 14.05
CA THR A 457 -37.22 -22.94 14.93
C THR A 457 -38.64 -22.88 15.50
N ALA A 458 -39.67 -23.30 14.74
CA ALA A 458 -41.06 -23.21 15.18
C ALA A 458 -41.38 -24.22 16.29
N GLU A 459 -40.87 -25.44 16.16
CA GLU A 459 -41.03 -26.55 17.10
C GLU A 459 -40.28 -26.27 18.40
N VAL A 460 -39.03 -25.81 18.30
CA VAL A 460 -38.21 -25.41 19.46
C VAL A 460 -38.88 -24.28 20.25
N TYR A 461 -39.40 -23.26 19.56
CA TYR A 461 -40.10 -22.17 20.24
C TYR A 461 -41.41 -22.61 20.89
N ALA A 462 -42.15 -23.52 20.26
CA ALA A 462 -43.38 -24.07 20.85
C ALA A 462 -43.07 -24.85 22.14
N PHE A 463 -42.01 -25.67 22.14
CA PHE A 463 -41.58 -26.44 23.29
C PHE A 463 -41.05 -25.54 24.43
N VAL A 464 -40.16 -24.59 24.15
CA VAL A 464 -39.65 -23.68 25.19
C VAL A 464 -40.78 -22.85 25.81
N ARG A 465 -41.83 -22.51 25.05
CA ARG A 465 -43.03 -21.85 25.60
C ARG A 465 -43.83 -22.75 26.53
N SER A 466 -43.99 -24.04 26.23
CA SER A 466 -44.67 -24.96 27.15
C SER A 466 -43.91 -25.09 28.48
N GLN A 467 -42.59 -24.89 28.45
CA GLN A 467 -41.70 -24.94 29.60
C GLN A 467 -41.47 -23.59 30.30
N ALA A 468 -42.15 -22.51 29.88
CA ALA A 468 -41.95 -21.16 30.43
C ALA A 468 -42.18 -21.06 31.94
N GLY A 469 -42.96 -21.97 32.54
CA GLY A 469 -43.18 -22.05 33.99
C GLY A 469 -41.96 -22.48 34.81
N ARG A 470 -40.96 -23.16 34.21
CA ARG A 470 -39.75 -23.65 34.90
C ARG A 470 -38.65 -22.60 35.02
N GLY A 471 -38.57 -21.67 34.06
CA GLY A 471 -37.64 -20.53 34.09
C GLY A 471 -36.15 -20.85 33.84
N ASN A 472 -35.80 -22.11 33.57
CA ASN A 472 -34.44 -22.59 33.34
C ASN A 472 -34.20 -23.23 31.95
N VAL A 473 -35.18 -23.17 31.04
CA VAL A 473 -35.08 -23.69 29.67
C VAL A 473 -35.05 -22.51 28.69
N HIS A 474 -34.03 -22.45 27.83
CA HIS A 474 -33.77 -21.31 26.95
C HIS A 474 -33.58 -21.75 25.50
N ALA A 475 -34.14 -21.00 24.55
CA ALA A 475 -33.84 -21.16 23.12
C ALA A 475 -32.54 -20.44 22.77
N ILE A 476 -31.61 -21.13 22.11
CA ILE A 476 -30.28 -20.64 21.75
C ILE A 476 -30.21 -20.32 20.26
N ASP A 477 -29.57 -19.20 19.92
CA ASP A 477 -29.34 -18.73 18.56
C ASP A 477 -27.83 -18.51 18.35
N GLY A 478 -27.17 -19.48 17.71
CA GLY A 478 -25.75 -19.41 17.36
C GLY A 478 -25.49 -18.38 16.25
N GLN A 479 -24.61 -17.41 16.51
CA GLN A 479 -24.27 -16.36 15.54
C GLN A 479 -22.80 -16.50 15.07
N ASP A 480 -22.62 -16.76 13.77
CA ASP A 480 -21.31 -16.84 13.11
C ASP A 480 -20.75 -15.46 12.77
N SER A 481 -20.46 -14.67 13.80
CA SER A 481 -19.81 -13.37 13.62
C SER A 481 -18.74 -13.09 14.68
N TYR A 482 -17.54 -12.72 14.21
CA TYR A 482 -16.44 -12.24 15.06
C TYR A 482 -16.64 -10.80 15.58
N SER A 483 -17.62 -10.08 15.02
CA SER A 483 -17.91 -8.67 15.32
C SER A 483 -19.02 -8.48 16.36
N GLY A 484 -19.72 -9.55 16.76
CA GLY A 484 -20.78 -9.52 17.76
C GLY A 484 -20.28 -9.67 19.20
N ALA A 485 -21.09 -9.25 20.17
CA ALA A 485 -20.85 -9.58 21.58
C ALA A 485 -21.00 -11.10 21.79
N PHE A 486 -20.16 -11.69 22.65
CA PHE A 486 -20.16 -13.13 22.93
C PHE A 486 -21.53 -13.66 23.41
N LEU A 487 -22.29 -12.82 24.12
CA LEU A 487 -23.64 -13.14 24.61
C LEU A 487 -24.60 -11.97 24.36
N GLY A 488 -25.83 -12.25 23.92
CA GLY A 488 -26.88 -11.24 23.78
C GLY A 488 -28.29 -11.83 23.93
N LEU A 489 -29.30 -11.00 24.15
CA LEU A 489 -30.72 -11.40 24.15
C LEU A 489 -31.39 -10.91 22.87
N GLY A 490 -32.05 -11.80 22.14
CA GLY A 490 -32.73 -11.52 20.87
C GLY A 490 -34.23 -11.75 20.94
N ASN A 491 -35.02 -10.86 20.34
CA ASN A 491 -36.46 -11.06 20.12
C ASN A 491 -36.68 -11.51 18.67
N LYS A 492 -36.83 -12.81 18.42
CA LYS A 492 -36.99 -13.42 17.09
C LYS A 492 -38.29 -14.23 16.98
N ASP A 493 -39.41 -13.67 17.46
CA ASP A 493 -40.70 -14.37 17.43
C ASP A 493 -41.66 -13.78 16.38
N SER A 494 -42.10 -14.62 15.44
CA SER A 494 -43.04 -14.26 14.37
C SER A 494 -44.09 -15.35 14.16
N THR A 495 -45.33 -14.96 13.86
CA THR A 495 -46.41 -15.88 13.45
C THR A 495 -46.10 -16.53 12.10
N ALA A 496 -46.78 -17.64 11.73
CA ALA A 496 -46.61 -18.34 10.45
C ALA A 496 -46.83 -17.46 9.19
N LYS A 497 -47.41 -16.26 9.35
CA LYS A 497 -47.57 -15.21 8.31
C LYS A 497 -46.54 -14.06 8.43
N GLY A 498 -45.48 -14.20 9.24
CA GLY A 498 -44.36 -13.26 9.33
C GLY A 498 -44.55 -12.02 10.23
N LYS A 499 -45.67 -11.85 10.94
CA LYS A 499 -45.85 -10.71 11.88
C LYS A 499 -45.16 -10.97 13.22
N LYS A 500 -44.32 -10.02 13.67
CA LYS A 500 -43.57 -10.07 14.94
C LYS A 500 -44.51 -9.98 16.16
N LEU A 501 -44.33 -10.87 17.15
CA LEU A 501 -45.15 -10.92 18.37
C LEU A 501 -44.64 -9.94 19.45
N ARG A 502 -45.53 -9.07 19.96
CA ARG A 502 -45.23 -8.01 20.95
C ARG A 502 -44.80 -8.54 22.33
N ARG A 503 -45.07 -9.81 22.64
CA ARG A 503 -44.58 -10.58 23.81
C ARG A 503 -43.92 -11.89 23.36
N GLY A 504 -43.04 -11.80 22.36
CA GLY A 504 -42.36 -12.95 21.79
C GLY A 504 -41.35 -13.63 22.72
N LEU A 505 -41.06 -14.90 22.45
CA LEU A 505 -40.02 -15.67 23.13
C LEU A 505 -38.64 -14.99 22.99
N LYS A 506 -37.90 -14.87 24.10
CA LYS A 506 -36.55 -14.32 24.13
C LYS A 506 -35.54 -15.44 23.84
N THR A 507 -34.74 -15.27 22.80
CA THR A 507 -33.64 -16.18 22.43
C THR A 507 -32.33 -15.69 23.03
N VAL A 508 -31.51 -16.62 23.52
CA VAL A 508 -30.15 -16.34 23.99
C VAL A 508 -29.20 -16.49 22.81
N ARG A 509 -28.60 -15.38 22.38
CA ARG A 509 -27.64 -15.33 21.28
C ARG A 509 -26.26 -15.65 21.80
N VAL A 510 -25.62 -16.68 21.23
CA VAL A 510 -24.26 -17.11 21.58
C VAL A 510 -23.35 -16.85 20.39
N GLY A 511 -22.22 -16.17 20.62
CA GLY A 511 -21.20 -15.94 19.61
C GLY A 511 -20.41 -17.22 19.32
N ALA A 512 -20.94 -18.06 18.42
CA ALA A 512 -20.43 -19.40 18.12
C ALA A 512 -18.95 -19.38 17.72
N SER A 513 -18.53 -18.42 16.89
CA SER A 513 -17.14 -18.35 16.42
C SER A 513 -16.11 -18.07 17.53
N PHE A 514 -16.49 -17.36 18.60
CA PHE A 514 -15.63 -17.15 19.76
C PHE A 514 -15.65 -18.36 20.69
N ALA A 515 -16.81 -18.96 20.91
CA ALA A 515 -16.96 -20.17 21.73
C ALA A 515 -16.11 -21.33 21.17
N LYS A 516 -16.18 -21.55 19.84
CA LYS A 516 -15.37 -22.55 19.12
C LYS A 516 -13.87 -22.27 19.28
N GLN A 517 -13.46 -21.01 19.17
CA GLN A 517 -12.04 -20.63 19.34
C GLN A 517 -11.52 -20.87 20.76
N GLU A 518 -12.32 -20.51 21.78
CA GLU A 518 -11.99 -20.77 23.19
C GLU A 518 -11.93 -22.28 23.47
N LEU A 519 -12.88 -23.05 22.94
CA LEU A 519 -12.96 -24.49 23.09
C LEU A 519 -11.75 -25.20 22.48
N MET A 520 -11.35 -24.89 21.25
CA MET A 520 -10.16 -25.49 20.61
C MET A 520 -8.88 -25.17 21.37
N GLY A 521 -8.71 -23.92 21.82
CA GLY A 521 -7.56 -23.53 22.63
C GLY A 521 -7.47 -24.28 23.97
N CYS A 522 -8.63 -24.57 24.60
CA CYS A 522 -8.71 -25.31 25.85
C CYS A 522 -8.53 -26.83 25.68
N LEU A 523 -8.99 -27.40 24.56
CA LEU A 523 -8.76 -28.82 24.22
C LEU A 523 -7.27 -29.10 23.95
N GLY A 524 -6.53 -28.11 23.44
CA GLY A 524 -5.09 -28.22 23.18
C GLY A 524 -4.19 -28.15 24.42
N LEU A 525 -4.73 -27.91 25.61
CA LEU A 525 -3.95 -27.84 26.85
C LEU A 525 -3.44 -29.21 27.29
N GLN A 526 -2.14 -29.33 27.54
CA GLN A 526 -1.52 -30.58 27.98
C GLN A 526 -1.79 -30.85 29.47
N ARG A 527 -1.90 -32.13 29.83
CA ARG A 527 -2.02 -32.56 31.23
C ARG A 527 -0.68 -32.30 31.95
N PRO A 528 -0.67 -31.60 33.09
CA PRO A 528 0.56 -31.41 33.86
C PRO A 528 1.05 -32.74 34.43
N SER A 529 2.37 -32.91 34.50
CA SER A 529 3.03 -34.11 35.06
C SER A 529 3.22 -33.95 36.58
N GLY A 530 2.70 -34.91 37.38
CA GLY A 530 2.76 -34.90 38.85
C GLY A 530 1.55 -34.21 39.51
N ASP A 531 1.70 -33.77 40.77
CA ASP A 531 0.64 -33.07 41.56
C ASP A 531 0.49 -31.58 41.22
N ALA A 532 0.94 -31.13 40.05
CA ALA A 532 0.84 -29.74 39.64
C ALA A 532 -0.61 -29.40 39.24
N PRO A 533 -1.12 -28.19 39.58
CA PRO A 533 -2.49 -27.79 39.27
C PRO A 533 -2.74 -27.72 37.76
N PHE A 534 -3.95 -28.06 37.33
CA PHE A 534 -4.36 -28.00 35.92
C PHE A 534 -4.28 -26.56 35.38
N PRO A 535 -3.86 -26.38 34.11
CA PRO A 535 -3.82 -25.07 33.50
C PRO A 535 -5.23 -24.48 33.39
N ALA A 536 -5.32 -23.15 33.52
CA ALA A 536 -6.61 -22.45 33.47
C ALA A 536 -7.36 -22.75 32.16
N GLY A 537 -8.63 -23.16 32.26
CA GLY A 537 -9.46 -23.51 31.11
C GLY A 537 -9.38 -24.97 30.66
N PHE A 538 -8.68 -25.85 31.39
CA PHE A 538 -8.53 -27.26 31.02
C PHE A 538 -9.90 -27.98 30.90
N ILE A 539 -10.02 -28.83 29.88
CA ILE A 539 -11.22 -29.64 29.63
C ILE A 539 -10.92 -31.10 29.97
N HIS A 540 -11.72 -31.63 30.88
CA HIS A 540 -11.70 -33.01 31.34
C HIS A 540 -12.71 -33.84 30.55
N LEU A 541 -12.28 -35.04 30.12
CA LEU A 541 -13.09 -36.00 29.36
C LEU A 541 -13.14 -37.32 30.12
N PRO A 542 -14.31 -37.99 30.20
CA PRO A 542 -14.44 -39.25 30.94
C PRO A 542 -13.69 -40.38 30.23
N ARG A 543 -13.30 -41.40 30.98
CA ARG A 543 -12.48 -42.52 30.49
C ARG A 543 -13.14 -43.30 29.35
N ASP A 544 -14.46 -43.42 29.41
CA ASP A 544 -15.33 -44.23 28.55
C ASP A 544 -15.95 -43.46 27.37
N ILE A 545 -15.53 -42.20 27.14
CA ILE A 545 -15.99 -41.42 25.98
C ILE A 545 -15.71 -42.16 24.65
N PRO A 546 -16.70 -42.24 23.74
CA PRO A 546 -16.48 -42.84 22.42
C PRO A 546 -15.51 -41.98 21.59
N GLU A 547 -14.67 -42.63 20.77
CA GLU A 547 -13.75 -41.94 19.86
C GLU A 547 -14.48 -40.93 18.95
N ASP A 548 -15.67 -41.31 18.48
CA ASP A 548 -16.49 -40.46 17.63
C ASP A 548 -16.85 -39.14 18.33
N GLY A 549 -17.17 -39.15 19.63
CA GLY A 549 -17.46 -37.94 20.39
C GLY A 549 -16.28 -36.95 20.43
N VAL A 550 -15.03 -37.44 20.54
CA VAL A 550 -13.84 -36.58 20.51
C VAL A 550 -13.54 -36.06 19.10
N ARG A 551 -13.81 -36.88 18.07
CA ARG A 551 -13.73 -36.44 16.67
C ARG A 551 -14.76 -35.36 16.35
N GLN A 552 -15.96 -35.45 16.91
CA GLN A 552 -17.01 -34.44 16.77
C GLN A 552 -16.68 -33.15 17.52
N LEU A 553 -16.09 -33.23 18.72
CA LEU A 553 -15.62 -32.05 19.48
C LEU A 553 -14.49 -31.27 18.77
N THR A 554 -13.74 -31.92 17.88
CA THR A 554 -12.63 -31.34 17.10
C THR A 554 -12.97 -31.27 15.60
N ALA A 555 -14.26 -31.31 15.25
CA ALA A 555 -14.71 -31.47 13.87
C ALA A 555 -14.63 -30.20 13.01
N GLU A 556 -14.35 -29.03 13.57
CA GLU A 556 -14.25 -27.77 12.82
C GLU A 556 -12.91 -27.08 13.02
N GLU A 557 -12.39 -26.45 11.98
CA GLU A 557 -11.16 -25.64 12.03
C GLU A 557 -11.40 -24.19 11.60
N LEU A 558 -10.60 -23.27 12.14
CA LEU A 558 -10.70 -21.86 11.81
C LEU A 558 -9.97 -21.54 10.51
N VAL A 559 -10.73 -21.34 9.46
CA VAL A 559 -10.24 -21.10 8.11
C VAL A 559 -10.28 -19.61 7.80
N VAL A 560 -9.13 -19.04 7.45
CA VAL A 560 -9.02 -17.62 7.05
C VAL A 560 -9.16 -17.52 5.53
N SER A 561 -10.34 -17.25 5.00
CA SER A 561 -10.60 -17.09 3.57
C SER A 561 -10.42 -15.64 3.12
N VAL A 562 -9.63 -15.43 2.06
CA VAL A 562 -9.47 -14.12 1.44
C VAL A 562 -10.36 -14.08 0.20
N SER A 563 -11.51 -13.41 0.31
CA SER A 563 -12.42 -13.19 -0.82
C SER A 563 -12.43 -11.70 -1.16
N ARG A 564 -12.15 -11.38 -2.42
CA ARG A 564 -12.14 -10.00 -2.95
C ARG A 564 -11.29 -9.00 -2.13
N GLY A 565 -10.14 -9.45 -1.62
CA GLY A 565 -9.21 -8.61 -0.86
C GLY A 565 -9.63 -8.31 0.59
N ARG A 566 -10.71 -8.93 1.10
CA ARG A 566 -11.07 -8.92 2.53
C ARG A 566 -10.82 -10.29 3.14
N THR A 567 -10.17 -10.28 4.30
CA THR A 567 -9.90 -11.49 5.09
C THR A 567 -11.11 -11.82 5.95
N ARG A 568 -11.85 -12.89 5.60
CA ARG A 568 -12.95 -13.45 6.39
C ARG A 568 -12.42 -14.65 7.17
N ARG A 569 -12.75 -14.75 8.46
CA ARG A 569 -12.43 -15.92 9.28
C ARG A 569 -13.73 -16.71 9.45
N GLU A 570 -13.72 -17.97 9.10
CA GLU A 570 -14.90 -18.84 9.07
C GLU A 570 -14.51 -20.21 9.62
N TRP A 571 -15.33 -20.78 10.49
CA TRP A 571 -15.15 -22.15 10.96
C TRP A 571 -15.71 -23.09 9.92
N VAL A 572 -14.92 -24.08 9.50
CA VAL A 572 -15.29 -25.03 8.44
C VAL A 572 -15.16 -26.45 8.99
N PRO A 573 -16.15 -27.33 8.76
CA PRO A 573 -16.06 -28.73 9.17
C PRO A 573 -14.97 -29.48 8.41
N ILE A 574 -14.14 -30.20 9.15
CA ILE A 574 -13.03 -31.01 8.65
C ILE A 574 -13.59 -32.30 8.06
N GLY A 575 -13.48 -32.47 6.74
CA GLY A 575 -13.81 -33.73 6.06
C GLY A 575 -15.28 -34.16 6.17
N GLY A 576 -16.22 -33.22 6.32
CA GLY A 576 -17.65 -33.53 6.43
C GLY A 576 -18.03 -34.30 7.69
N ARG A 577 -17.19 -34.24 8.73
CA ARG A 577 -17.47 -34.85 10.05
C ARG A 577 -18.67 -34.17 10.71
N ARG A 578 -19.37 -34.97 11.51
CA ARG A 578 -20.40 -34.52 12.46
C ARG A 578 -19.82 -33.59 13.52
N ASN A 579 -20.59 -32.62 13.99
CA ASN A 579 -20.16 -31.52 14.87
C ASN A 579 -21.17 -31.21 16.00
N GLU A 580 -22.17 -32.07 16.20
CA GLU A 580 -23.26 -31.86 17.16
C GLU A 580 -22.72 -31.75 18.60
N TRP A 581 -21.72 -32.55 18.98
CA TRP A 581 -21.04 -32.47 20.28
C TRP A 581 -20.34 -31.12 20.53
N LEU A 582 -19.75 -30.56 19.47
CA LEU A 582 -19.06 -29.27 19.50
C LEU A 582 -20.06 -28.14 19.76
N ASP A 583 -21.21 -28.15 19.08
CA ASP A 583 -22.22 -27.12 19.22
C ASP A 583 -22.95 -27.20 20.58
N CYS A 584 -23.29 -28.41 21.07
CA CYS A 584 -23.80 -28.59 22.43
C CYS A 584 -22.86 -28.03 23.50
N ALA A 585 -21.53 -28.22 23.36
CA ALA A 585 -20.54 -27.67 24.28
C ALA A 585 -20.50 -26.14 24.26
N ASN A 586 -20.64 -25.53 23.09
CA ASN A 586 -20.70 -24.07 22.93
C ASN A 586 -21.96 -23.47 23.58
N TYR A 587 -23.10 -24.17 23.48
CA TYR A 587 -24.35 -23.72 24.09
C TYR A 587 -24.33 -23.79 25.61
N ALA A 588 -23.84 -24.89 26.19
CA ALA A 588 -23.64 -25.01 27.62
C ALA A 588 -22.68 -23.90 28.16
N ARG A 589 -21.60 -23.62 27.42
CA ARG A 589 -20.66 -22.52 27.73
C ARG A 589 -21.32 -21.13 27.67
N GLY A 590 -22.22 -20.91 26.71
CA GLY A 590 -23.01 -19.68 26.60
C GLY A 590 -23.94 -19.45 27.80
N LEU A 591 -24.59 -20.50 28.29
CA LEU A 591 -25.43 -20.45 29.49
C LEU A 591 -24.62 -20.20 30.77
N ALA A 592 -23.46 -20.83 30.90
CA ALA A 592 -22.54 -20.57 32.01
C ALA A 592 -22.12 -19.08 32.05
N ALA A 593 -21.82 -18.49 30.89
CA ALA A 593 -21.52 -17.07 30.76
C ALA A 593 -22.71 -16.17 31.15
N MET A 594 -23.93 -16.55 30.75
CA MET A 594 -25.17 -15.85 31.12
C MET A 594 -25.35 -15.77 32.63
N ARG A 595 -25.03 -16.84 33.36
CA ARG A 595 -25.04 -16.88 34.83
C ARG A 595 -23.80 -16.25 35.49
N GLY A 596 -22.89 -15.71 34.69
CA GLY A 596 -21.75 -14.92 35.16
C GLY A 596 -20.54 -15.74 35.61
N TRP A 597 -20.41 -16.99 35.18
CA TRP A 597 -19.28 -17.88 35.49
C TRP A 597 -17.91 -17.19 35.34
N ASP A 598 -17.70 -16.44 34.25
CA ASP A 598 -16.46 -15.69 33.98
C ASP A 598 -16.12 -14.58 34.99
N ARG A 599 -17.09 -14.18 35.84
CA ARG A 599 -17.03 -13.05 36.78
C ARG A 599 -17.24 -13.48 38.23
N TRP A 600 -17.37 -14.77 38.52
CA TRP A 600 -17.62 -15.25 39.87
C TRP A 600 -16.42 -14.99 40.79
N ARG A 601 -16.74 -14.45 41.97
CA ARG A 601 -15.78 -14.17 43.05
C ARG A 601 -15.71 -15.34 44.01
N GLU A 602 -14.68 -15.40 44.85
CA GLU A 602 -14.52 -16.43 45.89
C GLU A 602 -15.77 -16.71 46.72
N THR A 603 -16.59 -15.70 47.01
CA THR A 603 -17.86 -15.87 47.75
C THR A 603 -18.89 -16.75 47.02
N HIS A 604 -18.93 -16.71 45.70
CA HIS A 604 -19.82 -17.54 44.89
C HIS A 604 -19.32 -18.99 44.84
N TRP A 605 -18.01 -19.18 44.68
CA TRP A 605 -17.39 -20.50 44.72
C TRP A 605 -17.59 -21.18 46.07
N ARG A 606 -17.39 -20.43 47.17
CA ARG A 606 -17.64 -20.92 48.53
C ARG A 606 -19.09 -21.35 48.73
N GLY A 607 -20.05 -20.56 48.27
CA GLY A 607 -21.47 -20.92 48.39
C GLY A 607 -21.87 -22.18 47.63
N LEU A 608 -21.25 -22.46 46.47
CA LEU A 608 -21.48 -23.70 45.71
C LEU A 608 -20.83 -24.92 46.39
N GLU A 609 -19.61 -24.76 46.91
CA GLU A 609 -18.92 -25.82 47.67
C GLU A 609 -19.62 -26.17 48.97
N ASP A 610 -20.11 -25.16 49.69
CA ASP A 610 -20.84 -25.33 50.95
C ASP A 610 -22.18 -26.05 50.68
N ALA A 611 -22.83 -25.79 49.54
CA ALA A 611 -24.05 -26.50 49.12
C ALA A 611 -23.81 -27.96 48.70
N LEU A 612 -22.59 -28.30 48.26
CA LEU A 612 -22.17 -29.64 47.85
C LEU A 612 -21.46 -30.44 48.97
N GLY A 613 -21.34 -29.85 50.17
CA GLY A 613 -20.76 -30.50 51.35
C GLY A 613 -19.26 -30.79 51.26
N ILE A 614 -18.50 -30.09 50.42
CA ILE A 614 -17.07 -30.37 50.18
C ILE A 614 -16.23 -29.86 51.38
N GLN A 615 -15.61 -30.76 52.15
CA GLN A 615 -14.76 -30.38 53.28
C GLN A 615 -13.43 -29.75 52.82
N ARG A 616 -13.11 -28.57 53.37
CA ARG A 616 -11.88 -27.83 53.02
C ARG A 616 -10.68 -28.30 53.84
N THR A 617 -9.62 -28.76 53.19
CA THR A 617 -8.30 -28.92 53.84
C THR A 617 -7.65 -27.54 53.96
N THR A 618 -7.40 -27.06 55.18
CA THR A 618 -6.65 -25.81 55.41
C THR A 618 -5.19 -25.99 55.04
N ILE A 619 -4.75 -25.37 53.94
CA ILE A 619 -3.33 -25.22 53.60
C ILE A 619 -2.85 -23.84 54.09
N ALA A 620 -1.74 -23.84 54.82
CA ALA A 620 -1.05 -22.67 55.37
C ALA A 620 -0.60 -21.68 54.26
N PRO A 621 -0.43 -20.38 54.58
CA PRO A 621 -0.08 -19.38 53.58
C PRO A 621 1.33 -19.64 53.02
N ALA A 622 1.42 -20.00 51.74
CA ALA A 622 2.68 -20.10 51.01
C ALA A 622 3.16 -18.70 50.59
N ALA A 623 4.49 -18.52 50.70
CA ALA A 623 5.24 -17.28 50.55
C ALA A 623 4.97 -16.50 49.25
N GLU A 624 5.16 -15.17 49.34
CA GLU A 624 5.14 -14.23 48.21
C GLU A 624 6.00 -14.72 47.05
N ILE A 625 5.33 -15.15 45.98
CA ILE A 625 5.97 -15.37 44.68
C ILE A 625 6.16 -13.97 44.06
N THR A 626 7.40 -13.51 44.04
CA THR A 626 7.84 -12.40 43.22
C THR A 626 7.60 -12.75 41.76
N THR A 627 6.71 -12.02 41.10
CA THR A 627 6.48 -12.15 39.66
C THR A 627 7.75 -11.72 38.92
N PRO A 628 8.31 -12.52 37.99
CA PRO A 628 9.34 -12.02 37.10
C PRO A 628 8.74 -10.95 36.19
N ALA A 629 9.39 -9.79 36.15
CA ALA A 629 9.00 -8.66 35.31
C ALA A 629 8.96 -9.07 33.83
N VAL A 630 7.76 -9.18 33.28
CA VAL A 630 7.55 -9.25 31.82
C VAL A 630 7.76 -7.85 31.25
N ALA A 631 8.68 -7.76 30.29
CA ALA A 631 9.15 -6.53 29.67
C ALA A 631 8.00 -5.66 29.13
N ALA A 632 8.08 -4.36 29.42
CA ALA A 632 7.20 -3.33 28.89
C ALA A 632 7.27 -3.27 27.36
N GLY A 633 6.23 -3.74 26.67
CA GLY A 633 6.17 -3.69 25.21
C GLY A 633 5.01 -4.39 24.50
N SER A 634 4.01 -4.91 25.21
CA SER A 634 2.87 -5.61 24.58
C SER A 634 1.71 -4.67 24.26
N LEU A 635 1.17 -4.78 23.03
CA LEU A 635 0.05 -4.02 22.49
C LEU A 635 -1.26 -4.18 23.31
N ALA A 636 -1.38 -5.23 24.11
CA ALA A 636 -2.54 -5.49 24.97
C ALA A 636 -2.63 -4.51 26.15
N ASP A 637 -1.50 -4.07 26.70
CA ASP A 637 -1.45 -3.15 27.86
C ASP A 637 -1.75 -1.69 27.46
N ARG A 638 -1.55 -1.33 26.18
CA ARG A 638 -1.93 -0.01 25.64
C ARG A 638 -3.43 0.16 25.43
N ASN A 639 -4.16 -0.94 25.20
CA ASN A 639 -5.59 -0.89 24.91
C ASN A 639 -6.45 -0.89 26.18
N LEU A 640 -5.98 -1.49 27.28
CA LEU A 640 -6.68 -1.41 28.58
C LEU A 640 -6.59 -0.02 29.24
N ARG A 641 -5.50 0.74 29.01
CA ARG A 641 -5.34 2.10 29.55
C ARG A 641 -6.14 3.17 28.80
N ARG A 642 -6.73 2.83 27.64
CA ARG A 642 -7.48 3.77 26.80
C ARG A 642 -9.00 3.71 27.02
N SER A 643 -9.53 2.60 27.54
CA SER A 643 -10.98 2.44 27.81
C SER A 643 -11.42 2.98 29.18
N THR A 644 -10.50 3.10 30.15
CA THR A 644 -10.76 3.59 31.50
C THR A 644 -10.79 5.12 31.64
N ARG A 645 -10.68 5.88 30.54
CA ARG A 645 -10.75 7.36 30.53
C ARG A 645 -12.01 7.96 29.89
N ARG A 646 -13.05 7.15 29.60
CA ARG A 646 -14.27 7.64 28.91
C ARG A 646 -15.58 7.53 29.67
N SER A 647 -15.53 7.28 30.98
CA SER A 647 -16.71 7.39 31.85
C SER A 647 -16.33 8.15 33.11
N VAL A 648 -16.70 9.43 33.16
CA VAL A 648 -17.01 10.31 34.31
C VAL A 648 -16.62 11.73 33.92
N VAL A 649 -17.55 12.50 33.34
CA VAL A 649 -17.60 13.96 33.49
C VAL A 649 -19.07 14.38 33.55
N ARG A 650 -19.56 14.62 34.77
CA ARG A 650 -20.48 15.70 35.09
C ARG A 650 -20.20 16.17 36.52
N LYS A 651 -20.09 17.50 36.64
CA LYS A 651 -19.91 18.36 37.83
C LYS A 651 -18.49 18.52 38.38
N GLY A 652 -18.13 19.78 38.58
CA GLY A 652 -17.14 20.21 39.57
C GLY A 652 -15.96 20.94 38.98
N THR A 653 -15.95 22.25 39.20
CA THR A 653 -14.80 23.15 39.24
C THR A 653 -13.56 22.53 39.85
N ASP A 654 -12.38 22.78 39.28
CA ASP A 654 -11.15 23.24 39.95
C ASP A 654 -9.91 22.99 39.07
N GLU A 655 -8.87 23.73 39.41
CA GLU A 655 -7.66 24.04 38.66
C GLU A 655 -6.74 22.85 38.28
N VAL A 656 -5.81 23.15 37.35
CA VAL A 656 -4.45 22.58 37.17
C VAL A 656 -4.19 21.50 36.09
N GLY A 657 -3.40 21.89 35.06
CA GLY A 657 -2.04 21.34 34.85
C GLY A 657 -1.76 20.37 33.69
N MET A 658 -1.06 20.85 32.65
CA MET A 658 -0.28 20.01 31.73
C MET A 658 1.18 19.82 32.21
N PRO A 659 1.80 18.64 32.03
CA PRO A 659 3.15 18.35 32.52
C PRO A 659 4.24 18.69 31.47
N GLY A 660 5.33 19.33 31.89
CA GLY A 660 6.50 19.52 31.02
C GLY A 660 7.62 20.49 31.44
N TYR A 661 7.62 21.06 32.66
CA TYR A 661 8.66 22.01 33.10
C TYR A 661 9.23 21.68 34.48
N THR A 662 10.56 21.82 34.62
CA THR A 662 11.27 21.69 35.91
C THR A 662 10.90 22.84 36.86
N GLU A 663 11.03 22.61 38.17
CA GLU A 663 10.56 23.51 39.22
C GLU A 663 11.24 24.90 39.19
N LYS A 664 12.52 24.96 38.80
CA LYS A 664 13.25 26.23 38.59
C LYS A 664 12.75 27.06 37.40
N GLN A 665 12.17 26.42 36.39
CA GLN A 665 11.63 27.11 35.21
C GLN A 665 10.24 27.72 35.46
N ARG A 666 9.48 27.16 36.41
CA ARG A 666 8.18 27.70 36.84
C ARG A 666 8.31 28.99 37.64
N ASP A 667 9.37 29.14 38.45
CA ASP A 667 9.58 30.34 39.26
C ASP A 667 10.13 31.54 38.49
N ALA A 668 10.83 31.32 37.38
CA ALA A 668 11.27 32.40 36.48
C ALA A 668 10.08 32.99 35.69
N LEU A 669 9.14 32.14 35.27
CA LEU A 669 7.97 32.56 34.48
C LEU A 669 6.94 33.33 35.33
N LYS A 670 6.79 32.98 36.61
CA LYS A 670 5.90 33.71 37.54
C LYS A 670 6.38 35.13 37.85
N ARG A 671 7.68 35.40 37.78
CA ARG A 671 8.23 36.75 38.03
C ARG A 671 8.11 37.70 36.83
N ALA A 672 8.03 37.17 35.61
CA ALA A 672 7.90 38.00 34.40
C ALA A 672 6.47 38.48 34.11
N ILE A 673 5.45 37.84 34.69
CA ILE A 673 4.04 38.11 34.40
C ILE A 673 3.41 39.10 35.41
N ALA A 674 4.12 39.48 36.47
CA ALA A 674 3.57 40.26 37.59
C ALA A 674 3.82 41.79 37.55
N SER A 675 4.43 42.36 36.50
CA SER A 675 4.67 43.81 36.43
C SER A 675 3.97 44.45 35.24
N GLY A 676 2.74 44.93 35.47
CA GLY A 676 1.92 45.68 34.52
C GLY A 676 2.41 47.11 34.26
N ALA A 677 1.82 47.68 33.20
CA ALA A 677 2.02 49.02 32.63
C ALA A 677 1.71 50.20 33.59
N PRO A 678 2.01 51.43 33.16
CA PRO A 678 0.95 52.44 33.14
C PRO A 678 0.91 53.36 31.90
N ASP A 679 -0.16 54.14 31.90
CA ASP A 679 -0.91 54.83 30.85
C ASP A 679 -0.51 56.32 30.64
N CYS A 680 -1.16 56.96 29.64
CA CYS A 680 -1.63 58.36 29.59
C CYS A 680 -0.74 59.47 28.95
N ARG A 681 -1.14 59.98 27.76
CA ARG A 681 -1.67 61.37 27.48
C ARG A 681 -1.41 61.90 26.05
N LYS A 682 -2.44 62.59 25.51
CA LYS A 682 -2.43 63.44 24.30
C LYS A 682 -1.62 64.74 24.50
N PRO A 683 -1.30 65.49 23.42
CA PRO A 683 -2.08 66.72 23.18
C PRO A 683 -2.44 67.02 21.71
N ARG A 684 -3.33 68.01 21.57
CA ARG A 684 -3.99 68.57 20.36
C ARG A 684 -3.14 69.66 19.66
N TYR A 685 -3.49 69.96 18.40
CA TYR A 685 -3.68 71.25 17.66
C TYR A 685 -3.54 70.88 16.17
N GLY A 686 -4.30 71.32 15.16
CA GLY A 686 -5.09 72.51 14.88
C GLY A 686 -4.86 72.79 13.37
N PRO A 687 -5.90 73.13 12.57
CA PRO A 687 -5.91 72.96 11.10
C PRO A 687 -5.48 74.22 10.34
N ASP A 688 -5.20 74.14 9.03
CA ASP A 688 -5.40 75.27 8.10
C ASP A 688 -5.40 74.89 6.60
N HIS A 689 -6.49 75.30 5.94
CA HIS A 689 -6.65 75.87 4.59
C HIS A 689 -6.33 75.10 3.27
N LEU A 690 -7.44 74.76 2.57
CA LEU A 690 -7.72 74.90 1.11
C LEU A 690 -7.18 76.23 0.51
N PRO A 691 -7.09 76.50 -0.83
CA PRO A 691 -7.86 75.93 -1.96
C PRO A 691 -7.01 75.58 -3.22
N GLN A 692 -7.44 74.69 -4.10
CA GLN A 692 -8.28 74.93 -5.30
C GLN A 692 -7.75 75.99 -6.30
N SER A 693 -7.43 75.49 -7.51
CA SER A 693 -8.05 75.87 -8.79
C SER A 693 -7.14 76.50 -9.86
N ARG A 694 -7.43 76.06 -11.10
CA ARG A 694 -7.31 76.80 -12.39
C ARG A 694 -5.85 77.00 -12.87
N ARG A 695 -5.53 77.03 -14.15
CA ARG A 695 -6.19 76.89 -15.47
C ARG A 695 -5.05 77.11 -16.49
N ASP A 696 -5.28 76.70 -17.72
CA ASP A 696 -4.66 77.27 -18.93
C ASP A 696 -3.13 77.01 -19.05
N ALA A 697 -2.44 76.99 -20.18
CA ALA A 697 -2.69 76.95 -21.62
C ALA A 697 -1.27 76.86 -22.22
N ALA A 698 -1.05 76.05 -23.26
CA ALA A 698 -0.57 76.53 -24.57
C ALA A 698 0.95 76.82 -24.71
N GLY A 699 1.46 76.53 -25.91
CA GLY A 699 2.77 77.01 -26.42
C GLY A 699 3.90 75.99 -26.23
N ALA A 700 4.18 75.05 -27.13
CA ALA A 700 4.52 75.14 -28.56
C ALA A 700 5.95 75.66 -28.84
N ARG A 701 6.56 74.98 -29.84
CA ARG A 701 7.64 75.41 -30.75
C ARG A 701 9.07 75.14 -30.27
N ASP A 702 9.78 74.23 -30.95
CA ASP A 702 10.49 74.39 -32.26
C ASP A 702 11.97 74.67 -31.93
N ASP A 703 12.98 74.26 -32.69
CA ASP A 703 13.07 73.51 -33.93
C ASP A 703 14.54 73.13 -34.13
N ARG A 704 14.77 72.07 -34.90
CA ARG A 704 15.84 71.89 -35.90
C ARG A 704 17.32 71.93 -35.48
N ALA A 705 18.04 70.88 -35.86
CA ALA A 705 18.72 70.84 -37.17
C ALA A 705 19.32 69.45 -37.52
N GLN A 706 18.72 68.81 -38.53
CA GLN A 706 19.26 68.17 -39.76
C GLN A 706 20.79 68.20 -40.08
N PRO A 707 21.30 67.52 -41.15
CA PRO A 707 20.67 66.62 -42.15
C PRO A 707 21.51 65.41 -42.72
N CYS A 708 20.91 64.71 -43.71
CA CYS A 708 21.46 64.00 -44.89
C CYS A 708 21.94 62.52 -44.71
N ARG A 709 21.61 61.53 -45.57
CA ARG A 709 21.06 61.50 -46.95
C ARG A 709 20.55 60.07 -47.32
N ARG A 710 19.44 60.03 -48.09
CA ARG A 710 19.08 59.19 -49.28
C ARG A 710 19.16 57.64 -49.19
N SER A 711 18.24 56.84 -49.74
CA SER A 711 17.28 57.05 -50.85
C SER A 711 16.19 55.95 -50.89
N ASP A 712 14.98 56.37 -51.29
CA ASP A 712 14.07 55.73 -52.28
C ASP A 712 13.54 54.30 -52.03
N ARG A 713 12.23 54.00 -52.07
CA ARG A 713 11.08 54.66 -52.74
C ARG A 713 9.75 54.02 -52.26
N ARG A 714 8.76 54.90 -52.07
CA ARG A 714 7.35 54.87 -52.54
C ARG A 714 6.43 53.76 -52.04
N ASP A 715 5.16 54.00 -51.78
CA ASP A 715 4.34 55.21 -51.64
C ASP A 715 3.03 54.74 -50.98
N ALA A 716 2.41 55.67 -50.26
CA ALA A 716 0.97 55.99 -50.13
C ALA A 716 -0.07 54.91 -50.52
N SER A 717 -1.22 54.74 -49.87
CA SER A 717 -2.00 55.62 -48.98
C SER A 717 -3.25 54.84 -48.52
N ALA A 718 -3.77 55.20 -47.35
CA ALA A 718 -5.14 54.91 -46.84
C ALA A 718 -6.24 55.42 -47.83
N PRO A 719 -7.57 55.19 -47.65
CA PRO A 719 -8.29 54.91 -46.40
C PRO A 719 -9.55 53.98 -46.51
N ASP A 720 -10.29 53.93 -45.40
CA ASP A 720 -11.59 53.30 -45.16
C ASP A 720 -12.61 53.30 -46.32
N ALA A 721 -13.33 52.19 -46.50
CA ALA A 721 -14.80 52.13 -46.48
C ALA A 721 -15.32 50.71 -46.81
N CYS A 722 -16.40 50.33 -46.12
CA CYS A 722 -17.31 49.23 -46.44
C CYS A 722 -17.91 49.40 -47.85
N ASP A 723 -17.89 48.36 -48.70
CA ASP A 723 -19.09 47.87 -49.39
C ASP A 723 -18.87 46.53 -50.15
N ARG A 724 -19.99 45.91 -50.50
CA ARG A 724 -20.20 44.54 -50.96
C ARG A 724 -19.76 44.25 -52.42
N ASP A 725 -19.59 42.94 -52.63
CA ASP A 725 -20.22 42.10 -53.68
C ASP A 725 -19.58 41.81 -55.06
N VAL A 726 -19.94 40.60 -55.50
CA VAL A 726 -19.94 39.98 -56.83
C VAL A 726 -18.66 39.30 -57.36
N GLY A 727 -18.57 38.00 -57.04
CA GLY A 727 -18.89 36.92 -57.99
C GLY A 727 -17.81 36.44 -58.98
N GLN A 728 -17.58 35.10 -59.04
CA GLN A 728 -17.85 34.30 -60.25
C GLN A 728 -17.52 32.79 -60.11
N ARG A 729 -18.51 32.01 -60.56
CA ARG A 729 -18.51 30.76 -61.37
C ARG A 729 -17.77 29.47 -60.93
N ARG A 730 -18.61 28.41 -60.86
CA ARG A 730 -18.35 26.98 -60.68
C ARG A 730 -17.96 26.27 -61.99
N VAL A 731 -17.21 25.17 -61.84
CA VAL A 731 -17.28 23.96 -62.69
C VAL A 731 -17.48 22.75 -61.75
N VAL A 732 -18.32 21.79 -62.15
CA VAL A 732 -18.79 20.64 -61.36
C VAL A 732 -18.17 19.34 -61.89
N ALA A 733 -17.78 18.43 -61.00
CA ALA A 733 -17.59 17.00 -61.30
C ALA A 733 -18.37 16.16 -60.27
N VAL A 734 -19.09 15.15 -60.76
CA VAL A 734 -20.06 14.31 -60.05
C VAL A 734 -19.42 12.99 -59.63
N ALA A 735 -19.64 12.52 -58.40
CA ALA A 735 -19.37 11.15 -57.97
C ALA A 735 -20.57 10.59 -57.17
N THR A 736 -20.94 9.35 -57.46
CA THR A 736 -22.17 8.66 -57.08
C THR A 736 -22.08 7.96 -55.70
N PRO A 737 -23.14 7.94 -54.87
CA PRO A 737 -23.09 7.29 -53.54
C PRO A 737 -23.41 5.78 -53.58
N VAL A 738 -22.66 5.01 -52.78
CA VAL A 738 -22.78 3.54 -52.61
C VAL A 738 -23.92 3.19 -51.63
N ARG A 739 -24.71 2.14 -51.93
CA ARG A 739 -25.83 1.63 -51.09
C ARG A 739 -25.51 0.24 -50.51
N PHE A 740 -26.00 -0.08 -49.31
CA PHE A 740 -25.83 -1.38 -48.65
C PHE A 740 -27.12 -2.22 -48.70
N ARG A 741 -27.00 -3.54 -48.94
CA ARG A 741 -28.11 -4.51 -49.08
C ARG A 741 -28.25 -5.39 -47.84
N ILE A 742 -29.47 -5.67 -47.40
CA ILE A 742 -29.75 -6.59 -46.28
C ILE A 742 -29.67 -8.05 -46.77
N LYS A 743 -28.95 -8.90 -46.04
CA LYS A 743 -28.71 -10.30 -46.44
C LYS A 743 -29.98 -11.14 -46.26
N GLY A 744 -30.47 -11.73 -47.35
CA GLY A 744 -31.70 -12.53 -47.38
C GLY A 744 -32.89 -11.89 -48.10
N THR A 745 -32.83 -10.59 -48.41
CA THR A 745 -33.87 -9.86 -49.17
C THR A 745 -33.27 -9.08 -50.34
N ARG A 746 -34.11 -8.49 -51.20
CA ARG A 746 -33.69 -7.67 -52.36
C ARG A 746 -33.60 -6.17 -52.07
N ASP A 747 -33.83 -5.75 -50.83
CA ASP A 747 -33.91 -4.34 -50.46
C ASP A 747 -32.59 -3.74 -49.98
N TYR A 748 -32.39 -2.46 -50.33
CA TYR A 748 -31.22 -1.64 -49.99
C TYR A 748 -31.65 -0.51 -49.03
N VAL A 749 -30.87 -0.25 -47.98
CA VAL A 749 -31.20 0.81 -47.01
C VAL A 749 -30.25 1.98 -47.15
N ALA A 750 -30.81 3.19 -47.24
CA ALA A 750 -30.10 4.46 -47.17
C ALA A 750 -30.06 4.96 -45.72
N PRO A 751 -28.95 5.59 -45.26
CA PRO A 751 -28.85 6.06 -43.88
C PRO A 751 -29.85 7.21 -43.62
N LEU A 752 -30.74 7.03 -42.65
CA LEU A 752 -31.65 8.07 -42.18
C LEU A 752 -30.89 9.07 -41.28
N ALA A 753 -30.93 10.34 -41.65
CA ALA A 753 -30.50 11.47 -40.83
C ALA A 753 -31.67 11.96 -39.95
N MET A 754 -31.40 12.38 -38.73
CA MET A 754 -32.33 13.22 -37.95
C MET A 754 -32.00 14.70 -38.17
N ASP A 755 -33.02 15.46 -38.53
CA ASP A 755 -32.98 16.89 -38.87
C ASP A 755 -32.79 17.80 -37.64
N VAL A 756 -31.94 18.82 -37.81
CA VAL A 756 -31.97 20.06 -37.02
C VAL A 756 -32.07 21.19 -38.05
N ALA A 757 -33.28 21.71 -38.24
CA ALA A 757 -33.60 22.72 -39.23
C ALA A 757 -33.02 24.10 -38.90
N GLY A 758 -32.66 24.88 -39.95
CA GLY A 758 -32.49 26.33 -39.90
C GLY A 758 -31.37 26.90 -40.79
N ASP A 759 -31.71 27.22 -42.04
CA ASP A 759 -31.08 28.14 -43.02
C ASP A 759 -29.64 27.94 -43.56
N VAL A 760 -29.54 28.10 -44.89
CA VAL A 760 -28.37 28.04 -45.81
C VAL A 760 -28.13 29.49 -46.31
N PRO A 761 -26.94 30.00 -46.76
CA PRO A 761 -25.63 29.39 -47.03
C PRO A 761 -24.39 30.19 -46.52
N GLY A 762 -23.22 29.53 -46.53
CA GLY A 762 -21.92 30.18 -46.62
C GLY A 762 -20.82 29.12 -46.72
N VAL A 763 -20.20 28.97 -47.90
CA VAL A 763 -19.16 27.97 -48.18
C VAL A 763 -18.02 28.14 -47.18
N ALA A 764 -17.96 27.28 -46.16
CA ALA A 764 -16.83 27.24 -45.25
C ALA A 764 -15.63 26.68 -46.02
N ALA A 765 -14.65 27.55 -46.27
CA ALA A 765 -13.33 27.16 -46.75
C ALA A 765 -12.81 26.02 -45.86
N SER A 766 -12.46 24.88 -46.45
CA SER A 766 -11.88 23.77 -45.70
C SER A 766 -10.56 24.24 -45.09
N SER A 767 -10.55 24.49 -43.79
CA SER A 767 -9.33 24.73 -43.03
C SER A 767 -8.39 23.53 -43.23
N ALA A 768 -7.14 23.79 -43.60
CA ALA A 768 -6.10 22.77 -43.77
C ALA A 768 -5.85 21.93 -42.49
N TYR A 769 -6.28 22.44 -41.32
CA TYR A 769 -6.31 21.71 -40.06
C TYR A 769 -7.75 21.44 -39.64
N GLU A 770 -8.14 20.16 -39.57
CA GLU A 770 -9.50 19.69 -39.26
C GLU A 770 -10.03 20.25 -37.93
N VAL A 771 -9.17 20.39 -36.91
CA VAL A 771 -9.52 20.96 -35.61
C VAL A 771 -9.88 22.44 -35.70
N ALA A 772 -9.19 23.21 -36.57
CA ALA A 772 -9.45 24.64 -36.75
C ALA A 772 -10.72 24.92 -37.57
N GLY A 773 -11.20 23.93 -38.36
CA GLY A 773 -12.44 24.05 -39.13
C GLY A 773 -13.70 24.01 -38.28
N GLY A 774 -13.63 23.54 -37.02
CA GLY A 774 -14.77 23.53 -36.09
C GLY A 774 -15.96 22.65 -36.50
N THR A 775 -15.83 21.87 -37.57
CA THR A 775 -16.92 21.09 -38.19
C THR A 775 -17.18 19.74 -37.51
N GLY A 776 -16.22 19.21 -36.75
CA GLY A 776 -16.40 17.97 -35.98
C GLY A 776 -17.28 18.16 -34.73
N ARG A 777 -18.17 17.20 -34.41
CA ARG A 777 -19.03 17.23 -33.19
C ARG A 777 -18.23 17.49 -31.91
N ARG A 778 -16.98 17.00 -31.83
CA ARG A 778 -16.07 17.21 -30.70
C ARG A 778 -15.45 18.61 -30.66
N SER A 779 -15.24 19.24 -31.82
CA SER A 779 -14.66 20.59 -31.94
C SER A 779 -15.69 21.70 -31.75
N ARG A 780 -17.00 21.41 -31.92
CA ARG A 780 -18.07 22.41 -31.78
C ARG A 780 -18.18 23.02 -30.37
N ALA A 781 -17.87 22.25 -29.34
CA ALA A 781 -17.79 22.70 -27.95
C ALA A 781 -16.45 23.39 -27.61
N TRP A 782 -15.40 23.12 -28.39
CA TRP A 782 -14.07 23.72 -28.23
C TRP A 782 -14.02 25.06 -28.99
N ARG A 783 -14.61 26.11 -28.43
CA ARG A 783 -14.49 27.48 -28.96
C ARG A 783 -13.36 28.21 -28.24
N VAL A 784 -12.32 28.60 -28.97
CA VAL A 784 -11.18 29.34 -28.42
C VAL A 784 -11.25 30.81 -28.82
N GLY A 785 -11.14 31.71 -27.84
CA GLY A 785 -10.97 33.13 -28.09
C GLY A 785 -9.52 33.47 -28.39
N SER A 786 -9.27 34.33 -29.37
CA SER A 786 -7.92 34.83 -29.66
C SER A 786 -7.60 36.00 -28.74
N PHE A 787 -6.95 35.72 -27.61
CA PHE A 787 -6.55 36.75 -26.64
C PHE A 787 -5.04 36.99 -26.66
N GLY A 788 -4.65 38.27 -26.69
CA GLY A 788 -3.28 38.70 -26.41
C GLY A 788 -2.85 38.31 -24.99
N PRO A 789 -1.54 38.21 -24.70
CA PRO A 789 -1.04 37.75 -23.40
C PRO A 789 -1.53 38.62 -22.23
N ASN A 790 -1.54 39.94 -22.40
CA ASN A 790 -2.00 40.86 -21.37
C ASN A 790 -3.53 40.88 -21.26
N SER A 791 -4.24 40.91 -22.39
CA SER A 791 -5.72 40.91 -22.42
C SER A 791 -6.33 39.67 -21.76
N ALA A 792 -5.68 38.50 -21.90
CA ALA A 792 -6.11 37.27 -21.23
C ALA A 792 -6.06 37.38 -19.70
N LEU A 793 -5.06 38.09 -19.17
CA LEU A 793 -4.86 38.27 -17.73
C LEU A 793 -5.70 39.43 -17.16
N THR A 794 -5.95 40.50 -17.91
CA THR A 794 -6.63 41.71 -17.39
C THR A 794 -7.94 41.44 -16.65
N TYR A 795 -8.71 40.42 -17.06
CA TYR A 795 -10.01 40.11 -16.45
C TYR A 795 -10.01 38.83 -15.61
N ALA A 796 -9.05 37.94 -15.84
CA ALA A 796 -9.01 36.63 -15.18
C ALA A 796 -8.08 36.60 -13.95
N LEU A 797 -7.13 37.53 -13.86
CA LEU A 797 -6.03 37.44 -12.92
C LEU A 797 -6.47 37.48 -11.45
N ASP A 798 -7.36 38.40 -11.07
CA ASP A 798 -7.89 38.46 -9.69
C ASP A 798 -8.60 37.15 -9.30
N GLU A 799 -9.41 36.59 -10.19
CA GLU A 799 -10.16 35.37 -9.93
C GLU A 799 -9.23 34.14 -9.87
N LEU A 800 -8.23 34.07 -10.75
CA LEU A 800 -7.21 33.01 -10.73
C LEU A 800 -6.40 33.05 -9.43
N ARG A 801 -6.01 34.24 -8.97
CA ARG A 801 -5.30 34.42 -7.69
C ARG A 801 -6.14 33.98 -6.51
N ARG A 802 -7.39 34.44 -6.43
CA ARG A 802 -8.32 34.09 -5.34
C ARG A 802 -8.51 32.58 -5.27
N LYS A 803 -8.76 31.92 -6.41
CA LYS A 803 -8.91 30.45 -6.48
C LYS A 803 -7.62 29.73 -6.12
N SER A 804 -6.47 30.21 -6.59
CA SER A 804 -5.16 29.63 -6.27
C SER A 804 -4.86 29.68 -4.78
N ARG A 805 -5.02 30.84 -4.15
CA ARG A 805 -4.86 31.00 -2.70
C ARG A 805 -5.88 30.20 -1.89
N ASP A 806 -7.13 30.14 -2.33
CA ASP A 806 -8.15 29.32 -1.67
C ASP A 806 -7.79 27.83 -1.68
N GLN A 807 -7.37 27.31 -2.85
CA GLN A 807 -6.90 25.95 -2.98
C GLN A 807 -5.64 25.70 -2.16
N ALA A 808 -4.66 26.61 -2.15
CA ALA A 808 -3.45 26.47 -1.34
C ALA A 808 -3.76 26.39 0.17
N ARG A 809 -4.80 27.09 0.65
CA ARG A 809 -5.23 27.06 2.06
C ARG A 809 -6.05 25.82 2.44
N LYS A 810 -6.95 25.37 1.57
CA LYS A 810 -7.91 24.30 1.88
C LYS A 810 -7.47 22.92 1.40
N ASN A 811 -6.83 22.85 0.23
CA ASN A 811 -6.49 21.59 -0.42
C ASN A 811 -5.05 21.18 -0.06
N PRO A 812 -4.85 20.01 0.58
CA PRO A 812 -3.53 19.58 1.01
C PRO A 812 -2.55 19.36 -0.15
N LEU A 813 -3.04 18.97 -1.35
CA LEU A 813 -2.18 18.77 -2.51
C LEU A 813 -1.68 20.09 -3.09
N ALA A 814 -2.52 21.12 -3.12
CA ALA A 814 -2.15 22.45 -3.60
C ALA A 814 -1.16 23.13 -2.64
N GLY A 815 -1.42 23.07 -1.33
CA GLY A 815 -0.48 23.57 -0.32
C GLY A 815 0.88 22.87 -0.41
N ALA A 816 0.88 21.54 -0.49
CA ALA A 816 2.11 20.78 -0.69
C ALA A 816 2.85 21.16 -1.98
N ALA A 817 2.15 21.40 -3.08
CA ALA A 817 2.78 21.82 -4.33
C ALA A 817 3.53 23.16 -4.17
N VAL A 818 2.88 24.16 -3.56
CA VAL A 818 3.47 25.48 -3.31
C VAL A 818 4.68 25.38 -2.38
N ASP A 819 4.55 24.63 -1.28
CA ASP A 819 5.62 24.45 -0.30
C ASP A 819 6.83 23.75 -0.92
N ARG A 820 6.61 22.66 -1.66
CA ARG A 820 7.68 21.90 -2.30
C ARG A 820 8.37 22.71 -3.38
N LEU A 821 7.64 23.45 -4.23
CA LEU A 821 8.26 24.32 -5.23
C LEU A 821 9.09 25.43 -4.58
N THR A 822 8.56 26.09 -3.54
CA THR A 822 9.27 27.15 -2.82
C THR A 822 10.55 26.62 -2.18
N ALA A 823 10.47 25.47 -1.50
CA ALA A 823 11.62 24.82 -0.87
C ALA A 823 12.68 24.37 -1.87
N ASN A 824 12.31 23.89 -3.06
CA ASN A 824 13.27 23.49 -4.09
C ASN A 824 13.90 24.71 -4.80
N VAL A 825 13.16 25.80 -4.99
CA VAL A 825 13.67 27.00 -5.67
C VAL A 825 14.57 27.84 -4.76
N VAL A 826 14.18 28.09 -3.51
CA VAL A 826 14.95 28.96 -2.59
C VAL A 826 15.76 28.13 -1.61
N GLY A 827 15.11 27.14 -0.98
CA GLY A 827 15.75 26.34 0.06
C GLY A 827 16.18 27.18 1.26
N THR A 828 17.45 27.08 1.66
CA THR A 828 18.07 27.93 2.70
C THR A 828 18.38 29.35 2.23
N GLY A 829 18.16 29.67 0.95
CA GLY A 829 18.46 30.97 0.36
C GLY A 829 19.50 30.90 -0.76
N ILE A 830 19.44 31.89 -1.64
CA ILE A 830 20.42 32.09 -2.72
C ILE A 830 21.40 33.18 -2.28
N VAL A 831 22.65 32.79 -2.10
CA VAL A 831 23.69 33.63 -1.47
C VAL A 831 24.54 34.33 -2.54
N PRO A 832 24.82 35.64 -2.39
CA PRO A 832 25.79 36.31 -3.24
C PRO A 832 27.22 36.01 -2.80
N ARG A 833 28.11 35.89 -3.77
CA ARG A 833 29.56 35.84 -3.58
C ARG A 833 30.20 36.95 -4.39
N SER A 834 30.85 37.90 -3.72
CA SER A 834 31.57 38.97 -4.41
C SER A 834 32.73 38.40 -5.22
N THR A 835 32.79 38.74 -6.50
CA THR A 835 33.90 38.40 -7.41
C THR A 835 34.69 39.64 -7.80
N ALA A 836 34.63 40.68 -6.97
CA ALA A 836 35.33 41.94 -7.20
C ALA A 836 36.85 41.70 -7.32
N ALA A 837 37.40 42.04 -8.49
CA ALA A 837 38.83 41.93 -8.78
C ALA A 837 39.25 43.01 -9.76
N ARG A 838 40.41 43.62 -9.51
CA ARG A 838 41.07 44.55 -10.44
C ARG A 838 41.89 43.76 -11.47
N SER A 839 42.04 44.32 -12.68
CA SER A 839 42.89 43.71 -13.72
C SER A 839 44.34 43.68 -13.25
N THR A 840 44.99 42.52 -13.37
CA THR A 840 46.42 42.35 -13.02
C THR A 840 47.34 42.31 -14.24
N ALA A 841 46.77 42.51 -15.45
CA ALA A 841 47.54 42.51 -16.69
C ALA A 841 48.50 43.71 -16.75
N GLY A 842 49.80 43.44 -16.88
CA GLY A 842 50.85 44.47 -16.99
C GLY A 842 51.51 44.90 -15.67
N LEU A 843 51.11 44.35 -14.52
CA LEU A 843 51.73 44.65 -13.21
C LEU A 843 52.90 43.70 -12.90
N SER A 844 53.88 44.17 -12.13
CA SER A 844 54.95 43.29 -11.64
C SER A 844 54.39 42.21 -10.68
N LYS A 845 55.07 41.06 -10.55
CA LYS A 845 54.62 39.96 -9.65
C LYS A 845 54.35 40.44 -8.21
N ARG A 846 55.13 41.41 -7.71
CA ARG A 846 54.99 41.96 -6.35
C ARG A 846 53.76 42.86 -6.23
N GLU A 847 53.52 43.70 -7.22
CA GLU A 847 52.33 44.57 -7.27
C GLU A 847 51.05 43.77 -7.50
N ALA A 848 51.07 42.78 -8.39
CA ALA A 848 49.95 41.88 -8.61
C ALA A 848 49.58 41.09 -7.34
N LYS A 849 50.56 40.68 -6.53
CA LYS A 849 50.31 40.03 -5.22
C LYS A 849 49.65 40.99 -4.23
N ARG A 850 50.10 42.26 -4.16
CA ARG A 850 49.50 43.29 -3.31
C ARG A 850 48.06 43.59 -3.71
N VAL A 851 47.80 43.82 -5.00
CA VAL A 851 46.45 44.09 -5.53
C VAL A 851 45.49 42.94 -5.23
N LYS A 852 45.93 41.69 -5.43
CA LYS A 852 45.12 40.49 -5.10
C LYS A 852 44.80 40.39 -3.60
N ALA A 853 45.73 40.77 -2.72
CA ALA A 853 45.51 40.76 -1.28
C ALA A 853 44.51 41.84 -0.85
N GLU A 854 44.63 43.05 -1.40
CA GLU A 854 43.65 44.14 -1.18
C GLU A 854 42.25 43.77 -1.69
N ASP A 855 42.16 43.15 -2.87
CA ASP A 855 40.87 42.70 -3.42
C ASP A 855 40.27 41.55 -2.59
N ALA A 856 41.09 40.66 -2.04
CA ALA A 856 40.63 39.62 -1.11
C ALA A 856 40.09 40.23 0.21
N ALA A 857 40.79 41.21 0.77
CA ALA A 857 40.33 41.92 1.97
C ALA A 857 39.01 42.66 1.72
N TYR A 858 38.86 43.29 0.55
CA TYR A 858 37.60 43.93 0.16
C TYR A 858 36.45 42.94 0.06
N ARG A 859 36.67 41.77 -0.57
CA ARG A 859 35.64 40.72 -0.68
C ARG A 859 35.21 40.18 0.68
N ALA A 860 36.15 40.00 1.61
CA ALA A 860 35.85 39.57 2.98
C ALA A 860 34.99 40.61 3.72
N GLU A 861 35.32 41.90 3.58
CA GLU A 861 34.54 42.97 4.21
C GLU A 861 33.13 43.11 3.62
N VAL A 862 32.99 42.97 2.29
CA VAL A 862 31.70 42.90 1.62
C VAL A 862 30.84 41.76 2.18
N GLN A 863 31.42 40.57 2.33
CA GLN A 863 30.70 39.40 2.85
C GLN A 863 30.28 39.59 4.31
N ARG A 864 31.17 40.14 5.15
CA ARG A 864 30.88 40.46 6.55
C ARG A 864 29.70 41.44 6.66
N LEU A 865 29.77 42.55 5.92
CA LEU A 865 28.73 43.58 5.92
C LEU A 865 27.40 43.05 5.35
N TRP A 866 27.45 42.16 4.35
CA TRP A 866 26.25 41.53 3.79
C TRP A 866 25.53 40.68 4.85
N LEU A 867 26.25 39.81 5.57
CA LEU A 867 25.67 38.98 6.62
C LEU A 867 25.11 39.80 7.80
N GLU A 868 25.75 40.90 8.14
CA GLU A 868 25.24 41.81 9.19
C GLU A 868 23.94 42.51 8.74
N TRP A 869 23.82 42.80 7.44
CA TRP A 869 22.62 43.39 6.85
C TRP A 869 21.47 42.38 6.67
N THR A 870 21.74 41.10 6.42
CA THR A 870 20.69 40.11 6.11
C THR A 870 19.64 39.99 7.21
N ASP A 871 20.05 40.11 8.47
CA ASP A 871 19.15 40.03 9.64
C ASP A 871 18.27 41.28 9.80
N GLN A 872 18.67 42.40 9.18
CA GLN A 872 17.96 43.69 9.24
C GLN A 872 17.30 44.07 7.92
N ALA A 873 17.30 43.15 6.95
CA ALA A 873 16.80 43.40 5.60
C ALA A 873 15.29 43.63 5.55
N ASP A 874 14.51 43.04 6.47
CA ASP A 874 13.06 43.19 6.49
C ASP A 874 12.61 44.52 7.11
N SER A 875 11.73 45.23 6.41
CA SER A 875 11.10 46.46 6.91
C SER A 875 10.13 46.24 8.08
N VAL A 876 9.62 45.01 8.25
CA VAL A 876 8.75 44.60 9.38
C VAL A 876 9.57 44.01 10.53
N GLY A 877 10.75 43.44 10.23
CA GLY A 877 11.62 42.77 11.21
C GLY A 877 11.17 41.36 11.59
N ALA A 878 10.37 40.69 10.76
CA ALA A 878 9.88 39.33 11.00
C ALA A 878 10.73 38.25 10.32
N HIS A 879 11.44 38.59 9.24
CA HIS A 879 12.24 37.65 8.45
C HIS A 879 13.65 38.19 8.19
N ASP A 880 14.60 37.29 7.96
CA ASP A 880 15.89 37.61 7.35
C ASP A 880 15.74 37.75 5.83
N PHE A 881 16.82 38.17 5.15
CA PHE A 881 16.83 38.29 3.69
C PHE A 881 16.44 37.00 2.97
N TYR A 882 16.88 35.83 3.44
CA TYR A 882 16.58 34.55 2.80
C TYR A 882 15.14 34.10 3.04
N GLY A 883 14.58 34.38 4.22
CA GLY A 883 13.15 34.25 4.49
C GLY A 883 12.29 35.15 3.59
N LEU A 884 12.74 36.39 3.32
CA LEU A 884 12.06 37.26 2.35
C LEU A 884 12.15 36.71 0.91
N GLN A 885 13.27 36.09 0.52
CA GLN A 885 13.36 35.38 -0.77
C GLN A 885 12.32 34.26 -0.86
N ALA A 886 12.20 33.44 0.20
CA ALA A 886 11.22 32.36 0.26
C ALA A 886 9.78 32.89 0.20
N LEU A 887 9.48 33.96 0.93
CA LEU A 887 8.16 34.61 0.93
C LEU A 887 7.82 35.20 -0.45
N ALA A 888 8.80 35.84 -1.10
CA ALA A 888 8.61 36.41 -2.43
C ALA A 888 8.38 35.34 -3.50
N VAL A 889 9.10 34.21 -3.43
CA VAL A 889 8.90 33.08 -4.34
C VAL A 889 7.57 32.38 -4.07
N ARG A 890 7.19 32.22 -2.80
CA ARG A 890 5.86 31.69 -2.44
C ARG A 890 4.74 32.54 -3.03
N GLY A 891 4.80 33.86 -2.82
CA GLY A 891 3.83 34.80 -3.38
C GLY A 891 3.77 34.74 -4.91
N MET A 892 4.91 34.54 -5.58
CA MET A 892 4.96 34.34 -7.03
C MET A 892 4.29 33.02 -7.47
N ILE A 893 4.50 31.92 -6.75
CA ILE A 893 3.91 30.63 -7.13
C ILE A 893 2.39 30.63 -6.89
N GLU A 894 1.97 31.12 -5.72
CA GLU A 894 0.57 31.12 -5.27
C GLU A 894 -0.26 32.21 -5.97
N GLY A 895 0.28 33.43 -6.06
CA GLY A 895 -0.36 34.63 -6.62
C GLY A 895 0.07 34.99 -8.06
N GLY A 896 1.04 34.27 -8.62
CA GLY A 896 1.58 34.47 -9.97
C GLY A 896 2.73 35.47 -10.07
N GLU A 897 2.79 36.41 -9.15
CA GLU A 897 3.82 37.45 -9.10
C GLU A 897 3.95 38.01 -7.68
N THR A 898 5.06 38.68 -7.42
CA THR A 898 5.29 39.41 -6.17
C THR A 898 6.13 40.65 -6.43
N PHE A 899 5.83 41.73 -5.72
CA PHE A 899 6.58 42.98 -5.79
C PHE A 899 7.44 43.11 -4.54
N VAL A 900 8.70 43.49 -4.70
CA VAL A 900 9.58 43.79 -3.56
C VAL A 900 10.02 45.24 -3.68
N ARG A 901 9.56 46.08 -2.76
CA ARG A 901 9.91 47.49 -2.71
C ARG A 901 11.24 47.67 -1.97
N LEU A 902 12.18 48.34 -2.61
CA LEU A 902 13.47 48.73 -2.06
C LEU A 902 13.32 50.07 -1.34
N ARG A 903 13.38 50.05 -0.01
CA ARG A 903 13.20 51.24 0.84
C ARG A 903 14.56 51.74 1.30
N THR A 904 14.99 52.86 0.75
CA THR A 904 16.14 53.60 1.27
C THR A 904 15.79 54.24 2.62
N ARG A 905 16.61 54.00 3.63
CA ARG A 905 16.44 54.51 5.00
C ARG A 905 17.37 55.68 5.29
N ARG A 906 17.11 56.41 6.36
CA ARG A 906 18.00 57.52 6.78
C ARG A 906 19.19 56.93 7.52
N LEU A 907 20.35 57.57 7.42
CA LEU A 907 21.54 57.16 8.18
C LEU A 907 21.31 57.19 9.69
N THR A 908 20.39 58.03 10.17
CA THR A 908 19.96 58.12 11.57
C THR A 908 19.25 56.86 12.07
N ASP A 909 18.78 55.99 11.18
CA ASP A 909 18.02 54.79 11.54
C ASP A 909 18.92 53.65 12.05
N GLY A 910 20.26 53.82 12.01
CA GLY A 910 21.22 52.92 12.66
C GLY A 910 21.48 51.59 11.94
N LEU A 911 21.04 51.43 10.70
CA LEU A 911 21.23 50.21 9.90
C LEU A 911 22.68 50.11 9.35
N PRO A 912 23.29 48.91 9.26
CA PRO A 912 24.62 48.70 8.66
C PRO A 912 24.70 49.24 7.21
N VAL A 913 23.65 48.98 6.44
CA VAL A 913 23.42 49.57 5.11
C VAL A 913 21.99 50.13 5.12
N PRO A 914 21.77 51.38 4.68
CA PRO A 914 20.46 52.05 4.78
C PRO A 914 19.46 51.55 3.71
N LEU A 915 19.23 50.24 3.67
CA LEU A 915 18.32 49.56 2.76
C LEU A 915 17.45 48.58 3.55
N GLN A 916 16.15 48.63 3.33
CA GLN A 916 15.21 47.60 3.76
C GLN A 916 14.32 47.17 2.60
N LEU A 917 13.82 45.95 2.68
CA LEU A 917 12.95 45.33 1.71
C LEU A 917 11.54 45.22 2.28
N GLN A 918 10.55 45.49 1.44
CA GLN A 918 9.15 45.26 1.75
C GLN A 918 8.56 44.38 0.66
N VAL A 919 8.21 43.15 1.01
CA VAL A 919 7.56 42.20 0.10
C VAL A 919 6.06 42.52 0.08
N LEU A 920 5.53 42.73 -1.11
CA LEU A 920 4.16 43.13 -1.40
C LEU A 920 3.52 42.12 -2.34
N GLU A 921 2.32 41.67 -2.00
CA GLU A 921 1.56 40.76 -2.85
C GLU A 921 1.16 41.44 -4.18
N GLY A 922 0.86 40.62 -5.20
CA GLY A 922 0.48 41.10 -6.54
C GLY A 922 -0.76 42.02 -6.56
N ASP A 923 -1.63 41.90 -5.56
CA ASP A 923 -2.87 42.67 -5.38
C ASP A 923 -2.60 44.15 -5.08
N HIS A 924 -1.44 44.48 -4.50
CA HIS A 924 -1.05 45.88 -4.31
C HIS A 924 -0.93 46.62 -5.64
N CYS A 925 -0.66 45.94 -6.76
CA CYS A 925 -0.62 46.55 -8.08
C CYS A 925 -1.93 46.29 -8.86
N PRO A 926 -2.81 47.29 -9.04
CA PRO A 926 -4.10 47.09 -9.70
C PRO A 926 -3.93 46.70 -11.17
N HIS A 927 -4.38 45.50 -11.55
CA HIS A 927 -4.34 45.05 -12.94
C HIS A 927 -5.37 45.78 -13.83
N THR A 928 -6.39 46.38 -13.23
CA THR A 928 -7.47 47.10 -13.94
C THR A 928 -7.04 48.48 -14.40
N ARG A 929 -5.99 49.05 -13.79
CA ARG A 929 -5.48 50.38 -14.15
C ARG A 929 -4.73 50.31 -15.48
N THR A 930 -5.41 50.65 -16.56
CA THR A 930 -4.83 50.76 -17.90
C THR A 930 -5.24 52.09 -18.51
N GLU A 931 -4.26 52.96 -18.74
CA GLU A 931 -4.46 54.30 -19.30
C GLU A 931 -3.53 54.46 -20.53
N PRO A 932 -4.09 54.50 -21.76
CA PRO A 932 -3.30 54.67 -22.97
C PRO A 932 -2.48 55.97 -22.97
N THR A 933 -3.04 57.06 -22.45
CA THR A 933 -2.45 58.41 -22.46
C THR A 933 -1.12 58.46 -21.71
N ASN A 934 -1.08 57.90 -20.50
CA ASN A 934 0.12 57.84 -19.66
C ASN A 934 0.96 56.59 -19.94
N ARG A 935 0.61 55.80 -20.97
CA ARG A 935 1.21 54.50 -21.31
C ARG A 935 1.24 53.55 -20.10
N ILE A 936 0.17 53.57 -19.30
CA ILE A 936 -0.01 52.68 -18.16
C ILE A 936 -0.75 51.44 -18.65
N ARG A 937 -0.20 50.26 -18.38
CA ARG A 937 -0.82 48.98 -18.67
C ARG A 937 -0.79 48.11 -17.42
N GLN A 938 -1.96 47.67 -16.96
CA GLN A 938 -2.11 46.82 -15.78
C GLN A 938 -1.32 47.33 -14.55
N GLY A 939 -1.38 48.62 -14.28
CA GLY A 939 -0.70 49.27 -13.15
C GLY A 939 0.79 49.59 -13.35
N ILE A 940 1.39 49.19 -14.49
CA ILE A 940 2.79 49.46 -14.83
C ILE A 940 2.85 50.59 -15.85
N GLN A 941 3.68 51.60 -15.58
CA GLN A 941 3.90 52.73 -16.47
C GLN A 941 5.16 52.53 -17.33
N TYR A 942 5.05 52.83 -18.62
CA TYR A 942 6.12 52.66 -19.60
C TYR A 942 6.59 53.99 -20.20
N ASP A 943 7.86 54.04 -20.60
CA ASP A 943 8.37 55.12 -21.44
C ASP A 943 7.96 54.95 -22.93
N ALA A 944 8.44 55.85 -23.78
CA ALA A 944 8.19 55.79 -25.22
C ALA A 944 8.83 54.56 -25.90
N ILE A 945 9.91 54.03 -25.35
CA ILE A 945 10.72 52.91 -25.88
C ILE A 945 10.20 51.55 -25.38
N GLY A 946 9.34 51.55 -24.35
CA GLY A 946 8.78 50.35 -23.72
C GLY A 946 9.52 49.89 -22.46
N ARG A 947 10.42 50.70 -21.90
CA ARG A 947 11.04 50.45 -20.59
C ARG A 947 10.06 50.83 -19.46
N ARG A 948 10.05 50.05 -18.38
CA ARG A 948 9.23 50.32 -17.19
C ARG A 948 9.83 51.50 -16.42
N ILE A 949 9.00 52.50 -16.11
CA ILE A 949 9.41 53.71 -15.37
C ILE A 949 8.80 53.79 -13.96
N GLY A 950 7.65 53.17 -13.74
CA GLY A 950 7.02 53.15 -12.42
C GLY A 950 5.89 52.15 -12.28
N TYR A 951 5.54 51.86 -11.03
CA TYR A 951 4.43 51.00 -10.64
C TYR A 951 3.44 51.81 -9.80
N TRP A 952 2.15 51.65 -10.08
CA TRP A 952 1.09 52.16 -9.22
C TRP A 952 0.75 51.10 -8.18
N LEU A 953 0.92 51.44 -6.90
CA LEU A 953 0.73 50.51 -5.78
C LEU A 953 -0.25 51.08 -4.74
N TYR A 954 -1.13 50.24 -4.21
CA TYR A 954 -1.96 50.56 -3.04
C TYR A 954 -1.10 50.64 -1.78
N ARG A 955 -1.42 51.61 -0.90
CA ARG A 955 -0.72 51.80 0.39
C ARG A 955 -0.95 50.64 1.36
N GLU A 956 -2.19 50.14 1.40
CA GLU A 956 -2.61 49.00 2.22
C GLU A 956 -3.08 47.87 1.29
N HIS A 957 -3.16 46.65 1.80
CA HIS A 957 -3.60 45.52 0.99
C HIS A 957 -5.11 45.63 0.74
N PRO A 958 -5.59 45.64 -0.52
CA PRO A 958 -7.00 45.91 -0.84
C PRO A 958 -7.97 44.84 -0.32
N GLY A 959 -7.48 43.67 0.09
CA GLY A 959 -8.26 42.60 0.69
C GLY A 959 -8.39 42.66 2.21
N ASP A 960 -7.72 43.59 2.90
CA ASP A 960 -7.78 43.68 4.36
C ASP A 960 -9.12 44.25 4.84
N SER A 961 -9.68 43.70 5.93
CA SER A 961 -11.01 44.09 6.45
C SER A 961 -11.02 45.40 7.23
N MET A 962 -9.86 45.83 7.76
CA MET A 962 -9.73 46.99 8.65
C MET A 962 -8.82 48.04 7.99
N GLN A 963 -9.26 48.56 6.84
CA GLN A 963 -8.52 49.56 6.07
C GLN A 963 -8.75 50.99 6.59
N SER A 964 -7.71 51.80 6.53
CA SER A 964 -7.83 53.26 6.69
C SER A 964 -8.66 53.85 5.52
N LEU A 965 -9.28 55.02 5.69
CA LEU A 965 -9.94 55.76 4.59
C LEU A 965 -9.01 56.00 3.40
N SER A 966 -7.69 55.92 3.61
CA SER A 966 -6.63 56.04 2.60
C SER A 966 -6.15 54.70 1.99
N GLY A 967 -6.76 53.56 2.35
CA GLY A 967 -6.33 52.23 1.91
C GLY A 967 -6.41 52.01 0.39
N PHE A 968 -7.38 52.65 -0.29
CA PHE A 968 -7.54 52.61 -1.75
C PHE A 968 -6.68 53.66 -2.50
N GLU A 969 -5.92 54.48 -1.78
CA GLU A 969 -5.03 55.45 -2.39
C GLU A 969 -3.88 54.73 -3.11
N GLN A 970 -3.75 55.02 -4.41
CA GLN A 970 -2.68 54.47 -5.25
C GLN A 970 -1.55 55.49 -5.34
N VAL A 971 -0.34 55.06 -4.99
CA VAL A 971 0.86 55.87 -5.08
C VAL A 971 1.77 55.33 -6.17
N GLN A 972 2.30 56.23 -7.00
CA GLN A 972 3.30 55.88 -7.97
C GLN A 972 4.67 55.69 -7.29
N VAL A 973 5.28 54.53 -7.51
CA VAL A 973 6.64 54.20 -7.06
C VAL A 973 7.53 54.02 -8.29
N SER A 974 8.74 54.57 -8.26
CA SER A 974 9.71 54.42 -9.34
C SER A 974 10.05 52.95 -9.61
N ALA A 975 10.26 52.59 -10.87
CA ALA A 975 10.65 51.23 -11.24
C ALA A 975 12.03 50.83 -10.68
N ASP A 976 12.92 51.80 -10.42
CA ASP A 976 14.24 51.54 -9.82
C ASP A 976 14.15 51.12 -8.34
N ASP A 977 13.03 51.41 -7.68
CA ASP A 977 12.77 51.05 -6.27
C ASP A 977 11.85 49.83 -6.13
N VAL A 978 11.55 49.11 -7.22
CA VAL A 978 10.65 47.95 -7.20
C VAL A 978 11.22 46.79 -8.01
N CYS A 979 11.43 45.65 -7.34
CA CYS A 979 11.66 44.37 -8.00
C CYS A 979 10.32 43.72 -8.29
N HIS A 980 10.03 43.42 -9.55
CA HIS A 980 8.82 42.69 -9.95
C HIS A 980 9.20 41.27 -10.32
N LEU A 981 8.89 40.32 -9.44
CA LEU A 981 9.18 38.90 -9.59
C LEU A 981 7.98 38.18 -10.21
N TYR A 982 8.12 37.69 -11.45
CA TYR A 982 7.08 36.97 -12.17
C TYR A 982 7.64 36.07 -13.28
N ARG A 983 6.85 35.08 -13.70
CA ARG A 983 7.17 34.17 -14.81
C ARG A 983 6.32 34.49 -16.04
N ALA A 984 6.97 34.99 -17.10
CA ALA A 984 6.32 35.21 -18.39
C ALA A 984 6.23 33.89 -19.19
N MET A 985 5.02 33.45 -19.53
CA MET A 985 4.78 32.25 -20.35
C MET A 985 4.63 32.56 -21.84
N ARG A 986 4.29 33.82 -22.16
CA ARG A 986 4.18 34.32 -23.54
C ARG A 986 5.02 35.59 -23.71
N PRO A 987 5.64 35.81 -24.89
CA PRO A 987 6.35 37.05 -25.18
C PRO A 987 5.44 38.28 -25.01
N GLY A 988 5.94 39.34 -24.37
CA GLY A 988 5.21 40.59 -24.14
C GLY A 988 4.18 40.54 -23.00
N GLN A 989 4.21 39.49 -22.17
CA GLN A 989 3.39 39.38 -20.96
C GLN A 989 3.95 40.28 -19.84
N ASP A 990 3.11 41.15 -19.29
CA ASP A 990 3.53 42.18 -18.32
C ASP A 990 3.30 41.78 -16.85
N ARG A 991 2.33 40.90 -16.58
CA ARG A 991 1.93 40.39 -15.26
C ARG A 991 2.05 38.87 -15.17
N GLY A 992 2.29 38.33 -13.98
CA GLY A 992 2.44 36.89 -13.75
C GLY A 992 1.13 36.14 -13.57
N GLU A 993 1.06 34.90 -14.08
CA GLU A 993 -0.05 33.97 -13.82
C GLU A 993 0.29 33.02 -12.64
N PRO A 994 -0.66 32.72 -11.72
CA PRO A 994 -0.46 31.72 -10.68
C PRO A 994 -0.07 30.35 -11.27
N TRP A 995 0.91 29.68 -10.68
CA TRP A 995 1.44 28.44 -11.26
C TRP A 995 0.43 27.28 -11.17
N LEU A 996 -0.47 27.34 -10.18
CA LEU A 996 -1.56 26.40 -10.02
C LEU A 996 -2.69 26.57 -11.04
N ALA A 997 -2.70 27.65 -11.85
CA ALA A 997 -3.83 28.01 -12.73
C ALA A 997 -4.31 26.85 -13.62
N ARG A 998 -3.38 26.02 -14.10
CA ARG A 998 -3.65 24.86 -14.97
C ARG A 998 -4.22 23.65 -14.23
N ALA A 999 -3.97 23.56 -12.93
CA ALA A 999 -4.41 22.47 -12.06
C ALA A 999 -5.69 22.80 -11.28
N LEU A 1000 -6.12 24.07 -11.21
CA LEU A 1000 -7.24 24.52 -10.36
C LEU A 1000 -8.52 23.71 -10.56
N ARG A 1001 -8.91 23.47 -11.82
CA ARG A 1001 -10.14 22.73 -12.11
C ARG A 1001 -10.04 21.29 -11.64
N THR A 1002 -8.93 20.62 -11.94
CA THR A 1002 -8.67 19.23 -11.52
C THR A 1002 -8.57 19.10 -10.01
N LEU A 1003 -7.95 20.07 -9.32
CA LEU A 1003 -7.88 20.12 -7.86
C LEU A 1003 -9.26 20.21 -7.24
N TYR A 1004 -10.11 21.11 -7.75
CA TYR A 1004 -11.48 21.28 -7.28
C TYR A 1004 -12.34 20.04 -7.54
N ASP A 1005 -12.27 19.48 -8.75
CA ASP A 1005 -13.06 18.29 -9.12
C ASP A 1005 -12.61 17.05 -8.34
N LEU A 1006 -11.31 16.90 -8.07
CA LEU A 1006 -10.79 15.80 -7.26
C LEU A 1006 -11.22 15.92 -5.80
N ASP A 1007 -11.18 17.12 -5.21
CA ASP A 1007 -11.64 17.36 -3.84
C ASP A 1007 -13.14 17.05 -3.70
N GLY A 1008 -13.96 17.55 -4.64
CA GLY A 1008 -15.39 17.24 -4.71
C GLY A 1008 -15.67 15.76 -4.93
N TYR A 1009 -14.85 15.05 -5.72
CA TYR A 1009 -14.97 13.61 -5.89
C TYR A 1009 -14.64 12.84 -4.61
N LEU A 1010 -13.58 13.20 -3.90
CA LEU A 1010 -13.20 12.57 -2.63
C LEU A 1010 -14.26 12.80 -1.56
N ASP A 1011 -14.82 14.00 -1.47
CA ASP A 1011 -15.92 14.30 -0.55
C ASP A 1011 -17.19 13.53 -0.94
N ALA A 1012 -17.56 13.50 -2.23
CA ALA A 1012 -18.71 12.74 -2.71
C ALA A 1012 -18.57 11.24 -2.41
N GLU A 1013 -17.39 10.64 -2.57
CA GLU A 1013 -17.14 9.24 -2.19
C GLU A 1013 -17.21 9.03 -0.68
N LEU A 1014 -16.73 9.99 0.12
CA LEU A 1014 -16.81 9.94 1.56
C LEU A 1014 -18.26 10.06 2.04
N VAL A 1015 -19.04 10.98 1.49
CA VAL A 1015 -20.48 11.14 1.71
C VAL A 1015 -21.22 9.88 1.26
N ARG A 1016 -20.88 9.31 0.11
CA ARG A 1016 -21.45 8.04 -0.38
C ARG A 1016 -21.17 6.91 0.61
N LYS A 1017 -19.93 6.77 1.11
CA LYS A 1017 -19.59 5.75 2.12
C LYS A 1017 -20.32 5.97 3.45
N LYS A 1018 -20.45 7.23 3.89
CA LYS A 1018 -21.29 7.60 5.04
C LYS A 1018 -22.75 7.22 4.80
N ASN A 1019 -23.30 7.53 3.63
CA ASN A 1019 -24.67 7.22 3.25
C ASN A 1019 -24.90 5.72 3.05
N THR A 1020 -23.91 4.97 2.57
CA THR A 1020 -23.97 3.49 2.51
C THR A 1020 -23.99 2.89 3.92
N THR A 1021 -23.34 3.53 4.88
CA THR A 1021 -23.36 3.13 6.29
C THR A 1021 -24.67 3.52 6.98
N ARG A 1022 -25.35 4.57 6.49
CA ARG A 1022 -26.69 4.97 6.93
C ARG A 1022 -27.71 4.08 6.25
N LEU A 1023 -28.47 3.28 7.00
CA LEU A 1023 -29.62 2.56 6.44
C LEU A 1023 -30.71 3.59 6.11
N VAL A 1024 -30.74 4.08 4.87
CA VAL A 1024 -31.79 4.97 4.38
C VAL A 1024 -32.91 4.11 3.79
N GLY A 1025 -34.10 4.21 4.39
CA GLY A 1025 -35.33 3.55 3.94
C GLY A 1025 -36.37 4.58 3.49
N PHE A 1026 -37.02 4.33 2.37
CA PHE A 1026 -38.16 5.12 1.90
C PHE A 1026 -39.45 4.47 2.37
N ILE A 1027 -40.33 5.27 2.97
CA ILE A 1027 -41.67 4.85 3.38
C ILE A 1027 -42.62 5.04 2.20
N LYS A 1028 -43.12 3.95 1.64
CA LYS A 1028 -44.18 3.96 0.64
C LYS A 1028 -45.53 3.88 1.36
N LYS A 1029 -46.33 4.95 1.27
CA LYS A 1029 -47.75 4.90 1.63
C LYS A 1029 -48.53 4.24 0.51
N SER A 1030 -49.36 3.25 0.83
CA SER A 1030 -50.34 2.73 -0.11
C SER A 1030 -51.40 3.79 -0.42
N LEU A 1031 -51.67 4.02 -1.70
CA LEU A 1031 -52.82 4.82 -2.16
C LEU A 1031 -54.04 3.91 -2.33
N ASP A 1032 -55.21 4.44 -1.97
CA ASP A 1032 -56.52 3.83 -2.11
C ASP A 1032 -56.93 3.76 -3.60
N GLU A 1033 -57.88 2.88 -3.97
CA GLU A 1033 -58.35 2.62 -5.35
C GLU A 1033 -58.88 3.83 -6.14
N SER A 1034 -59.00 5.01 -5.52
CA SER A 1034 -59.45 6.25 -6.15
C SER A 1034 -58.34 7.28 -6.39
N GLY A 1035 -57.09 7.02 -6.00
CA GLY A 1035 -55.95 7.90 -6.29
C GLY A 1035 -55.82 9.16 -5.43
N ASP A 1036 -56.64 9.34 -4.40
CA ASP A 1036 -56.53 10.45 -3.45
C ASP A 1036 -55.68 10.06 -2.21
N PRO A 1037 -54.81 10.95 -1.69
CA PRO A 1037 -54.05 10.68 -0.47
C PRO A 1037 -54.94 10.74 0.78
N ILE A 1038 -54.86 9.75 1.67
CA ILE A 1038 -55.52 9.76 2.99
C ILE A 1038 -55.07 11.01 3.79
N ALA A 1039 -56.05 11.84 4.17
CA ALA A 1039 -55.84 13.04 4.99
C ALA A 1039 -55.32 12.69 6.41
N PRO A 1040 -54.47 13.55 7.02
CA PRO A 1040 -53.58 13.15 8.10
C PRO A 1040 -54.26 13.14 9.47
N GLY A 1041 -54.25 11.97 10.11
CA GLY A 1041 -54.47 11.82 11.55
C GLY A 1041 -53.14 11.64 12.27
N GLY A 1042 -52.52 12.75 12.69
CA GLY A 1042 -51.37 12.77 13.62
C GLY A 1042 -50.04 12.35 13.02
N GLY A 1043 -49.23 13.34 12.62
CA GLY A 1043 -47.84 13.10 12.22
C GLY A 1043 -46.97 12.51 13.34
N PRO A 1044 -45.82 11.91 13.01
CA PRO A 1044 -44.89 11.38 14.00
C PRO A 1044 -44.40 12.49 14.93
N LEU A 1045 -44.21 12.14 16.20
CA LEU A 1045 -43.69 13.04 17.23
C LEU A 1045 -42.31 13.61 16.80
N GLY A 1046 -42.25 14.93 16.53
CA GLY A 1046 -40.99 15.69 16.51
C GLY A 1046 -40.56 16.38 15.21
N SER A 1047 -41.39 16.47 14.16
CA SER A 1047 -41.05 17.26 12.96
C SER A 1047 -41.62 18.68 13.05
N ASP A 1048 -40.76 19.69 12.86
CA ASP A 1048 -41.19 21.06 12.59
C ASP A 1048 -42.08 21.13 11.34
N ALA A 1049 -42.90 22.19 11.25
CA ALA A 1049 -43.85 22.38 10.16
C ALA A 1049 -43.16 22.35 8.79
N PRO A 1050 -43.76 21.73 7.76
CA PRO A 1050 -43.19 21.65 6.42
C PRO A 1050 -43.17 23.04 5.75
N ASP A 1051 -42.11 23.32 4.98
CA ASP A 1051 -42.03 24.50 4.11
C ASP A 1051 -43.01 24.40 2.93
N ASP A 1052 -43.23 25.51 2.23
CA ASP A 1052 -44.26 25.78 1.18
C ASP A 1052 -44.25 24.79 -0.01
N ASP A 1053 -43.22 23.95 -0.12
CA ASP A 1053 -43.08 22.88 -1.12
C ASP A 1053 -43.53 21.48 -0.64
N GLY A 1054 -44.09 21.36 0.58
CA GLY A 1054 -44.70 20.13 1.08
C GLY A 1054 -43.72 18.99 1.43
N VAL A 1055 -42.42 19.28 1.53
CA VAL A 1055 -41.39 18.30 1.94
C VAL A 1055 -40.98 18.58 3.38
N ALA A 1056 -41.33 17.69 4.31
CA ALA A 1056 -40.81 17.71 5.67
C ALA A 1056 -39.36 17.23 5.67
N THR A 1057 -38.43 18.09 6.04
CA THR A 1057 -37.00 17.76 6.16
C THR A 1057 -36.81 16.84 7.38
N LEU A 1058 -36.70 15.53 7.14
CA LEU A 1058 -36.37 14.55 8.19
C LEU A 1058 -34.84 14.34 8.23
N ASP A 1059 -34.22 14.85 9.29
CA ASP A 1059 -32.82 14.53 9.61
C ASP A 1059 -32.73 13.13 10.23
N PHE A 1060 -32.00 12.22 9.56
CA PHE A 1060 -31.78 10.85 10.04
C PHE A 1060 -30.40 10.72 10.71
N ASP A 1061 -30.40 10.42 12.01
CA ASP A 1061 -29.20 10.04 12.74
C ASP A 1061 -28.86 8.53 12.56
N PRO A 1062 -27.58 8.13 12.57
CA PRO A 1062 -27.21 6.73 12.39
C PRO A 1062 -27.73 5.84 13.53
N GLY A 1063 -28.56 4.85 13.20
CA GLY A 1063 -29.03 3.82 14.14
C GLY A 1063 -30.45 4.02 14.68
N THR A 1064 -31.19 5.05 14.23
CA THR A 1064 -32.61 5.23 14.55
C THR A 1064 -33.50 4.51 13.53
N LEU A 1065 -34.45 3.70 14.04
CA LEU A 1065 -35.54 3.10 13.27
C LEU A 1065 -36.83 3.84 13.64
N GLN A 1066 -37.48 4.46 12.66
CA GLN A 1066 -38.76 5.13 12.86
C GLN A 1066 -39.91 4.11 12.88
N VAL A 1067 -40.91 4.35 13.73
CA VAL A 1067 -42.10 3.50 13.84
C VAL A 1067 -43.09 3.90 12.74
N LEU A 1068 -43.50 2.93 11.90
CA LEU A 1068 -44.45 3.13 10.79
C LEU A 1068 -45.91 3.08 11.25
N ALA A 1069 -46.79 3.75 10.49
CA ALA A 1069 -48.24 3.60 10.61
C ALA A 1069 -48.74 2.34 9.85
N ASP A 1070 -49.97 1.90 10.14
CA ASP A 1070 -50.57 0.71 9.49
C ASP A 1070 -50.80 1.00 7.99
N GLY A 1071 -50.15 0.23 7.09
CA GLY A 1071 -50.23 0.39 5.63
C GLY A 1071 -48.97 0.93 4.92
N GLU A 1072 -47.91 1.23 5.66
CA GLU A 1072 -46.65 1.77 5.12
C GLU A 1072 -45.56 0.68 4.93
N ASP A 1073 -44.92 0.64 3.75
CA ASP A 1073 -43.82 -0.30 3.43
C ASP A 1073 -42.46 0.41 3.36
N ILE A 1074 -41.38 -0.24 3.81
CA ILE A 1074 -40.01 0.31 3.78
C ILE A 1074 -39.20 -0.34 2.67
N THR A 1075 -38.72 0.47 1.71
CA THR A 1075 -37.71 0.04 0.74
C THR A 1075 -36.35 0.67 1.07
N PHE A 1076 -35.31 -0.13 1.28
CA PHE A 1076 -33.94 0.37 1.54
C PHE A 1076 -33.22 0.73 0.23
N SER A 1077 -32.43 1.80 0.23
CA SER A 1077 -31.51 2.10 -0.88
C SER A 1077 -30.21 1.33 -0.73
N ASP A 1078 -29.80 0.56 -1.75
CA ASP A 1078 -28.49 -0.10 -1.81
C ASP A 1078 -27.56 0.56 -2.87
N PRO A 1079 -26.77 1.57 -2.47
CA PRO A 1079 -25.86 2.24 -3.40
C PRO A 1079 -24.65 1.35 -3.74
N LYS A 1080 -24.61 0.82 -4.98
CA LYS A 1080 -23.52 -0.04 -5.53
C LYS A 1080 -22.11 0.48 -5.23
N ASP A 1081 -21.25 -0.38 -4.68
CA ASP A 1081 -19.86 -0.03 -4.33
C ASP A 1081 -18.97 0.30 -5.54
N VAL A 1082 -18.04 1.23 -5.34
CA VAL A 1082 -17.03 1.55 -6.36
C VAL A 1082 -16.04 0.39 -6.44
N GLY A 1083 -15.78 -0.06 -7.67
CA GLY A 1083 -14.83 -1.13 -7.93
C GLY A 1083 -13.40 -0.79 -7.50
N PRO A 1084 -12.46 -1.74 -7.67
CA PRO A 1084 -11.07 -1.61 -7.23
C PRO A 1084 -10.27 -0.48 -7.93
N ASN A 1085 -10.86 0.26 -8.87
CA ASN A 1085 -10.18 1.25 -9.72
C ASN A 1085 -10.10 2.66 -9.11
N PHE A 1086 -10.68 2.90 -7.92
CA PHE A 1086 -10.64 4.20 -7.25
C PHE A 1086 -9.21 4.72 -7.05
N GLU A 1087 -8.31 3.86 -6.53
CA GLU A 1087 -6.92 4.23 -6.28
C GLU A 1087 -6.19 4.62 -7.58
N ALA A 1088 -6.42 3.87 -8.66
CA ALA A 1088 -5.82 4.14 -9.96
C ALA A 1088 -6.28 5.50 -10.52
N PHE A 1089 -7.57 5.83 -10.38
CA PHE A 1089 -8.11 7.12 -10.80
C PHE A 1089 -7.52 8.28 -10.00
N VAL A 1090 -7.51 8.18 -8.66
CA VAL A 1090 -6.93 9.22 -7.79
C VAL A 1090 -5.44 9.41 -8.08
N ARG A 1091 -4.71 8.32 -8.35
CA ARG A 1091 -3.29 8.38 -8.71
C ARG A 1091 -3.08 9.10 -10.05
N GLU A 1092 -3.89 8.80 -11.06
CA GLU A 1092 -3.80 9.48 -12.36
C GLU A 1092 -4.16 10.96 -12.27
N ALA A 1093 -5.19 11.32 -11.49
CA ALA A 1093 -5.54 12.72 -11.22
C ALA A 1093 -4.38 13.48 -10.54
N LYS A 1094 -3.73 12.87 -9.53
CA LYS A 1094 -2.54 13.45 -8.88
C LYS A 1094 -1.37 13.62 -9.84
N ARG A 1095 -1.15 12.67 -10.77
CA ARG A 1095 -0.13 12.80 -11.82
C ARG A 1095 -0.42 13.97 -12.76
N GLY A 1096 -1.67 14.14 -13.17
CA GLY A 1096 -2.10 15.29 -13.96
C GLY A 1096 -1.87 16.62 -13.24
N ILE A 1097 -2.17 16.68 -11.94
CA ILE A 1097 -1.91 17.87 -11.10
C ILE A 1097 -0.41 18.14 -10.99
N ALA A 1098 0.42 17.13 -10.75
CA ALA A 1098 1.87 17.28 -10.67
C ALA A 1098 2.46 17.83 -11.99
N ALA A 1099 2.05 17.25 -13.13
CA ALA A 1099 2.46 17.71 -14.45
C ALA A 1099 2.04 19.16 -14.73
N ALA A 1100 0.83 19.55 -14.31
CA ALA A 1100 0.32 20.91 -14.47
C ALA A 1100 1.12 21.94 -13.64
N CYS A 1101 1.56 21.57 -12.43
CA CYS A 1101 2.35 22.43 -11.55
C CYS A 1101 3.85 22.45 -11.90
N GLY A 1102 4.33 21.55 -12.76
CA GLY A 1102 5.76 21.37 -13.06
C GLY A 1102 6.52 20.61 -11.96
N LEU A 1103 5.83 19.75 -11.20
CA LEU A 1103 6.39 18.87 -10.17
C LEU A 1103 6.40 17.42 -10.65
N LEU A 1104 7.27 16.62 -10.03
CA LEU A 1104 7.20 15.16 -10.11
C LEU A 1104 6.06 14.64 -9.23
N TYR A 1105 5.38 13.58 -9.67
CA TYR A 1105 4.30 12.95 -8.90
C TYR A 1105 4.79 12.51 -7.51
N GLU A 1106 6.01 11.99 -7.43
CA GLU A 1106 6.59 11.45 -6.20
C GLU A 1106 6.99 12.57 -5.23
N VAL A 1107 7.44 13.72 -5.75
CA VAL A 1107 7.71 14.91 -4.92
C VAL A 1107 6.41 15.53 -4.39
N LEU A 1108 5.35 15.52 -5.19
CA LEU A 1108 4.04 16.03 -4.79
C LEU A 1108 3.34 15.11 -3.78
N SER A 1109 3.28 13.81 -4.07
CA SER A 1109 2.52 12.83 -3.28
C SER A 1109 3.29 12.27 -2.09
N GLY A 1110 4.64 12.29 -2.13
CA GLY A 1110 5.49 11.60 -1.17
C GLY A 1110 5.53 10.08 -1.33
N ASP A 1111 4.92 9.52 -2.37
CA ASP A 1111 4.90 8.08 -2.64
C ASP A 1111 6.06 7.66 -3.54
N TYR A 1112 7.06 7.00 -2.94
CA TYR A 1112 8.22 6.44 -3.64
C TYR A 1112 8.13 4.92 -3.83
N SER A 1113 7.01 4.28 -3.48
CA SER A 1113 6.89 2.82 -3.39
C SER A 1113 7.10 2.06 -4.71
N GLN A 1114 6.83 2.72 -5.84
CA GLN A 1114 6.87 2.12 -7.18
C GLN A 1114 8.13 2.48 -7.98
N LEU A 1115 9.06 3.26 -7.41
CA LEU A 1115 10.26 3.69 -8.12
C LEU A 1115 11.50 2.92 -7.69
N ASN A 1116 12.30 2.55 -8.68
CA ASN A 1116 13.67 2.08 -8.48
C ASN A 1116 14.63 3.27 -8.37
N ASP A 1117 15.77 3.07 -7.72
CA ASP A 1117 16.78 4.13 -7.50
C ASP A 1117 17.25 4.78 -8.82
N ARG A 1118 17.50 3.98 -9.87
CA ARG A 1118 17.94 4.50 -11.18
C ARG A 1118 16.89 5.38 -11.86
N THR A 1119 15.62 4.99 -11.79
CA THR A 1119 14.51 5.77 -12.38
C THR A 1119 14.26 7.06 -11.61
N LEU A 1120 14.40 7.03 -10.28
CA LEU A 1120 14.30 8.21 -9.44
C LEU A 1120 15.38 9.23 -9.78
N ARG A 1121 16.64 8.81 -9.99
CA ARG A 1121 17.74 9.70 -10.41
C ARG A 1121 17.43 10.40 -11.73
N ALA A 1122 16.94 9.66 -12.73
CA ALA A 1122 16.61 10.24 -14.03
C ALA A 1122 15.51 11.31 -13.92
N ALA A 1123 14.43 11.01 -13.20
CA ALA A 1123 13.33 11.94 -12.98
C ALA A 1123 13.76 13.19 -12.20
N LEU A 1124 14.55 13.01 -11.14
CA LEU A 1124 15.06 14.13 -10.34
C LEU A 1124 16.00 15.04 -11.14
N ASN A 1125 16.82 14.50 -12.05
CA ASN A 1125 17.70 15.32 -12.88
C ASN A 1125 16.92 16.26 -13.81
N ASP A 1126 15.83 15.77 -14.42
CA ASP A 1126 14.97 16.62 -15.26
C ASP A 1126 14.28 17.72 -14.44
N PHE A 1127 13.82 17.38 -13.24
CA PHE A 1127 13.21 18.34 -12.31
C PHE A 1127 14.23 19.39 -11.84
N ARG A 1128 15.45 18.98 -11.44
CA ARG A 1128 16.53 19.88 -11.02
C ARG A 1128 16.90 20.87 -12.12
N ARG A 1129 16.99 20.41 -13.38
CA ARG A 1129 17.27 21.29 -14.53
C ARG A 1129 16.21 22.39 -14.68
N ALA A 1130 14.94 22.07 -14.43
CA ALA A 1130 13.86 23.06 -14.47
C ALA A 1130 13.99 24.08 -13.32
N VAL A 1131 14.26 23.60 -12.10
CA VAL A 1131 14.44 24.43 -10.90
C VAL A 1131 15.63 25.37 -11.05
N GLU A 1132 16.79 24.89 -11.52
CA GLU A 1132 17.97 25.71 -11.79
C GLU A 1132 17.67 26.83 -12.80
N GLY A 1133 16.89 26.51 -13.84
CA GLY A 1133 16.39 27.50 -14.79
C GLY A 1133 15.56 28.60 -14.10
N TRP A 1134 14.66 28.23 -13.18
CA TRP A 1134 13.87 29.20 -12.42
C TRP A 1134 14.72 30.02 -11.44
N GLN A 1135 15.67 29.40 -10.76
CA GLN A 1135 16.60 30.08 -9.85
C GLN A 1135 17.37 31.18 -10.59
N HIS A 1136 18.04 30.84 -11.69
CA HIS A 1136 18.91 31.79 -12.39
C HIS A 1136 18.16 32.80 -13.25
N HIS A 1137 17.12 32.39 -13.98
CA HIS A 1137 16.42 33.27 -14.91
C HIS A 1137 15.31 34.11 -14.26
N LEU A 1138 14.77 33.68 -13.11
CA LEU A 1138 13.70 34.40 -12.41
C LEU A 1138 14.24 35.04 -11.14
N VAL A 1139 14.61 34.25 -10.13
CA VAL A 1139 14.91 34.76 -8.78
C VAL A 1139 16.21 35.58 -8.77
N VAL A 1140 17.28 35.04 -9.35
CA VAL A 1140 18.57 35.73 -9.42
C VAL A 1140 18.47 36.98 -10.29
N PHE A 1141 17.85 36.87 -11.46
CA PHE A 1141 17.78 37.96 -12.42
C PHE A 1141 16.85 39.11 -11.97
N GLN A 1142 15.65 38.80 -11.49
CA GLN A 1142 14.61 39.80 -11.21
C GLN A 1142 14.62 40.32 -9.77
N LEU A 1143 15.14 39.55 -8.81
CA LEU A 1143 15.16 39.94 -7.38
C LEU A 1143 16.59 40.15 -6.88
N CYS A 1144 17.45 39.14 -7.00
CA CYS A 1144 18.74 39.16 -6.31
C CYS A 1144 19.72 40.18 -6.90
N ARG A 1145 19.82 40.28 -8.23
CA ARG A 1145 20.70 41.24 -8.91
C ARG A 1145 20.32 42.71 -8.65
N PRO A 1146 19.04 43.13 -8.76
CA PRO A 1146 18.66 44.51 -8.43
C PRO A 1146 18.89 44.86 -6.96
N VAL A 1147 18.55 43.95 -6.03
CA VAL A 1147 18.81 44.14 -4.60
C VAL A 1147 20.31 44.32 -4.35
N TRP A 1148 21.15 43.46 -4.92
CA TRP A 1148 22.61 43.55 -4.77
C TRP A 1148 23.18 44.85 -5.32
N ALA A 1149 22.76 45.27 -6.52
CA ALA A 1149 23.20 46.52 -7.13
C ALA A 1149 22.83 47.73 -6.24
N ARG A 1150 21.58 47.77 -5.74
CA ARG A 1150 21.11 48.83 -4.84
C ARG A 1150 21.84 48.81 -3.51
N TRP A 1151 22.11 47.63 -2.96
CA TRP A 1151 22.82 47.45 -1.70
C TRP A 1151 24.27 47.95 -1.80
N ILE A 1152 25.01 47.57 -2.85
CA ILE A 1152 26.38 48.06 -3.09
C ILE A 1152 26.39 49.58 -3.26
N ASP A 1153 25.47 50.14 -4.05
CA ASP A 1153 25.41 51.59 -4.24
C ASP A 1153 25.21 52.33 -2.91
N LEU A 1154 24.29 51.85 -2.07
CA LEU A 1154 24.00 52.45 -0.77
C LEU A 1154 25.13 52.25 0.23
N ALA A 1155 25.81 51.10 0.21
CA ALA A 1155 26.96 50.84 1.07
C ALA A 1155 28.17 51.73 0.71
N LEU A 1156 28.37 52.02 -0.58
CA LEU A 1156 29.37 52.97 -1.06
C LEU A 1156 28.99 54.41 -0.72
N LEU A 1157 27.72 54.79 -0.90
CA LEU A 1157 27.23 56.14 -0.62
C LEU A 1157 27.15 56.47 0.88
N SER A 1158 26.84 55.48 1.73
CA SER A 1158 26.84 55.65 3.19
C SER A 1158 28.24 55.69 3.78
N GLY A 1159 29.26 55.29 3.02
CA GLY A 1159 30.64 55.14 3.49
C GLY A 1159 30.87 53.89 4.34
N ALA A 1160 29.87 53.00 4.47
CA ALA A 1160 30.01 51.71 5.15
C ALA A 1160 31.00 50.79 4.43
N LEU A 1161 31.11 50.93 3.10
CA LEU A 1161 32.07 50.19 2.28
C LEU A 1161 33.00 51.15 1.53
N LYS A 1162 34.31 50.93 1.64
CA LYS A 1162 35.33 51.75 0.96
C LYS A 1162 36.04 50.91 -0.11
N PRO A 1163 35.86 51.22 -1.41
CA PRO A 1163 36.53 50.48 -2.46
C PRO A 1163 38.02 50.84 -2.50
N PRO A 1164 38.92 49.88 -2.77
CA PRO A 1164 40.34 50.16 -2.94
C PRO A 1164 40.59 51.05 -4.17
N ALA A 1165 41.66 51.84 -4.12
CA ALA A 1165 41.99 52.79 -5.19
C ALA A 1165 42.12 52.10 -6.56
N GLY A 1166 41.43 52.65 -7.57
CA GLY A 1166 41.42 52.12 -8.94
C GLY A 1166 40.33 51.08 -9.24
N MET A 1167 39.45 50.74 -8.29
CA MET A 1167 38.31 49.84 -8.52
C MET A 1167 37.10 50.63 -9.08
N THR A 1168 36.53 50.17 -10.19
CA THR A 1168 35.32 50.78 -10.76
C THR A 1168 34.05 50.30 -10.06
N ARG A 1169 32.95 51.07 -10.15
CA ARG A 1169 31.63 50.65 -9.62
C ARG A 1169 31.19 49.28 -10.16
N GLN A 1170 31.42 49.00 -11.45
CA GLN A 1170 31.07 47.70 -12.04
C GLN A 1170 31.90 46.55 -11.46
N GLN A 1171 33.20 46.78 -11.20
CA GLN A 1171 34.06 45.78 -10.56
C GLN A 1171 33.66 45.56 -9.10
N ALA A 1172 33.31 46.62 -8.37
CA ALA A 1172 32.84 46.54 -6.99
C ALA A 1172 31.52 45.77 -6.87
N ALA A 1173 30.60 45.94 -7.83
CA ALA A 1173 29.31 45.24 -7.85
C ALA A 1173 29.36 43.82 -8.46
N ALA A 1174 30.52 43.34 -8.90
CA ALA A 1174 30.65 42.03 -9.54
C ALA A 1174 30.34 40.89 -8.56
N VAL A 1175 29.39 40.02 -8.91
CA VAL A 1175 28.85 38.98 -8.03
C VAL A 1175 28.57 37.67 -8.77
N GLY A 1176 28.88 36.56 -8.12
CA GLY A 1176 28.37 35.23 -8.47
C GLY A 1176 27.28 34.81 -7.48
N TRP A 1177 26.25 34.11 -7.96
CA TRP A 1177 25.16 33.63 -7.11
C TRP A 1177 25.27 32.14 -6.90
N ILE A 1178 25.15 31.71 -5.64
CA ILE A 1178 25.27 30.32 -5.23
C ILE A 1178 23.92 29.87 -4.65
N PRO A 1179 23.17 29.01 -5.36
CA PRO A 1179 21.97 28.39 -4.80
C PRO A 1179 22.34 27.29 -3.79
N GLN A 1180 21.38 26.86 -2.98
CA GLN A 1180 21.56 25.73 -2.07
C GLN A 1180 21.92 24.45 -2.86
N ALA A 1181 22.88 23.68 -2.33
CA ALA A 1181 23.22 22.40 -2.92
C ALA A 1181 22.18 21.33 -2.72
N TRP A 1182 22.10 20.46 -3.72
CA TRP A 1182 21.35 19.23 -3.64
C TRP A 1182 22.10 18.20 -2.79
N PRO A 1183 21.47 17.63 -1.75
CA PRO A 1183 22.11 16.60 -0.95
C PRO A 1183 22.40 15.36 -1.80
N TYR A 1184 23.44 14.62 -1.39
CA TYR A 1184 23.83 13.38 -2.03
C TYR A 1184 22.71 12.35 -1.96
N ILE A 1185 22.44 11.70 -3.08
CA ILE A 1185 21.55 10.52 -3.11
C ILE A 1185 22.38 9.30 -2.71
N HIS A 1186 23.61 9.20 -3.24
CA HIS A 1186 24.59 8.17 -2.88
C HIS A 1186 25.91 8.82 -2.49
N PRO A 1187 26.14 9.09 -1.19
CA PRO A 1187 27.24 9.93 -0.73
C PRO A 1187 28.61 9.46 -1.21
N VAL A 1188 28.85 8.15 -1.27
CA VAL A 1188 30.14 7.61 -1.71
C VAL A 1188 30.37 7.76 -3.21
N GLN A 1189 29.40 7.33 -4.03
CA GLN A 1189 29.54 7.33 -5.49
C GLN A 1189 29.60 8.76 -6.06
N ASP A 1190 28.76 9.65 -5.53
CA ASP A 1190 28.68 11.03 -6.00
C ASP A 1190 29.96 11.81 -5.64
N VAL A 1191 30.52 11.59 -4.43
CA VAL A 1191 31.80 12.21 -4.03
C VAL A 1191 32.97 11.64 -4.84
N GLN A 1192 33.00 10.34 -5.11
CA GLN A 1192 34.01 9.71 -5.97
C GLN A 1192 33.94 10.30 -7.39
N GLY A 1193 32.74 10.41 -7.98
CA GLY A 1193 32.55 11.02 -9.30
C GLY A 1193 33.04 12.47 -9.35
N LYS A 1194 32.68 13.29 -8.37
CA LYS A 1194 33.17 14.68 -8.25
C LYS A 1194 34.70 14.74 -8.13
N THR A 1195 35.30 13.83 -7.36
CA THR A 1195 36.76 13.74 -7.20
C THR A 1195 37.44 13.39 -8.52
N MET A 1196 36.89 12.42 -9.25
CA MET A 1196 37.39 12.03 -10.57
C MET A 1196 37.26 13.16 -11.59
N GLU A 1197 36.17 13.94 -11.58
CA GLU A 1197 36.01 15.12 -12.44
C GLU A 1197 37.05 16.21 -12.17
N ILE A 1198 37.37 16.44 -10.88
CA ILE A 1198 38.42 17.39 -10.48
C ILE A 1198 39.80 16.89 -10.92
N GLN A 1199 40.09 15.61 -10.69
CA GLN A 1199 41.35 14.98 -11.09
C GLN A 1199 41.53 14.94 -12.62
N ALA A 1200 40.44 14.74 -13.36
CA ALA A 1200 40.43 14.77 -14.82
C ALA A 1200 40.50 16.19 -15.41
N GLY A 1201 40.41 17.24 -14.58
CA GLY A 1201 40.42 18.63 -15.02
C GLY A 1201 39.15 19.10 -15.73
N LEU A 1202 38.07 18.30 -15.70
CA LEU A 1202 36.76 18.67 -16.25
C LEU A 1202 36.05 19.72 -15.40
N SER A 1203 36.36 19.76 -14.11
CA SER A 1203 35.87 20.77 -13.16
C SER A 1203 36.96 21.23 -12.21
N SER A 1204 36.80 22.43 -11.65
CA SER A 1204 37.65 22.93 -10.58
C SER A 1204 37.06 22.60 -9.22
N ARG A 1205 37.93 22.49 -8.20
CA ARG A 1205 37.50 22.37 -6.80
C ARG A 1205 36.57 23.52 -6.41
N SER A 1206 36.92 24.76 -6.75
CA SER A 1206 36.10 25.93 -6.42
C SER A 1206 34.71 25.88 -7.05
N ARG A 1207 34.59 25.36 -8.28
CA ARG A 1207 33.28 25.15 -8.92
C ARG A 1207 32.47 24.06 -8.21
N LYS A 1208 33.09 22.93 -7.83
CA LYS A 1208 32.39 21.84 -7.12
C LYS A 1208 31.98 22.20 -5.70
N VAL A 1209 32.76 23.02 -5.01
CA VAL A 1209 32.42 23.56 -3.70
C VAL A 1209 31.26 24.56 -3.82
N ALA A 1210 31.27 25.42 -4.84
CA ALA A 1210 30.16 26.33 -5.14
C ALA A 1210 28.87 25.58 -5.56
N GLU A 1211 28.97 24.51 -6.36
CA GLU A 1211 27.85 23.57 -6.60
C GLU A 1211 27.34 22.94 -5.29
N GLY A 1212 28.23 22.81 -4.29
CA GLY A 1212 27.97 22.39 -2.92
C GLY A 1212 27.35 23.46 -2.02
N GLY A 1213 27.11 24.67 -2.52
CA GLY A 1213 26.46 25.74 -1.75
C GLY A 1213 27.41 26.49 -0.81
N TYR A 1214 28.71 26.17 -0.84
CA TYR A 1214 29.72 26.75 0.04
C TYR A 1214 30.73 27.58 -0.75
N ASP A 1215 31.44 28.46 -0.04
CA ASP A 1215 32.57 29.20 -0.63
C ASP A 1215 33.88 28.45 -0.40
N ALA A 1216 34.67 28.33 -1.46
CA ALA A 1216 35.94 27.60 -1.42
C ALA A 1216 37.01 28.34 -0.60
N GLU A 1217 37.03 29.67 -0.65
CA GLU A 1217 38.00 30.47 0.12
C GLU A 1217 37.73 30.38 1.62
N THR A 1218 36.45 30.39 2.03
CA THR A 1218 36.05 30.16 3.43
C THR A 1218 36.46 28.77 3.90
N ILE A 1219 36.15 27.72 3.12
CA ILE A 1219 36.56 26.35 3.47
C ILE A 1219 38.08 26.24 3.57
N ASP A 1220 38.84 26.90 2.69
CA ASP A 1220 40.30 26.88 2.74
C ASP A 1220 40.84 27.56 4.00
N ALA A 1221 40.25 28.69 4.40
CA ALA A 1221 40.59 29.39 5.64
C ALA A 1221 40.21 28.58 6.90
N GLU A 1222 39.02 27.96 6.91
CA GLU A 1222 38.57 27.09 8.01
C GLU A 1222 39.46 25.86 8.14
N ASN A 1223 39.76 25.18 7.02
CA ASN A 1223 40.69 24.05 7.03
C ASN A 1223 42.08 24.45 7.50
N GLN A 1224 42.57 25.63 7.12
CA GLN A 1224 43.84 26.14 7.61
C GLN A 1224 43.80 26.36 9.14
N ALA A 1225 42.78 27.05 9.65
CA ALA A 1225 42.63 27.30 11.09
C ALA A 1225 42.44 26.02 11.89
N ASP A 1226 41.68 25.05 11.36
CA ASP A 1226 41.46 23.75 11.97
C ASP A 1226 42.74 22.91 12.00
N ASN A 1227 43.54 22.97 10.93
CA ASN A 1227 44.84 22.33 10.87
C ASN A 1227 45.83 22.94 11.87
N GLU A 1228 45.92 24.27 11.95
CA GLU A 1228 46.75 24.97 12.93
C GLU A 1228 46.33 24.64 14.38
N ARG A 1229 45.01 24.57 14.62
CA ARG A 1229 44.45 24.17 15.92
C ARG A 1229 44.74 22.71 16.24
N ALA A 1230 44.61 21.80 15.27
CA ALA A 1230 44.92 20.38 15.43
C ALA A 1230 46.41 20.17 15.74
N ASP A 1231 47.28 20.87 15.02
CA ASP A 1231 48.73 20.86 15.22
C ASP A 1231 49.10 21.43 16.61
N THR A 1232 48.40 22.48 17.07
CA THR A 1232 48.57 23.07 18.42
C THR A 1232 48.09 22.14 19.55
N LEU A 1233 46.99 21.43 19.34
CA LEU A 1233 46.40 20.51 20.32
C LEU A 1233 46.99 19.09 20.26
N GLY A 1234 47.89 18.82 19.32
CA GLY A 1234 48.45 17.48 19.09
C GLY A 1234 47.42 16.45 18.61
N LEU A 1235 46.31 16.90 18.01
CA LEU A 1235 45.22 16.04 17.56
C LEU A 1235 45.49 15.55 16.13
N SER A 1236 45.43 14.24 15.91
CA SER A 1236 45.56 13.65 14.58
C SER A 1236 44.23 13.09 14.09
N TYR A 1237 43.72 13.63 12.98
CA TYR A 1237 42.49 13.16 12.34
C TYR A 1237 42.81 12.24 11.14
N THR A 1238 42.07 11.14 11.02
CA THR A 1238 42.14 10.21 9.87
C THR A 1238 41.67 10.85 8.56
N SER A 1239 40.98 11.99 8.63
CA SER A 1239 40.51 12.79 7.50
C SER A 1239 41.53 13.81 6.98
N ASP A 1240 42.71 13.94 7.60
CA ASP A 1240 43.74 14.91 7.19
C ASP A 1240 44.48 14.41 5.93
N GLY A 1241 44.13 14.98 4.77
CA GLY A 1241 44.77 14.67 3.48
C GLY A 1241 46.25 15.06 3.36
N ARG A 1242 46.83 15.75 4.36
CA ARG A 1242 48.28 16.00 4.47
C ARG A 1242 49.04 14.75 4.93
N ARG A 1243 48.37 13.83 5.63
CA ARG A 1243 48.92 12.51 5.94
C ARG A 1243 48.65 11.60 4.75
N SER A 1244 49.71 11.25 4.03
CA SER A 1244 49.63 10.28 2.95
C SER A 1244 49.00 8.99 3.49
N ALA A 1245 48.13 8.34 2.73
CA ALA A 1245 47.48 7.06 3.06
C ALA A 1245 48.44 5.86 3.27
N LYS A 1246 49.72 6.11 3.52
CA LYS A 1246 50.73 5.12 3.90
C LYS A 1246 50.80 4.84 5.41
N ASP A 1247 50.22 5.69 6.26
CA ASP A 1247 50.32 5.56 7.72
C ASP A 1247 49.03 5.05 8.39
N ALA A 1248 48.08 4.52 7.62
CA ALA A 1248 46.90 3.83 8.16
C ALA A 1248 47.15 2.31 8.16
N GLU A 1249 48.03 1.85 9.05
CA GLU A 1249 48.03 0.46 9.49
C GLU A 1249 46.67 0.14 10.15
N ALA A 1250 46.08 -0.98 9.73
CA ALA A 1250 44.87 -1.52 10.32
C ALA A 1250 45.11 -1.77 11.82
N PRO A 1251 44.12 -1.53 12.71
CA PRO A 1251 44.29 -1.88 14.11
C PRO A 1251 44.51 -3.39 14.22
N ASP A 1252 45.58 -3.75 14.95
CA ASP A 1252 46.07 -5.09 15.18
C ASP A 1252 44.94 -6.10 15.40
N ALA A 1253 44.91 -7.11 14.54
CA ALA A 1253 44.27 -8.37 14.85
C ALA A 1253 44.99 -8.93 16.09
N VAL A 1254 44.26 -9.00 17.21
CA VAL A 1254 44.68 -9.76 18.38
C VAL A 1254 44.97 -11.19 17.92
N GLU A 1255 46.25 -11.55 17.86
CA GLU A 1255 46.70 -12.92 17.62
C GLU A 1255 46.09 -13.84 18.70
N PRO A 1256 45.51 -15.00 18.30
CA PRO A 1256 45.19 -16.04 19.26
C PRO A 1256 46.50 -16.63 19.83
N PRO A 1257 46.56 -16.96 21.13
CA PRO A 1257 47.75 -17.60 21.69
C PRO A 1257 48.00 -18.97 21.05
N GLU A 1258 49.26 -19.20 20.69
CA GLU A 1258 49.82 -20.44 20.12
C GLU A 1258 49.70 -21.66 21.06
N GLY A 1259 49.62 -22.85 20.43
CA GLY A 1259 49.75 -24.18 21.03
C GLY A 1259 48.56 -25.08 20.63
N ASP A 1260 48.67 -26.19 19.91
CA ASP A 1260 49.80 -27.05 19.54
C ASP A 1260 49.43 -27.73 18.20
N GLN A 1261 50.44 -28.05 17.37
CA GLN A 1261 50.26 -28.93 16.21
C GLN A 1261 49.93 -30.37 16.64
N PRO A 1262 49.07 -31.08 15.89
CA PRO A 1262 49.22 -32.52 15.70
C PRO A 1262 49.32 -32.88 14.19
N PRO A 1263 49.72 -34.12 13.87
CA PRO A 1263 50.62 -34.43 12.76
C PRO A 1263 49.92 -34.84 11.45
N THR A 1264 50.74 -34.86 10.39
CA THR A 1264 50.64 -35.61 9.12
C THR A 1264 49.55 -36.67 9.02
N THR A 1265 48.59 -36.49 8.11
CA THR A 1265 48.40 -37.29 6.87
C THR A 1265 47.32 -36.68 5.98
#